data_AF-A4WY90-F1
#
_entry.id   AF-A4WY90-F1
#
_cell.length_a   1.000
_cell.length_b   1.000
_cell.length_c   1.000
_cell.angle_alpha   90.00
_cell.angle_beta   90.00
_cell.angle_gamma   90.00
#
_symmetry.space_group_name_H-M   'P 1'
#
loop_
_entity.id
_entity.type
_entity.pdbx_description
1 polymer ?
#
loop_
_entity_poly.entity_id
_entity_poly.type
_entity_poly.pdbx_seq_one_letter_code
_entity_poly.pdbx_strand_id
1 'polypeptide(L)'
;MSDLARLHLIGVGGSGMLPLALLLKQAGHPVTGSDNLCAPARLALLEAQGIAVLSGADPTLARAADCVVASPAIPETHVERRAARRAGIPVKTRARMLAELIADRLTICVAGSHGKSTVTAMLIHILSAAGKDDFGYMLGASFADPGIVPARLGAPDAPFVTEACEAHGALAHWLPSHAILTNLDDDHADHYGGPSGLRRAFSAFLSRLPPEGRAVACGDDLDVVDILREARCAALTYGFRDENALRAVQAGDGSATVFLHGTELGALSLAVPGRHNLLNALAALGMALTLGIGFRTATGALADFHGIARRLSRIGTGSQPRIFDDFAHHPTEIAASIAVLRETTQGRLIAILEPQLHSRVSRMALRFAQALGAADRSYILPVAALGEAVQAGNGDAALADACRSVGLSCQHVSGMPELLLRLKDDLQGDDTLVVMAGASGAAIAPRIAEALSRPPARMSAPAPSVLIGERRPLPPDLLALVAAHADRQPTAPAVEMGHRRLSYADLVLRTDDLSATLAAAGVGAGDSVGVCLGRTVDRVTAFLAILQLGAIFVPLDPTLPDERLRTMLETAGVRTVVVNAASPALPDTGLRIVNCGQLPDRDGRPEACWRPQESAADAPAYMIFTSGTTGQPKAVEISRGALANYAVAAARHFQITASARVSQISGFGFDVSVGDMAMALAGGACLVYPSDLQAIPGPPVGRFIAQARLTHLSLTPSALAIVPQAEHPHLTHVIVAGEACPPALVERWGKGRTFINAYGPTEATVEALFAICAPGKPVAIGRPFDNMGACLMDETLQLAAPGQEGELCLFGPGLANGYRHLPALTGQQFPVVDIPGQGTTRIYRTGDRAKAGSDGALVYLGRMDSQLKFNGYRIEAGEVEAALCRLPGVIDAAVSLASSPHSPDRLIAHVVMMPGAPLLDPVELRAQLLQHLPSWMVPSVFLPVPEIPRNANGKRDRSALPVPPQVTQPPDARTTGTATEAKLMALIDREAGANAVAGTRDSLRDAGIDSLSMANLLFAIEDAFGITLDAGFEAGFDTVEVLALMVDARLKAPHAPSSPGIEDALTARIMPYLATWPGRRLGKAGLVRSLADERPRPKLFWCFQAGHELSRLSESLGDAASLFGLRSGHLAVEYSADTLKALGRLYADEITAIAPTGPLFLGGNCQGGLVIREAGLELMRQGRNVALTILMEQGRFFHYPGTTLLLFGAGSYLNPYGQMNAPEQVFRTAYPAGHHVEIIPGAHGHYFMPENVDALAATILRHLDWPAPMGRSDFNPAA
;
A
#
# COMPACT_ATOMS: atom_id res chain seq x y z
N MET A 1 12.34 39.42 -21.77
CA MET A 1 11.26 39.40 -20.76
C MET A 1 11.26 40.71 -19.97
N SER A 2 10.57 41.76 -20.40
CA SER A 2 10.71 43.11 -19.79
C SER A 2 9.81 43.41 -18.59
N ASP A 3 8.88 42.52 -18.22
CA ASP A 3 7.99 42.70 -17.06
C ASP A 3 8.32 41.71 -15.93
N LEU A 4 8.34 42.20 -14.68
CA LEU A 4 8.56 41.39 -13.47
C LEU A 4 7.34 40.51 -13.14
N ALA A 5 7.15 39.43 -13.89
CA ALA A 5 6.10 38.44 -13.67
C ALA A 5 6.37 37.56 -12.44
N ARG A 6 5.34 37.24 -11.65
CA ARG A 6 5.39 36.23 -10.59
C ARG A 6 5.34 34.83 -11.20
N LEU A 7 6.34 34.02 -10.91
CA LEU A 7 6.53 32.71 -11.50
C LEU A 7 6.35 31.59 -10.47
N HIS A 8 5.68 30.52 -10.88
CA HIS A 8 5.55 29.31 -10.08
C HIS A 8 6.09 28.09 -10.83
N LEU A 9 7.08 27.41 -10.25
CA LEU A 9 7.80 26.30 -10.86
C LEU A 9 7.35 24.95 -10.28
N ILE A 10 6.86 24.04 -11.13
CA ILE A 10 6.42 22.70 -10.74
C ILE A 10 7.57 21.70 -10.95
N GLY A 11 7.91 20.95 -9.89
CA GLY A 11 9.09 20.07 -9.86
C GLY A 11 10.39 20.85 -9.71
N VAL A 12 10.39 21.89 -8.87
CA VAL A 12 11.48 22.88 -8.76
C VAL A 12 12.83 22.30 -8.35
N GLY A 13 12.86 21.15 -7.65
CA GLY A 13 14.08 20.46 -7.23
C GLY A 13 14.77 19.63 -8.32
N GLY A 14 14.19 19.51 -9.52
CA GLY A 14 14.79 18.79 -10.65
C GLY A 14 16.09 19.43 -11.17
N SER A 15 16.98 18.63 -11.80
CA SER A 15 18.35 19.03 -12.19
C SER A 15 18.42 20.30 -13.03
N GLY A 16 17.43 20.57 -13.89
CA GLY A 16 17.34 21.82 -14.64
C GLY A 16 16.30 22.81 -14.17
N MET A 17 15.36 22.39 -13.33
CA MET A 17 14.37 23.32 -12.78
C MET A 17 14.98 24.17 -11.67
N LEU A 18 15.85 23.59 -10.86
CA LEU A 18 16.53 24.29 -9.77
C LEU A 18 17.45 25.40 -10.30
N PRO A 19 18.38 25.16 -11.25
CA PRO A 19 19.22 26.22 -11.78
C PRO A 19 18.40 27.29 -12.51
N LEU A 20 17.32 26.92 -13.21
CA LEU A 20 16.41 27.89 -13.83
C LEU A 20 15.73 28.79 -12.79
N ALA A 21 15.29 28.22 -11.65
CA ALA A 21 14.71 28.99 -10.56
C ALA A 21 15.68 30.06 -10.04
N LEU A 22 16.96 29.70 -9.89
CA LEU A 22 18.03 30.62 -9.48
C LEU A 22 18.23 31.74 -10.51
N LEU A 23 18.27 31.43 -11.81
CA LEU A 23 18.44 32.43 -12.87
C LEU A 23 17.26 33.40 -12.93
N LEU A 24 16.03 32.91 -12.81
CA LEU A 24 14.83 33.74 -12.79
C LEU A 24 14.81 34.68 -11.58
N LYS A 25 15.23 34.17 -10.42
CA LYS A 25 15.39 34.99 -9.21
C LYS A 25 16.48 36.07 -9.40
N GLN A 26 17.62 35.72 -9.98
CA GLN A 26 18.70 36.68 -10.28
C GLN A 26 18.28 37.75 -11.32
N ALA A 27 17.37 37.41 -12.24
CA ALA A 27 16.76 38.36 -13.17
C ALA A 27 15.69 39.27 -12.52
N GLY A 28 15.41 39.10 -11.22
CA GLY A 28 14.48 39.93 -10.44
C GLY A 28 13.06 39.38 -10.33
N HIS A 29 12.73 38.23 -10.94
CA HIS A 29 11.39 37.67 -10.86
C HIS A 29 11.06 37.14 -9.46
N PRO A 30 9.84 37.38 -8.93
CA PRO A 30 9.34 36.64 -7.79
C PRO A 30 9.10 35.18 -8.17
N VAL A 31 9.82 34.24 -7.55
CA VAL A 31 9.77 32.81 -7.85
C VAL A 31 9.27 32.03 -6.63
N THR A 32 8.29 31.16 -6.86
CA THR A 32 7.85 30.10 -5.93
C THR A 32 7.96 28.74 -6.62
N GLY A 33 8.00 27.65 -5.87
CA GLY A 33 7.97 26.31 -6.45
C GLY A 33 7.24 25.28 -5.62
N SER A 34 6.86 24.18 -6.27
CA SER A 34 6.30 22.98 -5.66
C SER A 34 7.15 21.78 -6.07
N ASP A 35 7.50 20.90 -5.12
CA ASP A 35 8.16 19.65 -5.42
C ASP A 35 7.99 18.64 -4.28
N ASN A 36 7.37 17.49 -4.58
CA ASN A 36 7.11 16.43 -3.61
C ASN A 36 8.35 15.58 -3.29
N LEU A 37 9.42 15.70 -4.10
CA LEU A 37 10.61 14.85 -4.03
C LEU A 37 11.90 15.69 -3.96
N CYS A 38 11.81 16.95 -3.50
CA CYS A 38 12.99 17.80 -3.39
C CYS A 38 13.94 17.27 -2.31
N ALA A 39 15.19 16.94 -2.70
CA ALA A 39 16.21 16.52 -1.74
C ALA A 39 16.53 17.67 -0.75
N PRO A 40 16.72 17.39 0.56
CA PRO A 40 16.93 18.42 1.58
C PRO A 40 18.05 19.42 1.26
N ALA A 41 19.15 18.97 0.64
CA ALA A 41 20.25 19.85 0.25
C ALA A 41 19.86 20.84 -0.87
N ARG A 42 19.00 20.42 -1.80
CA ARG A 42 18.48 21.27 -2.88
C ARG A 42 17.43 22.25 -2.38
N LEU A 43 16.58 21.80 -1.46
CA LEU A 43 15.62 22.64 -0.76
C LEU A 43 16.34 23.76 0.01
N ALA A 44 17.35 23.42 0.81
CA ALA A 44 18.15 24.39 1.55
C ALA A 44 18.83 25.42 0.64
N LEU A 45 19.32 24.99 -0.54
CA LEU A 45 19.90 25.89 -1.53
C LEU A 45 18.86 26.88 -2.10
N LEU A 46 17.64 26.41 -2.43
CA LEU A 46 16.56 27.27 -2.93
C LEU A 46 16.08 28.26 -1.87
N GLU A 47 15.93 27.80 -0.62
CA GLU A 47 15.53 28.65 0.51
C GLU A 47 16.57 29.71 0.84
N ALA A 48 17.87 29.36 0.80
CA ALA A 48 18.96 30.31 0.96
C ALA A 48 18.96 31.44 -0.08
N GLN A 49 18.34 31.22 -1.24
CA GLN A 49 18.18 32.20 -2.32
C GLN A 49 16.82 32.92 -2.26
N GLY A 50 16.06 32.72 -1.18
CA GLY A 50 14.75 33.34 -0.97
C GLY A 50 13.69 32.87 -1.96
N ILE A 51 13.74 31.60 -2.36
CA ILE A 51 12.73 30.93 -3.18
C ILE A 51 11.94 29.99 -2.26
N ALA A 52 10.65 30.27 -2.07
CA ALA A 52 9.79 29.43 -1.25
C ALA A 52 9.39 28.16 -2.03
N VAL A 53 9.59 26.99 -1.43
CA VAL A 53 9.28 25.69 -2.02
C VAL A 53 8.29 24.95 -1.13
N LEU A 54 7.19 24.47 -1.71
CA LEU A 54 6.20 23.65 -1.01
C LEU A 54 6.48 22.16 -1.20
N SER A 55 6.41 21.40 -0.09
CA SER A 55 6.36 19.93 -0.09
C SER A 55 4.92 19.48 -0.41
N GLY A 56 4.55 19.56 -1.68
CA GLY A 56 3.16 19.33 -2.09
C GLY A 56 2.76 20.19 -3.28
N ALA A 57 1.83 19.69 -4.08
CA ALA A 57 1.17 20.50 -5.09
C ALA A 57 0.09 21.37 -4.43
N ASP A 58 0.16 22.68 -4.64
CA ASP A 58 -0.80 23.67 -4.18
C ASP A 58 -1.41 24.44 -5.37
N PRO A 59 -2.62 24.04 -5.82
CA PRO A 59 -3.34 24.73 -6.88
C PRO A 59 -3.57 26.23 -6.64
N THR A 60 -3.48 26.74 -5.41
CA THR A 60 -3.66 28.16 -5.11
C THR A 60 -2.47 29.01 -5.56
N LEU A 61 -1.23 28.53 -5.38
CA LEU A 61 -0.03 29.22 -5.87
C LEU A 61 0.01 29.27 -7.40
N ALA A 62 -0.36 28.17 -8.05
CA ALA A 62 -0.49 28.13 -9.50
C ALA A 62 -1.53 29.13 -10.03
N ARG A 63 -2.60 29.43 -9.26
CA ARG A 63 -3.61 30.45 -9.61
C ARG A 63 -3.18 31.89 -9.30
N ALA A 64 -2.23 32.06 -8.39
CA ALA A 64 -1.71 33.37 -8.00
C ALA A 64 -0.51 33.82 -8.86
N ALA A 65 0.06 32.92 -9.66
CA ALA A 65 1.18 33.20 -10.55
C ALA A 65 0.72 33.87 -11.86
N ASP A 66 1.60 34.69 -12.43
CA ASP A 66 1.38 35.30 -13.74
C ASP A 66 1.84 34.33 -14.87
N CYS A 67 2.75 33.39 -14.54
CA CYS A 67 3.12 32.28 -15.41
C CYS A 67 3.58 31.06 -14.59
N VAL A 68 3.21 29.87 -15.06
CA VAL A 68 3.65 28.60 -14.48
C VAL A 68 4.71 27.97 -15.38
N VAL A 69 5.80 27.48 -14.80
CA VAL A 69 6.86 26.76 -15.52
C VAL A 69 6.88 25.32 -15.05
N ALA A 70 6.75 24.37 -15.97
CA ALA A 70 6.77 22.95 -15.64
C ALA A 70 7.86 22.21 -16.42
N SER A 71 8.44 21.19 -15.79
CA SER A 71 9.29 20.22 -16.48
C SER A 71 8.44 19.38 -17.45
N PRO A 72 8.97 18.97 -18.62
CA PRO A 72 8.27 18.09 -19.57
C PRO A 72 7.82 16.76 -18.96
N ALA A 73 8.50 16.29 -17.91
CA ALA A 73 8.15 15.06 -17.20
C ALA A 73 6.88 15.18 -16.32
N ILE A 74 6.41 16.41 -16.05
CA ILE A 74 5.19 16.63 -15.28
C ILE A 74 3.98 16.41 -16.19
N PRO A 75 3.10 15.43 -15.93
CA PRO A 75 1.99 15.14 -16.83
C PRO A 75 0.97 16.29 -16.88
N GLU A 76 0.24 16.40 -17.99
CA GLU A 76 -0.85 17.39 -18.15
C GLU A 76 -1.95 17.25 -17.08
N THR A 77 -2.08 16.06 -16.49
CA THR A 77 -3.02 15.75 -15.41
C THR A 77 -2.59 16.29 -14.05
N HIS A 78 -1.40 16.88 -13.92
CA HIS A 78 -0.92 17.46 -12.65
C HIS A 78 -1.88 18.54 -12.14
N VAL A 79 -2.18 18.51 -10.83
CA VAL A 79 -3.25 19.35 -10.23
C VAL A 79 -2.99 20.85 -10.41
N GLU A 80 -1.74 21.31 -10.30
CA GLU A 80 -1.35 22.71 -10.50
C GLU A 80 -1.38 23.11 -11.99
N ARG A 81 -1.00 22.21 -12.91
CA ARG A 81 -1.10 22.48 -14.37
C ARG A 81 -2.55 22.64 -14.80
N ARG A 82 -3.44 21.77 -14.28
CA ARG A 82 -4.89 21.89 -14.49
C ARG A 82 -5.46 23.17 -13.89
N ALA A 83 -4.99 23.56 -12.71
CA ALA A 83 -5.42 24.79 -12.04
C ALA A 83 -5.02 26.04 -12.84
N ALA A 84 -3.77 26.12 -13.30
CA ALA A 84 -3.29 27.20 -14.16
C ALA A 84 -4.11 27.28 -15.47
N ARG A 85 -4.34 26.14 -16.12
CA ARG A 85 -5.13 26.08 -17.36
C ARG A 85 -6.58 26.54 -17.17
N ARG A 86 -7.22 26.15 -16.07
CA ARG A 86 -8.59 26.59 -15.74
C ARG A 86 -8.67 28.09 -15.44
N ALA A 87 -7.60 28.67 -14.88
CA ALA A 87 -7.50 30.08 -14.60
C ALA A 87 -6.98 30.92 -15.79
N GLY A 88 -6.69 30.29 -16.94
CA GLY A 88 -6.14 30.98 -18.12
C GLY A 88 -4.68 31.42 -17.97
N ILE A 89 -3.95 30.90 -16.98
CA ILE A 89 -2.56 31.26 -16.71
C ILE A 89 -1.63 30.49 -17.67
N PRO A 90 -0.69 31.17 -18.35
CA PRO A 90 0.19 30.52 -19.31
C PRO A 90 1.13 29.53 -18.63
N VAL A 91 1.14 28.29 -19.12
CA VAL A 91 2.09 27.24 -18.71
C VAL A 91 3.20 27.13 -19.75
N LYS A 92 4.44 27.41 -19.36
CA LYS A 92 5.64 27.30 -20.20
C LYS A 92 6.47 26.10 -19.81
N THR A 93 7.20 25.56 -20.78
CA THR A 93 8.23 24.54 -20.51
C THR A 93 9.49 25.23 -19.97
N ARG A 94 10.29 24.49 -19.20
CA ARG A 94 11.65 24.89 -18.77
C ARG A 94 12.45 25.49 -19.93
N ALA A 95 12.46 24.77 -21.05
CA ALA A 95 13.14 25.13 -22.29
C ALA A 95 12.75 26.51 -22.83
N ARG A 96 11.45 26.75 -22.96
CA ARG A 96 10.92 28.02 -23.46
C ARG A 96 11.27 29.18 -22.54
N MET A 97 11.17 28.96 -21.22
CA MET A 97 11.49 29.99 -20.23
C MET A 97 12.99 30.36 -20.27
N LEU A 98 13.88 29.37 -20.36
CA LEU A 98 15.32 29.63 -20.49
C LEU A 98 15.64 30.42 -21.78
N ALA A 99 15.06 30.02 -22.91
CA ALA A 99 15.28 30.72 -24.18
C ALA A 99 14.84 32.19 -24.14
N GLU A 100 13.71 32.49 -23.51
CA GLU A 100 13.22 33.88 -23.34
C GLU A 100 14.10 34.71 -22.39
N LEU A 101 14.76 34.06 -21.42
CA LEU A 101 15.63 34.71 -20.44
C LEU A 101 16.98 35.13 -21.02
N ILE A 102 17.52 34.36 -21.97
CA ILE A 102 18.86 34.57 -22.54
C ILE A 102 18.85 34.99 -24.02
N ALA A 103 17.68 35.34 -24.57
CA ALA A 103 17.50 35.60 -26.01
C ALA A 103 18.47 36.63 -26.59
N ASP A 104 18.80 37.69 -25.84
CA ASP A 104 19.65 38.80 -26.30
C ASP A 104 21.13 38.65 -25.91
N ARG A 105 21.55 37.44 -25.50
CA ARG A 105 22.90 37.19 -24.97
C ARG A 105 23.76 36.41 -25.96
N LEU A 106 25.07 36.69 -25.95
CA LEU A 106 26.05 35.80 -26.57
C LEU A 106 26.03 34.47 -25.82
N THR A 107 25.86 33.37 -26.53
CA THR A 107 25.59 32.07 -25.93
C THR A 107 26.51 30.98 -26.46
N ILE A 108 27.06 30.19 -25.53
CA ILE A 108 27.94 29.06 -25.81
C ILE A 108 27.21 27.80 -25.36
N CYS A 109 26.88 26.93 -26.32
CA CYS A 109 26.19 25.68 -26.04
C CYS A 109 27.13 24.49 -26.22
N VAL A 110 27.29 23.67 -25.18
CA VAL A 110 28.06 22.43 -25.22
C VAL A 110 27.12 21.26 -25.51
N ALA A 111 27.32 20.58 -26.63
CA ALA A 111 26.45 19.51 -27.11
C ALA A 111 27.27 18.26 -27.49
N GLY A 112 26.64 17.09 -27.44
CA GLY A 112 27.23 15.79 -27.79
C GLY A 112 26.62 14.64 -26.97
N SER A 113 27.14 13.42 -27.06
CA SER A 113 26.62 12.27 -26.31
C SER A 113 27.23 12.18 -24.91
N HIS A 114 28.55 12.34 -24.77
CA HIS A 114 29.28 12.24 -23.50
C HIS A 114 30.11 13.50 -23.18
N GLY A 115 30.50 13.69 -21.91
CA GLY A 115 31.43 14.74 -21.49
C GLY A 115 30.88 16.18 -21.46
N LYS A 116 29.65 16.43 -21.92
CA LYS A 116 29.04 17.78 -22.01
C LYS A 116 29.13 18.58 -20.73
N SER A 117 28.67 18.02 -19.62
CA SER A 117 28.69 18.72 -18.33
C SER A 117 30.13 19.05 -17.97
N THR A 118 31.02 18.06 -17.99
CA THR A 118 32.45 18.20 -17.65
C THR A 118 33.13 19.29 -18.49
N VAL A 119 32.92 19.29 -19.80
CA VAL A 119 33.42 20.33 -20.71
C VAL A 119 32.84 21.71 -20.35
N THR A 120 31.54 21.77 -20.05
CA THR A 120 30.86 23.00 -19.63
C THR A 120 31.50 23.56 -18.35
N ALA A 121 31.72 22.72 -17.33
CA ALA A 121 32.36 23.16 -16.09
C ALA A 121 33.83 23.51 -16.25
N MET A 122 34.59 22.76 -17.05
CA MET A 122 35.97 23.11 -17.39
C MET A 122 36.05 24.48 -18.05
N LEU A 123 35.13 24.76 -18.99
CA LEU A 123 35.04 26.08 -19.63
C LEU A 123 34.66 27.18 -18.64
N ILE A 124 33.66 26.94 -17.77
CA ILE A 124 33.30 27.87 -16.68
C ILE A 124 34.51 28.16 -15.80
N HIS A 125 35.27 27.14 -15.42
CA HIS A 125 36.44 27.27 -14.57
C HIS A 125 37.57 28.06 -15.25
N ILE A 126 37.81 27.83 -16.54
CA ILE A 126 38.74 28.64 -17.35
C ILE A 126 38.29 30.10 -17.42
N LEU A 127 37.00 30.35 -17.66
CA LEU A 127 36.45 31.70 -17.75
C LEU A 127 36.57 32.46 -16.43
N SER A 128 36.33 31.79 -15.30
CA SER A 128 36.54 32.33 -13.96
C SER A 128 38.02 32.65 -13.69
N ALA A 129 38.93 31.72 -13.99
CA ALA A 129 40.37 31.94 -13.83
C ALA A 129 40.93 33.07 -14.72
N ALA A 130 40.30 33.34 -15.86
CA ALA A 130 40.64 34.44 -16.76
C ALA A 130 40.20 35.83 -16.25
N GLY A 131 39.63 35.94 -15.05
CA GLY A 131 39.19 37.20 -14.46
C GLY A 131 37.94 37.79 -15.12
N LYS A 132 37.17 36.97 -15.84
CA LYS A 132 35.88 37.38 -16.44
C LYS A 132 34.75 37.00 -15.49
N ASP A 133 34.65 37.55 -14.29
CA ASP A 133 33.55 37.19 -13.38
C ASP A 133 32.16 37.63 -13.87
N ASP A 134 32.03 38.25 -15.03
CA ASP A 134 30.75 38.75 -15.56
C ASP A 134 29.96 37.75 -16.43
N PHE A 135 30.47 36.54 -16.74
CA PHE A 135 29.73 35.58 -17.57
C PHE A 135 28.57 34.89 -16.84
N GLY A 136 27.56 34.48 -17.61
CA GLY A 136 26.45 33.67 -17.14
C GLY A 136 26.67 32.19 -17.44
N TYR A 137 26.08 31.31 -16.64
CA TYR A 137 26.06 29.89 -16.91
C TYR A 137 24.85 29.18 -16.30
N MET A 138 24.48 28.06 -16.92
CA MET A 138 23.55 27.08 -16.35
C MET A 138 24.15 25.69 -16.49
N LEU A 139 24.34 25.00 -15.36
CA LEU A 139 24.84 23.63 -15.30
C LEU A 139 23.82 22.77 -14.55
N GLY A 140 23.42 21.64 -15.13
CA GLY A 140 22.46 20.72 -14.51
C GLY A 140 23.05 19.88 -13.37
N ALA A 141 24.38 19.78 -13.34
CA ALA A 141 25.15 19.00 -12.36
C ALA A 141 25.79 19.90 -11.29
N SER A 142 25.94 19.37 -10.07
CA SER A 142 26.55 20.09 -8.95
C SER A 142 28.08 20.10 -9.04
N PHE A 143 28.70 21.25 -8.78
CA PHE A 143 30.15 21.35 -8.63
C PHE A 143 30.64 20.53 -7.43
N ALA A 144 31.91 20.08 -7.48
CA ALA A 144 32.54 19.40 -6.35
C ALA A 144 32.77 20.36 -5.15
N ASP A 145 32.86 21.66 -5.41
CA ASP A 145 33.00 22.69 -4.39
C ASP A 145 31.61 23.07 -3.81
N PRO A 146 31.37 22.87 -2.50
CA PRO A 146 30.11 23.24 -1.84
C PRO A 146 29.82 24.76 -1.86
N GLY A 147 30.79 25.61 -2.23
CA GLY A 147 30.62 27.07 -2.34
C GLY A 147 30.08 27.58 -3.68
N ILE A 148 29.97 26.75 -4.72
CA ILE A 148 29.62 27.20 -6.07
C ILE A 148 28.17 26.85 -6.42
N VAL A 149 27.37 27.88 -6.75
CA VAL A 149 25.98 27.73 -7.20
C VAL A 149 25.90 27.17 -8.63
N PRO A 150 24.91 26.31 -8.95
CA PRO A 150 24.83 25.61 -10.24
C PRO A 150 24.41 26.51 -11.42
N ALA A 151 24.00 27.75 -11.15
CA ALA A 151 23.74 28.73 -12.20
C ALA A 151 23.99 30.17 -11.76
N ARG A 152 24.38 30.99 -12.72
CA ARG A 152 24.60 32.43 -12.58
C ARG A 152 24.14 33.13 -13.85
N LEU A 153 23.45 34.25 -13.73
CA LEU A 153 22.91 34.96 -14.90
C LEU A 153 23.97 35.78 -15.64
N GLY A 154 24.91 36.37 -14.90
CA GLY A 154 25.98 37.22 -15.46
C GLY A 154 25.49 38.56 -16.02
N ALA A 155 26.43 39.44 -16.37
CA ALA A 155 26.15 40.73 -16.99
C ALA A 155 25.50 40.55 -18.38
N PRO A 156 24.59 41.45 -18.81
CA PRO A 156 23.85 41.31 -20.07
C PRO A 156 24.71 41.05 -21.32
N ASP A 157 25.85 41.74 -21.43
CA ASP A 157 26.73 41.67 -22.60
C ASP A 157 27.76 40.53 -22.52
N ALA A 158 27.76 39.75 -21.43
CA ALA A 158 28.71 38.68 -21.20
C ALA A 158 28.21 37.33 -21.78
N PRO A 159 29.12 36.42 -22.15
CA PRO A 159 28.75 35.10 -22.64
C PRO A 159 27.89 34.34 -21.62
N PHE A 160 26.92 33.58 -22.10
CA PHE A 160 26.13 32.65 -21.32
C PHE A 160 26.43 31.21 -21.73
N VAL A 161 26.95 30.40 -20.82
CA VAL A 161 27.40 29.02 -21.08
C VAL A 161 26.37 28.01 -20.58
N THR A 162 25.94 27.07 -21.41
CA THR A 162 25.04 25.99 -20.99
C THR A 162 25.29 24.71 -21.78
N GLU A 163 24.84 23.59 -21.24
CA GLU A 163 24.86 22.31 -21.95
C GLU A 163 23.52 21.97 -22.62
N ALA A 164 23.60 21.17 -23.69
CA ALA A 164 22.46 20.80 -24.53
C ALA A 164 21.38 19.99 -23.82
N CYS A 165 21.70 19.25 -22.74
CA CYS A 165 20.70 18.54 -21.93
C CYS A 165 19.77 19.52 -21.18
N GLU A 166 20.34 20.62 -20.69
CA GLU A 166 19.57 21.63 -19.98
C GLU A 166 18.85 22.57 -20.94
N ALA A 167 19.47 22.85 -22.09
CA ALA A 167 18.83 23.51 -23.23
C ALA A 167 17.94 22.58 -24.08
N HIS A 168 17.78 21.29 -23.73
CA HIS A 168 17.03 20.34 -24.54
C HIS A 168 15.56 20.75 -24.62
N GLY A 169 14.99 20.74 -25.84
CA GLY A 169 13.69 21.34 -26.15
C GLY A 169 13.72 22.87 -26.34
N ALA A 170 14.69 23.58 -25.74
CA ALA A 170 14.94 25.00 -26.03
C ALA A 170 15.71 25.16 -27.34
N LEU A 171 16.51 24.15 -27.67
CA LEU A 171 17.28 24.08 -28.91
C LEU A 171 16.45 24.39 -30.15
N ALA A 172 15.15 24.06 -30.21
CA ALA A 172 14.30 24.37 -31.37
C ALA A 172 13.97 25.88 -31.51
N HIS A 173 14.00 26.62 -30.40
CA HIS A 173 13.58 28.02 -30.30
C HIS A 173 14.75 28.99 -30.06
N TRP A 174 15.92 28.45 -29.73
CA TRP A 174 17.12 29.20 -29.37
C TRP A 174 18.16 29.19 -30.49
N LEU A 175 18.92 30.28 -30.62
CA LEU A 175 19.98 30.48 -31.61
C LEU A 175 21.32 30.66 -30.86
N PRO A 176 22.16 29.63 -30.76
CA PRO A 176 23.46 29.75 -30.11
C PRO A 176 24.41 30.58 -30.97
N SER A 177 25.24 31.40 -30.32
CA SER A 177 26.32 32.12 -31.03
C SER A 177 27.56 31.25 -31.28
N HIS A 178 27.87 30.35 -30.35
CA HIS A 178 29.03 29.45 -30.38
C HIS A 178 28.60 28.06 -29.93
N ALA A 179 29.30 27.03 -30.42
CA ALA A 179 29.01 25.64 -30.07
C ALA A 179 30.28 24.84 -29.78
N ILE A 180 30.19 23.94 -28.80
CA ILE A 180 31.17 22.86 -28.63
C ILE A 180 30.45 21.54 -28.93
N LEU A 181 31.03 20.73 -29.82
CA LEU A 181 30.57 19.38 -30.12
C LEU A 181 31.55 18.35 -29.54
N THR A 182 31.11 17.67 -28.50
CA THR A 182 31.79 16.48 -27.98
C THR A 182 31.42 15.26 -28.81
N ASN A 183 32.06 14.11 -28.55
CA ASN A 183 31.84 12.87 -29.29
C ASN A 183 30.35 12.44 -29.29
N LEU A 184 29.92 11.86 -30.41
CA LEU A 184 28.59 11.33 -30.64
C LEU A 184 28.63 9.80 -30.57
N ASP A 185 28.44 9.26 -29.37
CA ASP A 185 28.25 7.83 -29.15
C ASP A 185 26.76 7.45 -29.22
N ASP A 186 26.46 6.17 -29.47
CA ASP A 186 25.13 5.60 -29.71
C ASP A 186 24.17 5.73 -28.51
N ASP A 187 24.68 6.04 -27.32
CA ASP A 187 23.96 5.90 -26.03
C ASP A 187 22.79 6.89 -25.82
N HIS A 188 22.60 7.88 -26.70
CA HIS A 188 21.43 8.76 -26.71
C HIS A 188 20.63 8.73 -28.00
N ALA A 189 21.04 7.91 -28.97
CA ALA A 189 20.36 7.74 -30.24
C ALA A 189 18.84 7.55 -30.04
N ASP A 190 18.42 6.71 -29.09
CA ASP A 190 17.00 6.44 -28.79
C ASP A 190 16.18 7.70 -28.46
N HIS A 191 16.76 8.69 -27.74
CA HIS A 191 16.07 9.96 -27.43
C HIS A 191 15.89 10.84 -28.67
N TYR A 192 16.69 10.60 -29.70
CA TYR A 192 16.67 11.34 -30.96
C TYR A 192 16.12 10.49 -32.12
N GLY A 193 15.59 9.29 -31.88
CA GLY A 193 15.03 8.41 -32.92
C GLY A 193 16.08 7.57 -33.67
N GLY A 194 17.15 7.14 -32.98
CA GLY A 194 18.28 6.39 -33.52
C GLY A 194 19.48 7.26 -33.93
N PRO A 195 20.61 6.64 -34.35
CA PRO A 195 21.83 7.37 -34.72
C PRO A 195 21.60 8.37 -35.86
N SER A 196 20.74 8.03 -36.81
CA SER A 196 20.32 8.91 -37.92
C SER A 196 19.54 10.14 -37.43
N GLY A 197 18.74 9.99 -36.38
CA GLY A 197 17.98 11.10 -35.80
C GLY A 197 18.86 12.00 -34.92
N LEU A 198 19.83 11.42 -34.21
CA LEU A 198 20.88 12.15 -33.51
C LEU A 198 21.68 13.03 -34.48
N ARG A 199 22.22 12.46 -35.57
CA ARG A 199 22.96 13.23 -36.58
C ARG A 199 22.14 14.40 -37.14
N ARG A 200 20.87 14.14 -37.48
CA ARG A 200 19.96 15.16 -38.02
C ARG A 200 19.69 16.29 -37.01
N ALA A 201 19.51 15.96 -35.73
CA ALA A 201 19.28 16.97 -34.69
C ALA A 201 20.50 17.88 -34.51
N PHE A 202 21.70 17.30 -34.55
CA PHE A 202 22.95 18.02 -34.37
C PHE A 202 23.38 18.83 -35.60
N SER A 203 23.13 18.33 -36.82
CA SER A 203 23.38 19.14 -38.04
C SER A 203 22.36 20.27 -38.18
N ALA A 204 21.09 20.04 -37.83
CA ALA A 204 20.08 21.10 -37.74
C ALA A 204 20.44 22.14 -36.65
N PHE A 205 21.10 21.73 -35.57
CA PHE A 205 21.62 22.65 -34.56
C PHE A 205 22.80 23.47 -35.10
N LEU A 206 23.81 22.85 -35.71
CA LEU A 206 24.97 23.56 -36.25
C LEU A 206 24.63 24.53 -37.38
N SER A 207 23.71 24.16 -38.26
CA SER A 207 23.29 25.00 -39.39
C SER A 207 22.60 26.31 -38.98
N ARG A 208 22.23 26.44 -37.69
CA ARG A 208 21.62 27.64 -37.11
C ARG A 208 22.62 28.59 -36.44
N LEU A 209 23.91 28.22 -36.34
CA LEU A 209 24.93 29.17 -35.91
C LEU A 209 25.06 30.29 -36.95
N PRO A 210 25.24 31.54 -36.50
CA PRO A 210 25.49 32.64 -37.42
C PRO A 210 26.89 32.52 -38.06
N PRO A 211 27.13 33.13 -39.24
CA PRO A 211 28.42 33.06 -39.94
C PRO A 211 29.62 33.52 -39.09
N GLU A 212 29.41 34.51 -38.24
CA GLU A 212 30.40 35.05 -37.29
C GLU A 212 30.65 34.15 -36.07
N GLY A 213 29.81 33.12 -35.87
CA GLY A 213 29.95 32.16 -34.81
C GLY A 213 31.22 31.30 -34.90
N ARG A 214 31.43 30.47 -33.89
CA ARG A 214 32.54 29.52 -33.85
C ARG A 214 32.10 28.17 -33.33
N ALA A 215 32.59 27.11 -33.96
CA ALA A 215 32.41 25.74 -33.51
C ALA A 215 33.74 25.13 -33.06
N VAL A 216 33.73 24.35 -31.97
CA VAL A 216 34.84 23.51 -31.54
C VAL A 216 34.34 22.08 -31.48
N ALA A 217 34.98 21.15 -32.17
CA ALA A 217 34.39 19.84 -32.41
C ALA A 217 35.41 18.71 -32.38
N CYS A 218 35.02 17.55 -31.85
CA CYS A 218 35.91 16.40 -31.81
C CYS A 218 36.19 15.88 -33.23
N GLY A 219 37.42 16.02 -33.71
CA GLY A 219 37.82 15.49 -35.02
C GLY A 219 38.25 14.03 -35.00
N ASP A 220 38.36 13.42 -33.81
CA ASP A 220 38.57 11.98 -33.69
C ASP A 220 37.29 11.16 -33.96
N ASP A 221 36.13 11.83 -34.03
CA ASP A 221 34.82 11.24 -34.24
C ASP A 221 34.33 11.53 -35.67
N LEU A 222 34.16 10.47 -36.48
CA LEU A 222 33.81 10.60 -37.89
C LEU A 222 32.39 11.17 -38.11
N ASP A 223 31.46 10.90 -37.19
CA ASP A 223 30.09 11.40 -37.31
C ASP A 223 30.03 12.90 -37.03
N VAL A 224 30.85 13.37 -36.07
CA VAL A 224 31.04 14.79 -35.82
C VAL A 224 31.69 15.47 -37.02
N VAL A 225 32.72 14.85 -37.62
CA VAL A 225 33.38 15.38 -38.83
C VAL A 225 32.41 15.53 -40.00
N ASP A 226 31.51 14.57 -40.20
CA ASP A 226 30.48 14.67 -41.24
C ASP A 226 29.47 15.78 -40.95
N ILE A 227 29.00 15.92 -39.70
CA ILE A 227 28.08 16.98 -39.28
C ILE A 227 28.71 18.38 -39.45
N LEU A 228 30.01 18.52 -39.24
CA LEU A 228 30.73 19.78 -39.44
C LEU A 228 30.69 20.29 -40.89
N ARG A 229 30.51 19.40 -41.88
CA ARG A 229 30.38 19.83 -43.29
C ARG A 229 29.14 20.70 -43.54
N GLU A 230 28.14 20.60 -42.67
CA GLU A 230 26.90 21.37 -42.74
C GLU A 230 26.94 22.66 -41.90
N ALA A 231 28.05 22.93 -41.19
CA ALA A 231 28.23 24.13 -40.40
C ALA A 231 28.41 25.37 -41.29
N ARG A 232 27.79 26.49 -40.91
CA ARG A 232 27.89 27.78 -41.62
C ARG A 232 29.01 28.68 -41.11
N CYS A 233 29.80 28.21 -40.13
CA CYS A 233 30.83 28.98 -39.44
C CYS A 233 32.16 28.23 -39.39
N ALA A 234 33.24 28.92 -39.01
CA ALA A 234 34.56 28.31 -38.86
C ALA A 234 34.58 27.33 -37.66
N ALA A 235 35.17 26.15 -37.88
CA ALA A 235 35.28 25.09 -36.88
C ALA A 235 36.74 24.74 -36.56
N LEU A 236 37.06 24.57 -35.28
CA LEU A 236 38.34 24.07 -34.79
C LEU A 236 38.15 22.60 -34.34
N THR A 237 38.87 21.68 -34.99
CA THR A 237 38.84 20.26 -34.64
C THR A 237 39.81 19.96 -33.50
N TYR A 238 39.40 19.14 -32.54
CA TYR A 238 40.26 18.70 -31.44
C TYR A 238 40.31 17.16 -31.32
N GLY A 239 41.42 16.62 -30.83
CA GLY A 239 41.57 15.18 -30.64
C GLY A 239 43.02 14.72 -30.43
N PHE A 240 43.29 13.46 -30.73
CA PHE A 240 44.61 12.84 -30.63
C PHE A 240 45.27 12.60 -31.98
N ARG A 241 44.52 12.61 -33.08
CA ARG A 241 45.07 12.41 -34.43
C ARG A 241 45.76 13.66 -34.97
N ASP A 242 46.67 13.47 -35.92
CA ASP A 242 47.48 14.53 -36.52
C ASP A 242 46.68 15.52 -37.38
N GLU A 243 45.51 15.11 -37.88
CA GLU A 243 44.64 15.95 -38.69
C GLU A 243 43.84 16.99 -37.87
N ASN A 244 43.84 16.85 -36.53
CA ASN A 244 43.15 17.79 -35.66
C ASN A 244 43.90 19.11 -35.56
N ALA A 245 43.16 20.22 -35.66
CA ALA A 245 43.73 21.55 -35.46
C ALA A 245 44.32 21.71 -34.05
N LEU A 246 43.65 21.20 -33.03
CA LEU A 246 44.13 21.15 -31.65
C LEU A 246 44.35 19.70 -31.22
N ARG A 247 45.61 19.24 -31.20
CA ARG A 247 45.94 17.84 -30.84
C ARG A 247 46.73 17.75 -29.54
N ALA A 248 46.55 16.66 -28.80
CA ALA A 248 47.39 16.32 -27.65
C ALA A 248 48.18 15.03 -27.87
N VAL A 249 49.42 15.01 -27.39
CA VAL A 249 50.27 13.81 -27.32
C VAL A 249 50.53 13.51 -25.85
N GLN A 250 50.03 12.38 -25.36
CA GLN A 250 50.20 11.97 -23.96
C GLN A 250 51.64 11.55 -23.66
N ALA A 251 52.15 11.95 -22.48
CA ALA A 251 53.38 11.47 -21.89
C ALA A 251 53.10 10.34 -20.88
N GLY A 252 54.11 9.53 -20.58
CA GLY A 252 53.98 8.38 -19.66
C GLY A 252 53.79 8.74 -18.19
N ASP A 253 53.88 10.02 -17.83
CA ASP A 253 53.69 10.57 -16.47
C ASP A 253 52.27 11.13 -16.24
N GLY A 254 51.37 10.98 -17.21
CA GLY A 254 49.99 11.47 -17.15
C GLY A 254 49.79 12.91 -17.65
N SER A 255 50.87 13.61 -18.04
CA SER A 255 50.79 14.91 -18.72
C SER A 255 50.60 14.74 -20.23
N ALA A 256 50.26 15.82 -20.95
CA ALA A 256 50.16 15.81 -22.41
C ALA A 256 50.71 17.09 -23.04
N THR A 257 51.47 16.95 -24.13
CA THR A 257 51.92 18.10 -24.93
C THR A 257 50.83 18.47 -25.94
N VAL A 258 50.37 19.73 -25.91
CA VAL A 258 49.29 20.23 -26.78
C VAL A 258 49.88 20.98 -27.97
N PHE A 259 49.32 20.78 -29.16
CA PHE A 259 49.70 21.46 -30.40
C PHE A 259 48.49 22.16 -31.03
N LEU A 260 48.68 23.34 -31.60
CA LEU A 260 47.71 24.06 -32.42
C LEU A 260 48.26 24.25 -33.84
N HIS A 261 47.58 23.70 -34.85
CA HIS A 261 48.00 23.69 -36.25
C HIS A 261 49.46 23.23 -36.43
N GLY A 262 49.87 22.19 -35.69
CA GLY A 262 51.22 21.64 -35.70
C GLY A 262 52.25 22.40 -34.86
N THR A 263 51.92 23.58 -34.31
CA THR A 263 52.80 24.36 -33.44
C THR A 263 52.62 23.94 -31.98
N GLU A 264 53.71 23.70 -31.26
CA GLU A 264 53.67 23.30 -29.84
C GLU A 264 53.17 24.43 -28.93
N LEU A 265 52.05 24.16 -28.25
CA LEU A 265 51.42 24.89 -27.15
C LEU A 265 52.28 24.95 -25.88
N GLY A 266 52.68 23.75 -25.46
CA GLY A 266 53.25 23.43 -24.16
C GLY A 266 52.51 22.26 -23.49
N ALA A 267 52.86 21.96 -22.24
CA ALA A 267 52.28 20.86 -21.48
C ALA A 267 50.93 21.23 -20.83
N LEU A 268 50.01 20.27 -20.82
CA LEU A 268 48.76 20.25 -20.07
C LEU A 268 48.80 19.08 -19.10
N SER A 269 48.62 19.37 -17.81
CA SER A 269 48.44 18.37 -16.76
C SER A 269 47.08 18.60 -16.11
N LEU A 270 46.35 17.52 -15.81
CA LEU A 270 45.04 17.59 -15.18
C LEU A 270 45.12 17.07 -13.75
N ALA A 271 44.38 17.69 -12.83
CA ALA A 271 44.26 17.15 -11.46
C ALA A 271 43.67 15.73 -11.44
N VAL A 272 42.77 15.42 -12.37
CA VAL A 272 42.23 14.07 -12.58
C VAL A 272 42.73 13.54 -13.94
N PRO A 273 43.82 12.73 -13.95
CA PRO A 273 44.40 12.23 -15.19
C PRO A 273 43.45 11.26 -15.90
N GLY A 274 43.63 11.11 -17.22
CA GLY A 274 42.88 10.15 -18.02
C GLY A 274 42.56 10.67 -19.42
N ARG A 275 42.57 9.76 -20.40
CA ARG A 275 42.38 10.09 -21.82
C ARG A 275 41.03 10.77 -22.11
N HIS A 276 39.97 10.34 -21.43
CA HIS A 276 38.65 10.95 -21.58
C HIS A 276 38.59 12.38 -21.01
N ASN A 277 39.17 12.61 -19.84
CA ASN A 277 39.26 13.96 -19.25
C ASN A 277 40.15 14.87 -20.07
N LEU A 278 41.23 14.34 -20.65
CA LEU A 278 42.08 15.07 -21.58
C LEU A 278 41.32 15.48 -22.84
N LEU A 279 40.48 14.59 -23.40
CA LEU A 279 39.63 14.91 -24.54
C LEU A 279 38.60 16.02 -24.21
N ASN A 280 37.98 15.97 -23.02
CA ASN A 280 37.09 17.02 -22.54
C ASN A 280 37.84 18.36 -22.30
N ALA A 281 39.04 18.29 -21.75
CA ALA A 281 39.89 19.45 -21.51
C ALA A 281 40.30 20.12 -22.83
N LEU A 282 40.59 19.35 -23.88
CA LEU A 282 40.86 19.88 -25.22
C LEU A 282 39.64 20.59 -25.82
N ALA A 283 38.43 20.08 -25.62
CA ALA A 283 37.21 20.73 -26.07
C ALA A 283 37.02 22.11 -25.40
N ALA A 284 37.18 22.17 -24.08
CA ALA A 284 37.09 23.40 -23.31
C ALA A 284 38.21 24.39 -23.67
N LEU A 285 39.44 23.90 -23.81
CA LEU A 285 40.62 24.67 -24.22
C LEU A 285 40.45 25.25 -25.62
N GLY A 286 39.95 24.47 -26.58
CA GLY A 286 39.71 24.94 -27.94
C GLY A 286 38.71 26.09 -27.98
N MET A 287 37.64 26.03 -27.17
CA MET A 287 36.70 27.15 -27.06
C MET A 287 37.32 28.34 -26.34
N ALA A 288 38.09 28.12 -25.27
CA ALA A 288 38.79 29.19 -24.56
C ALA A 288 39.74 29.97 -25.48
N LEU A 289 40.54 29.27 -26.31
CA LEU A 289 41.42 29.88 -27.30
C LEU A 289 40.64 30.67 -28.35
N THR A 290 39.50 30.14 -28.79
CA THR A 290 38.59 30.81 -29.73
C THR A 290 38.02 32.11 -29.15
N LEU A 291 37.79 32.15 -27.84
CA LEU A 291 37.36 33.35 -27.09
C LEU A 291 38.51 34.30 -26.72
N GLY A 292 39.73 34.04 -27.19
CA GLY A 292 40.91 34.85 -26.95
C GLY A 292 41.57 34.66 -25.58
N ILE A 293 41.26 33.58 -24.86
CA ILE A 293 41.89 33.26 -23.57
C ILE A 293 43.25 32.60 -23.84
N GLY A 294 44.31 33.11 -23.22
CA GLY A 294 45.67 32.61 -23.44
C GLY A 294 45.87 31.16 -22.95
N PHE A 295 46.69 30.39 -23.68
CA PHE A 295 46.96 28.98 -23.40
C PHE A 295 47.37 28.71 -21.94
N ARG A 296 48.32 29.49 -21.38
CA ARG A 296 48.79 29.29 -19.99
C ARG A 296 47.69 29.49 -18.94
N THR A 297 46.79 30.46 -19.17
CA THR A 297 45.67 30.73 -18.25
C THR A 297 44.68 29.57 -18.29
N ALA A 298 44.35 29.10 -19.50
CA ALA A 298 43.44 27.98 -19.66
C ALA A 298 44.01 26.66 -19.12
N THR A 299 45.28 26.34 -19.39
CA THR A 299 45.91 25.11 -18.88
C THR A 299 46.15 25.16 -17.38
N GLY A 300 46.47 26.33 -16.80
CA GLY A 300 46.55 26.51 -15.35
C GLY A 300 45.20 26.22 -14.67
N ALA A 301 44.11 26.80 -15.19
CA ALA A 301 42.77 26.52 -14.69
C ALA A 301 42.41 25.02 -14.80
N LEU A 302 42.71 24.40 -15.94
CA LEU A 302 42.46 22.96 -16.14
C LEU A 302 43.30 22.07 -15.20
N ALA A 303 44.49 22.51 -14.81
CA ALA A 303 45.34 21.81 -13.85
C ALA A 303 44.74 21.83 -12.44
N ASP A 304 44.06 22.92 -12.06
CA ASP A 304 43.39 23.08 -10.77
C ASP A 304 41.94 22.54 -10.76
N PHE A 305 41.44 22.07 -11.90
CA PHE A 305 40.06 21.60 -12.03
C PHE A 305 39.87 20.17 -11.49
N HIS A 306 39.19 20.06 -10.35
CA HIS A 306 38.91 18.77 -9.68
C HIS A 306 37.58 18.10 -10.06
N GLY A 307 36.86 18.62 -11.07
CA GLY A 307 35.67 17.95 -11.64
C GLY A 307 34.31 18.53 -11.28
N ILE A 308 33.28 17.88 -11.83
CA ILE A 308 31.87 18.04 -11.46
C ILE A 308 31.51 16.84 -10.61
N ALA A 309 30.99 17.08 -9.40
CA ALA A 309 30.71 16.04 -8.44
C ALA A 309 31.95 15.17 -8.06
N ARG A 310 31.69 14.07 -7.34
CA ARG A 310 32.67 13.16 -6.72
C ARG A 310 33.36 12.27 -7.77
N ARG A 311 34.16 12.80 -8.71
CA ARG A 311 34.90 11.97 -9.68
C ARG A 311 36.24 11.52 -9.12
N LEU A 312 36.48 10.20 -9.02
CA LEU A 312 37.71 9.56 -8.49
C LEU A 312 38.33 10.26 -7.26
N SER A 313 37.50 10.76 -6.35
CA SER A 313 37.91 11.50 -5.17
C SER A 313 38.36 10.53 -4.08
N ARG A 314 39.56 10.73 -3.53
CA ARG A 314 40.06 9.89 -2.43
C ARG A 314 39.34 10.25 -1.12
N ILE A 315 38.79 9.24 -0.45
CA ILE A 315 38.15 9.40 0.87
C ILE A 315 39.19 9.15 1.97
N GLY A 316 39.29 10.09 2.92
CA GLY A 316 40.34 10.10 3.93
C GLY A 316 40.24 8.97 4.95
N THR A 317 41.05 7.92 4.78
CA THR A 317 41.44 6.99 5.84
C THR A 317 42.96 7.09 6.02
N GLY A 318 43.42 7.39 7.24
CA GLY A 318 44.85 7.51 7.57
C GLY A 318 45.61 6.17 7.52
N SER A 319 44.90 5.07 7.26
CA SER A 319 45.43 3.72 7.10
C SER A 319 44.71 2.99 5.96
N GLN A 320 45.42 2.05 5.34
CA GLN A 320 44.93 1.12 4.33
C GLN A 320 43.60 0.43 4.71
N PRO A 321 42.70 0.12 3.76
CA PRO A 321 42.85 0.20 2.29
C PRO A 321 42.56 1.59 1.69
N ARG A 322 42.96 1.83 0.43
CA ARG A 322 42.72 3.10 -0.29
C ARG A 322 41.29 3.12 -0.83
N ILE A 323 40.48 4.11 -0.45
CA ILE A 323 39.09 4.22 -0.90
C ILE A 323 38.93 5.44 -1.82
N PHE A 324 38.41 5.20 -3.02
CA PHE A 324 38.05 6.20 -4.00
C PHE A 324 36.54 6.24 -4.18
N ASP A 325 36.02 7.44 -4.38
CA ASP A 325 34.61 7.72 -4.60
C ASP A 325 34.44 8.35 -5.98
N ASP A 326 33.61 7.75 -6.81
CA ASP A 326 33.47 8.08 -8.22
C ASP A 326 32.01 8.17 -8.65
N PHE A 327 31.63 9.29 -9.27
CA PHE A 327 30.32 9.50 -9.88
C PHE A 327 30.27 8.89 -11.29
N ALA A 328 30.81 7.67 -11.44
CA ALA A 328 30.70 6.91 -12.68
C ALA A 328 29.42 6.08 -12.66
N HIS A 329 28.58 6.28 -13.67
CA HIS A 329 27.29 5.61 -13.78
C HIS A 329 27.01 5.09 -15.20
N HIS A 330 28.00 5.23 -16.09
CA HIS A 330 28.01 4.73 -17.46
C HIS A 330 29.18 3.77 -17.67
N PRO A 331 29.04 2.69 -18.49
CA PRO A 331 30.12 1.73 -18.73
C PRO A 331 31.45 2.36 -19.14
N THR A 332 31.44 3.33 -20.05
CA THR A 332 32.66 4.02 -20.52
C THR A 332 33.37 4.79 -19.39
N GLU A 333 32.59 5.43 -18.50
CA GLU A 333 33.12 6.15 -17.35
C GLU A 333 33.70 5.19 -16.30
N ILE A 334 33.03 4.06 -16.08
CA ILE A 334 33.46 2.99 -15.17
C ILE A 334 34.78 2.40 -15.68
N ALA A 335 34.85 2.04 -16.96
CA ALA A 335 36.04 1.48 -17.59
C ALA A 335 37.23 2.45 -17.51
N ALA A 336 37.01 3.74 -17.80
CA ALA A 336 38.06 4.76 -17.69
C ALA A 336 38.57 4.90 -16.25
N SER A 337 37.68 4.86 -15.27
CA SER A 337 38.02 5.06 -13.86
C SER A 337 38.78 3.87 -13.29
N ILE A 338 38.37 2.65 -13.66
CA ILE A 338 39.08 1.42 -13.35
C ILE A 338 40.47 1.41 -14.01
N ALA A 339 40.60 1.84 -15.28
CA ALA A 339 41.88 1.89 -15.97
C ALA A 339 42.88 2.84 -15.27
N VAL A 340 42.44 4.05 -14.91
CA VAL A 340 43.28 5.02 -14.19
C VAL A 340 43.70 4.50 -12.82
N LEU A 341 42.78 3.90 -12.07
CA LEU A 341 43.13 3.33 -10.76
C LEU A 341 44.04 2.12 -10.90
N ARG A 342 43.89 1.32 -11.96
CA ARG A 342 44.74 0.17 -12.21
C ARG A 342 46.20 0.55 -12.40
N GLU A 343 46.49 1.67 -13.06
CA GLU A 343 47.85 2.20 -13.23
C GLU A 343 48.53 2.58 -11.90
N THR A 344 47.73 2.88 -10.85
CA THR A 344 48.24 3.37 -9.55
C THR A 344 48.00 2.41 -8.37
N THR A 345 47.38 1.25 -8.61
CA THR A 345 47.04 0.24 -7.59
C THR A 345 48.10 -0.85 -7.55
N GLN A 346 48.66 -1.12 -6.37
CA GLN A 346 49.66 -2.19 -6.18
C GLN A 346 49.01 -3.55 -5.81
N GLY A 347 47.96 -3.54 -4.99
CA GLY A 347 47.17 -4.73 -4.61
C GLY A 347 46.00 -5.00 -5.55
N ARG A 348 44.89 -5.55 -5.05
CA ARG A 348 43.70 -5.75 -5.88
C ARG A 348 42.88 -4.48 -6.01
N LEU A 349 42.33 -4.26 -7.19
CA LEU A 349 41.35 -3.22 -7.46
C LEU A 349 39.95 -3.81 -7.32
N ILE A 350 39.22 -3.35 -6.30
CA ILE A 350 37.85 -3.77 -5.99
C ILE A 350 36.90 -2.67 -6.44
N ALA A 351 36.04 -2.99 -7.40
CA ALA A 351 34.99 -2.12 -7.90
C ALA A 351 33.68 -2.34 -7.13
N ILE A 352 33.03 -1.27 -6.71
CA ILE A 352 31.69 -1.29 -6.10
C ILE A 352 30.80 -0.43 -6.97
N LEU A 353 29.78 -1.02 -7.59
CA LEU A 353 28.88 -0.32 -8.52
C LEU A 353 27.46 -0.24 -7.95
N GLU A 354 26.89 0.97 -7.88
CA GLU A 354 25.44 1.19 -7.72
C GLU A 354 24.87 1.78 -9.02
N PRO A 355 24.20 0.96 -9.87
CA PRO A 355 23.57 1.48 -11.08
C PRO A 355 22.34 2.33 -10.77
N GLN A 356 22.00 3.30 -11.64
CA GLN A 356 20.94 4.28 -11.36
C GLN A 356 19.54 3.91 -11.87
N LEU A 357 19.45 3.28 -13.05
CA LEU A 357 18.18 3.06 -13.79
C LEU A 357 18.11 1.63 -14.32
N HIS A 358 16.98 0.97 -14.13
CA HIS A 358 16.80 -0.43 -14.55
C HIS A 358 16.82 -0.55 -16.07
N SER A 359 16.10 0.33 -16.78
CA SER A 359 15.99 0.29 -18.24
C SER A 359 17.34 0.48 -18.95
N ARG A 360 18.23 1.29 -18.37
CA ARG A 360 19.57 1.55 -18.89
C ARG A 360 20.46 0.34 -18.68
N VAL A 361 20.43 -0.22 -17.47
CA VAL A 361 21.26 -1.36 -17.11
C VAL A 361 20.85 -2.60 -17.88
N SER A 362 19.55 -2.85 -18.06
CA SER A 362 19.06 -3.95 -18.89
C SER A 362 19.52 -3.85 -20.35
N ARG A 363 19.43 -2.66 -20.97
CA ARG A 363 19.87 -2.45 -22.36
C ARG A 363 21.38 -2.58 -22.54
N MET A 364 22.17 -2.15 -21.55
CA MET A 364 23.63 -2.05 -21.65
C MET A 364 24.36 -3.07 -20.78
N ALA A 365 23.68 -4.13 -20.32
CA ALA A 365 24.18 -5.06 -19.32
C ALA A 365 25.56 -5.64 -19.67
N LEU A 366 25.75 -6.06 -20.93
CA LEU A 366 27.03 -6.58 -21.41
C LEU A 366 28.15 -5.53 -21.36
N ARG A 367 27.86 -4.27 -21.74
CA ARG A 367 28.84 -3.17 -21.68
C ARG A 367 29.21 -2.84 -20.24
N PHE A 368 28.25 -2.82 -19.31
CA PHE A 368 28.51 -2.65 -17.88
C PHE A 368 29.39 -3.77 -17.33
N ALA A 369 29.08 -5.02 -17.67
CA ALA A 369 29.89 -6.16 -17.27
C ALA A 369 31.33 -6.03 -17.81
N GLN A 370 31.50 -5.77 -19.11
CA GLN A 370 32.83 -5.57 -19.72
C GLN A 370 33.62 -4.44 -19.05
N ALA A 371 32.98 -3.33 -18.70
CA ALA A 371 33.63 -2.21 -18.01
C ALA A 371 34.14 -2.61 -16.62
N LEU A 372 33.34 -3.36 -15.86
CA LEU A 372 33.73 -3.90 -14.55
C LEU A 372 34.84 -4.96 -14.64
N GLY A 373 34.97 -5.61 -15.79
CA GLY A 373 35.91 -6.73 -15.98
C GLY A 373 37.38 -6.37 -15.88
N ALA A 374 37.74 -5.08 -15.91
CA ALA A 374 39.10 -4.62 -15.67
C ALA A 374 39.48 -4.54 -14.18
N ALA A 375 38.51 -4.68 -13.26
CA ALA A 375 38.75 -4.81 -11.82
C ALA A 375 38.98 -6.29 -11.43
N ASP A 376 39.75 -6.55 -10.38
CA ASP A 376 40.01 -7.94 -9.93
C ASP A 376 38.78 -8.56 -9.28
N ARG A 377 37.93 -7.72 -8.71
CA ARG A 377 36.66 -8.11 -8.12
C ARG A 377 35.67 -6.96 -8.21
N SER A 378 34.40 -7.31 -8.41
CA SER A 378 33.32 -6.35 -8.45
C SER A 378 32.19 -6.73 -7.49
N TYR A 379 31.64 -5.74 -6.78
CA TYR A 379 30.39 -5.86 -6.04
C TYR A 379 29.33 -4.98 -6.69
N ILE A 380 28.14 -5.52 -6.92
CA ILE A 380 27.02 -4.80 -7.52
C ILE A 380 25.94 -4.63 -6.44
N LEU A 381 25.63 -3.38 -6.12
CA LEU A 381 24.47 -2.99 -5.32
C LEU A 381 23.22 -2.97 -6.20
N PRO A 382 22.01 -3.10 -5.61
CA PRO A 382 20.77 -3.04 -6.36
C PRO A 382 20.63 -1.71 -7.11
N VAL A 383 20.07 -1.74 -8.31
CA VAL A 383 19.81 -0.56 -9.11
C VAL A 383 18.89 0.39 -8.33
N ALA A 384 19.27 1.66 -8.24
CA ALA A 384 18.58 2.67 -7.42
C ALA A 384 17.15 3.04 -7.90
N ALA A 385 16.72 2.53 -9.07
CA ALA A 385 15.40 2.69 -9.65
C ALA A 385 14.88 4.15 -9.70
N LEU A 386 15.74 5.11 -10.04
CA LEU A 386 15.42 6.55 -9.95
C LEU A 386 14.27 6.96 -10.89
N GLY A 387 13.04 6.94 -10.38
CA GLY A 387 11.83 7.35 -11.11
C GLY A 387 11.32 6.33 -12.13
N GLU A 388 11.90 5.12 -12.16
CA GLU A 388 11.41 4.01 -12.98
C GLU A 388 10.55 3.07 -12.12
N ALA A 389 9.29 2.88 -12.51
CA ALA A 389 8.56 1.70 -12.07
C ALA A 389 9.25 0.47 -12.70
N VAL A 390 9.43 -0.60 -11.91
CA VAL A 390 10.14 -1.85 -12.29
C VAL A 390 9.53 -2.56 -13.52
N GLN A 391 8.45 -2.03 -14.10
CA GLN A 391 7.88 -2.47 -15.38
C GLN A 391 8.88 -2.42 -16.56
N ALA A 392 9.95 -1.62 -16.49
CA ALA A 392 10.95 -1.51 -17.55
C ALA A 392 12.18 -2.43 -17.34
N GLY A 393 11.97 -3.76 -17.26
CA GLY A 393 13.04 -4.78 -17.21
C GLY A 393 13.87 -4.79 -15.93
N ASN A 394 14.24 -5.97 -15.43
CA ASN A 394 15.07 -6.05 -14.21
C ASN A 394 16.55 -5.82 -14.54
N GLY A 395 17.00 -4.57 -14.38
CA GLY A 395 18.41 -4.18 -14.55
C GLY A 395 19.40 -5.01 -13.73
N ASP A 396 19.06 -5.38 -12.49
CA ASP A 396 19.93 -6.18 -11.62
C ASP A 396 20.15 -7.58 -12.18
N ALA A 397 19.07 -8.22 -12.63
CA ALA A 397 19.12 -9.55 -13.24
C ALA A 397 19.92 -9.54 -14.55
N ALA A 398 19.65 -8.58 -15.43
CA ALA A 398 20.33 -8.45 -16.71
C ALA A 398 21.83 -8.24 -16.54
N LEU A 399 22.25 -7.37 -15.60
CA LEU A 399 23.66 -7.16 -15.31
C LEU A 399 24.32 -8.38 -14.66
N ALA A 400 23.62 -9.07 -13.76
CA ALA A 400 24.13 -10.30 -13.17
C ALA A 400 24.32 -11.41 -14.23
N ASP A 401 23.39 -11.56 -15.17
CA ASP A 401 23.51 -12.48 -16.31
C ASP A 401 24.68 -12.10 -17.22
N ALA A 402 24.83 -10.81 -17.52
CA ALA A 402 25.94 -10.32 -18.31
C ALA A 402 27.30 -10.57 -17.63
N CYS A 403 27.43 -10.32 -16.33
CA CYS A 403 28.65 -10.63 -15.58
C CYS A 403 28.99 -12.13 -15.61
N ARG A 404 27.98 -13.01 -15.53
CA ARG A 404 28.16 -14.46 -15.68
C ARG A 404 28.62 -14.83 -17.09
N SER A 405 28.03 -14.24 -18.13
CA SER A 405 28.33 -14.60 -19.53
C SER A 405 29.74 -14.20 -19.96
N VAL A 406 30.31 -13.14 -19.38
CA VAL A 406 31.70 -12.74 -19.60
C VAL A 406 32.70 -13.30 -18.57
N GLY A 407 32.25 -14.21 -17.69
CA GLY A 407 33.13 -14.94 -16.76
C GLY A 407 33.75 -14.08 -15.66
N LEU A 408 33.08 -13.00 -15.24
CA LEU A 408 33.63 -12.06 -14.26
C LEU A 408 33.41 -12.52 -12.81
N SER A 409 34.44 -12.27 -11.98
CA SER A 409 34.35 -12.41 -10.52
C SER A 409 33.55 -11.25 -9.93
N CYS A 410 32.22 -11.35 -10.05
CA CYS A 410 31.28 -10.33 -9.65
C CYS A 410 30.24 -10.87 -8.68
N GLN A 411 30.03 -10.18 -7.57
CA GLN A 411 29.06 -10.57 -6.54
C GLN A 411 27.96 -9.51 -6.43
N HIS A 412 26.73 -9.93 -6.69
CA HIS A 412 25.56 -9.13 -6.36
C HIS A 412 25.35 -9.14 -4.85
N VAL A 413 25.12 -7.98 -4.26
CA VAL A 413 24.83 -7.82 -2.83
C VAL A 413 23.46 -7.18 -2.64
N SER A 414 22.73 -7.63 -1.63
CA SER A 414 21.38 -7.13 -1.32
C SER A 414 21.34 -5.67 -0.84
N GLY A 415 22.50 -5.10 -0.48
CA GLY A 415 22.64 -3.72 -0.05
C GLY A 415 23.91 -3.49 0.77
N MET A 416 24.01 -2.31 1.38
CA MET A 416 25.18 -1.89 2.16
C MET A 416 25.60 -2.86 3.29
N PRO A 417 24.69 -3.48 4.07
CA PRO A 417 25.10 -4.38 5.15
C PRO A 417 25.78 -5.66 4.67
N GLU A 418 25.29 -6.27 3.58
CA GLU A 418 25.94 -7.42 2.97
C GLU A 418 27.27 -7.00 2.34
N LEU A 419 27.31 -5.87 1.63
CA LEU A 419 28.55 -5.33 1.07
C LEU A 419 29.65 -5.18 2.14
N LEU A 420 29.32 -4.59 3.30
CA LEU A 420 30.27 -4.42 4.39
C LEU A 420 30.73 -5.75 4.98
N LEU A 421 29.85 -6.76 5.08
CA LEU A 421 30.22 -8.10 5.53
C LEU A 421 31.21 -8.75 4.56
N ARG A 422 30.92 -8.70 3.26
CA ARG A 422 31.81 -9.24 2.21
C ARG A 422 33.16 -8.52 2.22
N LEU A 423 33.16 -7.19 2.24
CA LEU A 423 34.39 -6.39 2.28
C LEU A 423 35.23 -6.71 3.51
N LYS A 424 34.61 -6.95 4.68
CA LYS A 424 35.34 -7.33 5.90
C LYS A 424 36.09 -8.66 5.75
N ASP A 425 35.49 -9.63 5.06
CA ASP A 425 36.08 -10.94 4.83
C ASP A 425 37.08 -10.94 3.67
N ASP A 426 36.88 -10.05 2.70
CA ASP A 426 37.59 -10.06 1.43
C ASP A 426 38.75 -9.06 1.35
N LEU A 427 38.78 -7.98 2.14
CA LEU A 427 39.78 -6.91 2.04
C LEU A 427 41.15 -7.29 2.60
N GLN A 428 42.19 -6.94 1.83
CA GLN A 428 43.61 -7.00 2.21
C GLN A 428 44.17 -5.58 2.34
N GLY A 429 45.32 -5.43 3.02
CA GLY A 429 45.88 -4.11 3.33
C GLY A 429 46.17 -3.26 2.09
N ASP A 430 46.79 -3.84 1.07
CA ASP A 430 47.18 -3.14 -0.16
C ASP A 430 46.06 -2.97 -1.20
N ASP A 431 44.84 -3.42 -0.90
CA ASP A 431 43.69 -3.28 -1.80
C ASP A 431 43.30 -1.81 -2.00
N THR A 432 42.81 -1.52 -3.20
CA THR A 432 42.19 -0.24 -3.56
C THR A 432 40.73 -0.48 -3.89
N LEU A 433 39.85 0.26 -3.24
CA LEU A 433 38.41 0.24 -3.50
C LEU A 433 38.04 1.47 -4.32
N VAL A 434 37.16 1.27 -5.31
CA VAL A 434 36.47 2.38 -5.99
C VAL A 434 34.96 2.17 -5.91
N VAL A 435 34.28 3.16 -5.35
CA VAL A 435 32.82 3.20 -5.29
C VAL A 435 32.33 4.03 -6.46
N MET A 436 31.65 3.40 -7.41
CA MET A 436 31.07 4.01 -8.60
C MET A 436 29.57 4.08 -8.40
N ALA A 437 29.07 5.26 -8.02
CA ALA A 437 27.67 5.41 -7.65
C ALA A 437 27.11 6.77 -8.06
N GLY A 438 25.80 6.79 -8.31
CA GLY A 438 25.05 7.99 -8.63
C GLY A 438 24.87 8.97 -7.47
N ALA A 439 23.90 9.88 -7.62
CA ALA A 439 23.60 10.86 -6.57
C ALA A 439 22.95 10.19 -5.34
N SER A 440 22.16 9.14 -5.58
CA SER A 440 21.56 8.28 -4.55
C SER A 440 22.61 7.62 -3.65
N GLY A 441 23.70 7.14 -4.25
CA GLY A 441 24.78 6.43 -3.56
C GLY A 441 25.86 7.32 -2.99
N ALA A 442 25.61 8.63 -2.83
CA ALA A 442 26.65 9.58 -2.45
C ALA A 442 27.30 9.31 -1.08
N ALA A 443 26.59 8.62 -0.21
CA ALA A 443 27.05 8.25 1.12
C ALA A 443 27.78 6.89 1.19
N ILE A 444 27.86 6.13 0.09
CA ILE A 444 28.40 4.75 0.11
C ILE A 444 29.88 4.75 0.50
N ALA A 445 30.73 5.51 -0.20
CA ALA A 445 32.17 5.53 0.08
C ALA A 445 32.52 6.07 1.48
N PRO A 446 31.93 7.19 1.96
CA PRO A 446 32.11 7.65 3.33
C PRO A 446 31.69 6.63 4.39
N ARG A 447 30.58 5.92 4.19
CA ARG A 447 30.10 4.90 5.13
C ARG A 447 31.00 3.67 5.17
N ILE A 448 31.57 3.28 4.03
CA ILE A 448 32.58 2.20 3.98
C ILE A 448 33.82 2.62 4.76
N ALA A 449 34.33 3.84 4.51
CA ALA A 449 35.48 4.38 5.23
C ALA A 449 35.24 4.42 6.75
N GLU A 450 34.08 4.90 7.19
CA GLU A 450 33.70 4.93 8.61
C GLU A 450 33.62 3.51 9.20
N ALA A 451 33.00 2.56 8.51
CA ALA A 451 32.84 1.19 8.97
C ALA A 451 34.19 0.46 9.09
N LEU A 452 35.10 0.66 8.13
CA LEU A 452 36.44 0.08 8.15
C LEU A 452 37.38 0.74 9.17
N SER A 453 37.07 1.96 9.59
CA SER A 453 37.84 2.69 10.63
C SER A 453 37.48 2.25 12.06
N ARG A 454 36.43 1.45 12.25
CA ARG A 454 36.03 0.93 13.58
C ARG A 454 36.70 -0.42 13.85
N PRO A 455 37.34 -0.65 15.01
CA PRO A 455 37.89 -1.96 15.35
C PRO A 455 36.78 -3.02 15.39
N PRO A 456 37.03 -4.27 14.96
CA PRO A 456 36.01 -5.30 14.92
C PRO A 456 35.49 -5.58 16.33
N ALA A 457 34.17 -5.51 16.50
CA ALA A 457 33.52 -6.10 17.67
C ALA A 457 33.88 -7.58 17.72
N ARG A 458 34.42 -8.04 18.86
CA ARG A 458 34.71 -9.46 19.11
C ARG A 458 33.47 -10.28 18.76
N MET A 459 33.63 -11.31 17.91
CA MET A 459 32.64 -12.39 17.83
C MET A 459 32.48 -12.95 19.25
N SER A 460 31.32 -12.73 19.84
CA SER A 460 30.96 -13.36 21.10
C SER A 460 30.86 -14.87 20.90
N ALA A 461 31.02 -15.60 22.01
CA ALA A 461 30.74 -17.03 22.12
C ALA A 461 29.43 -17.43 21.40
N PRO A 462 29.28 -18.70 20.95
CA PRO A 462 28.06 -19.15 20.30
C PRO A 462 26.83 -18.80 21.14
N ALA A 463 25.80 -18.25 20.47
CA ALA A 463 24.62 -17.72 21.14
C ALA A 463 23.91 -18.83 21.94
N PRO A 464 23.49 -18.54 23.18
CA PRO A 464 22.89 -19.56 24.05
C PRO A 464 21.56 -20.06 23.49
N SER A 465 21.31 -21.36 23.63
CA SER A 465 20.04 -22.01 23.24
C SER A 465 18.87 -21.69 24.16
N VAL A 466 19.10 -20.87 25.19
CA VAL A 466 18.11 -20.37 26.14
C VAL A 466 18.25 -18.85 26.21
N LEU A 467 17.14 -18.15 25.97
CA LEU A 467 17.01 -16.70 26.10
C LEU A 467 16.00 -16.40 27.18
N ILE A 468 16.29 -15.41 28.02
CA ILE A 468 15.42 -14.98 29.11
C ILE A 468 15.24 -13.48 28.96
N GLY A 469 13.99 -13.04 29.00
CA GLY A 469 13.65 -11.63 29.03
C GLY A 469 14.07 -10.97 30.35
N GLU A 470 13.92 -9.65 30.42
CA GLU A 470 14.28 -8.93 31.63
C GLU A 470 13.40 -9.38 32.80
N ARG A 471 14.03 -9.77 33.92
CA ARG A 471 13.30 -10.12 35.14
C ARG A 471 12.82 -8.82 35.80
N ARG A 472 11.51 -8.69 35.94
CA ARG A 472 10.86 -7.53 36.57
C ARG A 472 9.87 -8.01 37.64
N PRO A 473 9.54 -7.15 38.63
CA PRO A 473 8.41 -7.43 39.51
C PRO A 473 7.15 -7.72 38.69
N LEU A 474 6.34 -8.69 39.12
CA LEU A 474 5.08 -8.97 38.46
C LEU A 474 4.19 -7.72 38.51
N PRO A 475 3.59 -7.32 37.39
CA PRO A 475 2.77 -6.12 37.35
C PRO A 475 1.45 -6.31 38.12
N PRO A 476 0.81 -5.20 38.55
CA PRO A 476 -0.55 -5.26 39.06
C PRO A 476 -1.53 -5.69 37.96
N ASP A 477 -2.71 -6.12 38.39
CA ASP A 477 -3.81 -6.48 37.50
C ASP A 477 -4.24 -5.32 36.57
N LEU A 478 -4.71 -5.65 35.37
CA LEU A 478 -5.13 -4.65 34.37
C LEU A 478 -6.20 -3.68 34.90
N LEU A 479 -7.13 -4.15 35.75
CA LEU A 479 -8.16 -3.29 36.35
C LEU A 479 -7.56 -2.25 37.31
N ALA A 480 -6.51 -2.60 38.05
CA ALA A 480 -5.81 -1.67 38.92
C ALA A 480 -5.07 -0.59 38.11
N LEU A 481 -4.50 -0.96 36.96
CA LEU A 481 -3.87 -0.01 36.04
C LEU A 481 -4.89 0.98 35.46
N VAL A 482 -6.06 0.49 35.01
CA VAL A 482 -7.14 1.34 34.49
C VAL A 482 -7.66 2.30 35.56
N ALA A 483 -7.84 1.83 36.79
CA ALA A 483 -8.24 2.67 37.93
C ALA A 483 -7.26 3.83 38.15
N ALA A 484 -5.96 3.50 38.21
CA ALA A 484 -4.91 4.50 38.41
C ALA A 484 -4.88 5.56 37.30
N HIS A 485 -5.16 5.17 36.04
CA HIS A 485 -5.29 6.13 34.94
C HIS A 485 -6.54 6.99 35.04
N ALA A 486 -7.68 6.41 35.45
CA ALA A 486 -8.91 7.16 35.68
C ALA A 486 -8.77 8.19 36.81
N ASP A 487 -8.06 7.85 37.89
CA ASP A 487 -7.78 8.78 38.99
C ASP A 487 -6.84 9.92 38.54
N ARG A 488 -5.79 9.58 37.77
CA ARG A 488 -4.76 10.54 37.37
C ARG A 488 -5.19 11.45 36.21
N GLN A 489 -5.95 10.92 35.24
CA GLN A 489 -6.36 11.60 34.02
C GLN A 489 -7.80 11.23 33.63
N PRO A 490 -8.81 11.61 34.43
CA PRO A 490 -10.19 11.15 34.25
C PRO A 490 -10.81 11.53 32.91
N THR A 491 -10.40 12.65 32.31
CA THR A 491 -10.94 13.18 31.05
C THR A 491 -10.12 12.75 29.82
N ALA A 492 -9.02 12.02 30.00
CA ALA A 492 -8.21 11.51 28.88
C ALA A 492 -9.02 10.47 28.07
N PRO A 493 -8.87 10.43 26.73
CA PRO A 493 -9.56 9.44 25.90
C PRO A 493 -9.02 8.03 26.19
N ALA A 494 -9.90 7.10 26.55
CA ALA A 494 -9.57 5.69 26.66
C ALA A 494 -9.92 4.95 25.36
N VAL A 495 -11.09 5.21 24.78
CA VAL A 495 -11.58 4.52 23.57
C VAL A 495 -12.33 5.47 22.65
N GLU A 496 -12.08 5.37 21.34
CA GLU A 496 -12.71 6.20 20.30
C GLU A 496 -13.19 5.36 19.11
N MET A 497 -14.36 5.71 18.56
CA MET A 497 -14.87 5.21 17.29
C MET A 497 -15.69 6.31 16.60
N GLY A 498 -15.17 6.83 15.48
CA GLY A 498 -15.81 7.97 14.80
C GLY A 498 -15.92 9.18 15.72
N HIS A 499 -17.13 9.67 15.96
CA HIS A 499 -17.40 10.78 16.90
C HIS A 499 -17.66 10.32 18.34
N ARG A 500 -17.86 9.01 18.57
CA ARG A 500 -18.12 8.47 19.91
C ARG A 500 -16.79 8.24 20.62
N ARG A 501 -16.68 8.78 21.84
CA ARG A 501 -15.48 8.74 22.66
C ARG A 501 -15.85 8.46 24.11
N LEU A 502 -15.12 7.56 24.75
CA LEU A 502 -15.17 7.34 26.19
C LEU A 502 -13.87 7.82 26.81
N SER A 503 -13.96 8.72 27.80
CA SER A 503 -12.83 9.01 28.67
C SER A 503 -12.56 7.87 29.66
N TYR A 504 -11.41 7.87 30.34
CA TYR A 504 -11.12 6.87 31.37
C TYR A 504 -12.18 6.84 32.49
N ALA A 505 -12.67 8.01 32.92
CA ALA A 505 -13.75 8.07 33.90
C ALA A 505 -15.10 7.56 33.34
N ASP A 506 -15.42 7.84 32.07
CA ASP A 506 -16.63 7.28 31.45
C ASP A 506 -16.54 5.76 31.32
N LEU A 507 -15.36 5.25 30.95
CA LEU A 507 -15.11 3.82 30.82
C LEU A 507 -15.29 3.11 32.17
N VAL A 508 -14.70 3.65 33.25
CA VAL A 508 -14.84 3.14 34.61
C VAL A 508 -16.30 3.08 35.06
N LEU A 509 -17.06 4.17 34.88
CA LEU A 509 -18.49 4.22 35.21
C LEU A 509 -19.30 3.17 34.43
N ARG A 510 -19.10 3.11 33.12
CA ARG A 510 -19.86 2.22 32.23
C ARG A 510 -19.53 0.75 32.48
N THR A 511 -18.27 0.47 32.87
CA THR A 511 -17.82 -0.86 33.28
C THR A 511 -18.47 -1.27 34.61
N ASP A 512 -18.58 -0.36 35.59
CA ASP A 512 -19.26 -0.62 36.85
C ASP A 512 -20.74 -0.98 36.63
N ASP A 513 -21.45 -0.23 35.80
CA ASP A 513 -22.85 -0.51 35.46
C ASP A 513 -23.06 -1.87 34.79
N LEU A 514 -22.19 -2.19 33.82
CA LEU A 514 -22.27 -3.45 33.12
C LEU A 514 -21.94 -4.61 34.06
N SER A 515 -20.97 -4.43 34.97
CA SER A 515 -20.64 -5.43 35.99
C SER A 515 -21.82 -5.68 36.93
N ALA A 516 -22.50 -4.63 37.38
CA ALA A 516 -23.69 -4.73 38.23
C ALA A 516 -24.86 -5.42 37.48
N THR A 517 -25.05 -5.09 36.21
CA THR A 517 -26.07 -5.71 35.35
C THR A 517 -25.78 -7.20 35.14
N LEU A 518 -24.53 -7.57 34.89
CA LEU A 518 -24.10 -8.97 34.75
C LEU A 518 -24.25 -9.75 36.06
N ALA A 519 -23.90 -9.13 37.20
CA ALA A 519 -24.10 -9.73 38.52
C ALA A 519 -25.59 -9.95 38.84
N ALA A 520 -26.45 -8.98 38.54
CA ALA A 520 -27.91 -9.12 38.66
C ALA A 520 -28.46 -10.21 37.72
N ALA A 521 -27.82 -10.39 36.56
CA ALA A 521 -28.05 -11.48 35.64
C ALA A 521 -27.39 -12.81 36.08
N GLY A 522 -26.88 -12.90 37.32
CA GLY A 522 -26.37 -14.13 37.92
C GLY A 522 -24.98 -14.58 37.46
N VAL A 523 -24.18 -13.69 36.85
CA VAL A 523 -22.78 -13.96 36.52
C VAL A 523 -21.90 -13.72 37.75
N GLY A 524 -21.01 -14.66 38.06
CA GLY A 524 -20.02 -14.55 39.13
C GLY A 524 -18.61 -14.96 38.71
N ALA A 525 -17.70 -15.01 39.69
CA ALA A 525 -16.31 -15.36 39.46
C ALA A 525 -16.15 -16.78 38.91
N GLY A 526 -15.35 -16.94 37.85
CA GLY A 526 -15.13 -18.21 37.15
C GLY A 526 -16.16 -18.55 36.06
N ASP A 527 -17.28 -17.81 35.95
CA ASP A 527 -18.25 -18.03 34.88
C ASP A 527 -17.74 -17.53 33.53
N SER A 528 -18.02 -18.27 32.46
CA SER A 528 -17.72 -17.84 31.09
C SER A 528 -18.82 -16.94 30.54
N VAL A 529 -18.45 -15.74 30.09
CA VAL A 529 -19.38 -14.77 29.49
C VAL A 529 -18.99 -14.53 28.03
N GLY A 530 -19.92 -14.85 27.13
CA GLY A 530 -19.77 -14.57 25.71
C GLY A 530 -19.94 -13.09 25.44
N VAL A 531 -19.17 -12.54 24.51
CA VAL A 531 -19.37 -11.17 24.02
C VAL A 531 -19.49 -11.24 22.51
N CYS A 532 -20.69 -10.93 21.99
CA CYS A 532 -20.97 -10.91 20.55
C CYS A 532 -21.28 -9.48 20.14
N LEU A 533 -20.23 -8.70 19.85
CA LEU A 533 -20.33 -7.29 19.50
C LEU A 533 -19.56 -7.02 18.20
N GLY A 534 -20.14 -6.24 17.29
CA GLY A 534 -19.41 -5.62 16.17
C GLY A 534 -18.33 -4.64 16.64
N ARG A 535 -17.66 -3.91 15.73
CA ARG A 535 -16.70 -2.87 16.15
C ARG A 535 -17.45 -1.76 16.89
N THR A 536 -17.14 -1.58 18.17
CA THR A 536 -17.75 -0.56 19.04
C THR A 536 -16.85 -0.32 20.25
N VAL A 537 -16.99 0.87 20.85
CA VAL A 537 -16.40 1.20 22.15
C VAL A 537 -16.86 0.25 23.27
N ASP A 538 -18.06 -0.35 23.13
CA ASP A 538 -18.65 -1.22 24.16
C ASP A 538 -17.87 -2.54 24.35
N ARG A 539 -17.01 -2.95 23.40
CA ARG A 539 -16.15 -4.14 23.52
C ARG A 539 -15.21 -4.03 24.72
N VAL A 540 -14.60 -2.85 24.89
CA VAL A 540 -13.67 -2.58 25.99
C VAL A 540 -14.42 -2.56 27.32
N THR A 541 -15.61 -1.95 27.35
CA THR A 541 -16.47 -1.94 28.54
C THR A 541 -16.85 -3.36 28.97
N ALA A 542 -17.28 -4.22 28.02
CA ALA A 542 -17.63 -5.61 28.30
C ALA A 542 -16.42 -6.42 28.81
N PHE A 543 -15.27 -6.26 28.17
CA PHE A 543 -14.03 -6.91 28.60
C PHE A 543 -13.69 -6.58 30.06
N LEU A 544 -13.66 -5.29 30.43
CA LEU A 544 -13.33 -4.87 31.79
C LEU A 544 -14.41 -5.26 32.81
N ALA A 545 -15.69 -5.19 32.47
CA ALA A 545 -16.80 -5.55 33.37
C ALA A 545 -16.79 -7.05 33.72
N ILE A 546 -16.50 -7.90 32.74
CA ILE A 546 -16.37 -9.34 32.95
C ILE A 546 -15.16 -9.64 33.85
N LEU A 547 -14.01 -8.99 33.58
CA LEU A 547 -12.85 -9.11 34.46
C LEU A 547 -13.12 -8.58 35.87
N GLN A 548 -13.92 -7.53 36.04
CA GLN A 548 -14.26 -6.95 37.34
C GLN A 548 -15.03 -7.94 38.23
N LEU A 549 -15.87 -8.77 37.62
CA LEU A 549 -16.60 -9.86 38.30
C LEU A 549 -15.74 -11.11 38.56
N GLY A 550 -14.49 -11.14 38.12
CA GLY A 550 -13.67 -12.35 38.11
C GLY A 550 -14.17 -13.42 37.14
N ALA A 551 -15.03 -13.05 36.19
CA ALA A 551 -15.55 -13.93 35.15
C ALA A 551 -14.58 -14.00 33.95
N ILE A 552 -14.84 -14.93 33.04
CA ILE A 552 -13.96 -15.28 31.92
C ILE A 552 -14.54 -14.71 30.63
N PHE A 553 -13.78 -13.80 30.01
CA PHE A 553 -14.18 -13.16 28.76
C PHE A 553 -14.03 -14.12 27.56
N VAL A 554 -15.09 -14.27 26.76
CA VAL A 554 -15.09 -15.10 25.55
C VAL A 554 -15.56 -14.26 24.35
N PRO A 555 -14.66 -13.76 23.50
CA PRO A 555 -15.08 -13.00 22.32
C PRO A 555 -15.69 -13.95 21.28
N LEU A 556 -16.87 -13.58 20.79
CA LEU A 556 -17.61 -14.30 19.76
C LEU A 556 -17.69 -13.41 18.53
N ASP A 557 -17.17 -13.91 17.41
CA ASP A 557 -17.27 -13.20 16.14
C ASP A 557 -18.66 -13.43 15.53
N PRO A 558 -19.46 -12.35 15.35
CA PRO A 558 -20.81 -12.43 14.81
C PRO A 558 -20.92 -13.01 13.39
N THR A 559 -19.83 -13.04 12.63
CA THR A 559 -19.81 -13.55 11.25
C THR A 559 -19.58 -15.06 11.16
N LEU A 560 -19.32 -15.73 12.31
CA LEU A 560 -19.10 -17.16 12.33
C LEU A 560 -20.41 -17.93 12.09
N PRO A 561 -20.35 -19.12 11.45
CA PRO A 561 -21.55 -19.94 11.25
C PRO A 561 -22.18 -20.37 12.58
N ASP A 562 -23.51 -20.49 12.59
CA ASP A 562 -24.31 -20.85 13.78
C ASP A 562 -23.82 -22.13 14.47
N GLU A 563 -23.47 -23.15 13.69
CA GLU A 563 -22.96 -24.42 14.22
C GLU A 563 -21.64 -24.21 14.98
N ARG A 564 -20.72 -23.44 14.41
CA ARG A 564 -19.44 -23.13 15.04
C ARG A 564 -19.62 -22.31 16.31
N LEU A 565 -20.49 -21.30 16.27
CA LEU A 565 -20.82 -20.51 17.47
C LEU A 565 -21.40 -21.39 18.57
N ARG A 566 -22.32 -22.31 18.24
CA ARG A 566 -22.88 -23.27 19.20
C ARG A 566 -21.79 -24.13 19.83
N THR A 567 -20.90 -24.71 19.04
CA THR A 567 -19.77 -25.52 19.56
C THR A 567 -18.85 -24.69 20.47
N MET A 568 -18.55 -23.44 20.10
CA MET A 568 -17.74 -22.56 20.94
C MET A 568 -18.43 -22.25 22.27
N LEU A 569 -19.71 -21.90 22.25
CA LEU A 569 -20.52 -21.61 23.44
C LEU A 569 -20.57 -22.83 24.38
N GLU A 570 -20.81 -24.02 23.84
CA GLU A 570 -20.82 -25.28 24.59
C GLU A 570 -19.45 -25.60 25.19
N THR A 571 -18.38 -25.51 24.39
CA THR A 571 -17.01 -25.82 24.82
C THR A 571 -16.52 -24.86 25.91
N ALA A 572 -16.89 -23.58 25.82
CA ALA A 572 -16.56 -22.58 26.82
C ALA A 572 -17.50 -22.60 28.05
N GLY A 573 -18.62 -23.32 27.99
CA GLY A 573 -19.64 -23.33 29.04
C GLY A 573 -20.37 -21.99 29.20
N VAL A 574 -20.53 -21.22 28.11
CA VAL A 574 -21.16 -19.90 28.14
C VAL A 574 -22.67 -20.02 28.34
N ARG A 575 -23.21 -19.29 29.32
CA ARG A 575 -24.66 -19.21 29.61
C ARG A 575 -25.24 -17.81 29.47
N THR A 576 -24.38 -16.79 29.50
CA THR A 576 -24.73 -15.38 29.37
C THR A 576 -23.93 -14.76 28.24
N VAL A 577 -24.58 -14.00 27.36
CA VAL A 577 -23.93 -13.30 26.26
C VAL A 577 -24.27 -11.81 26.29
N VAL A 578 -23.22 -10.98 26.18
CA VAL A 578 -23.33 -9.53 26.04
C VAL A 578 -23.49 -9.17 24.57
N VAL A 579 -24.50 -8.36 24.27
CA VAL A 579 -24.85 -7.87 22.93
C VAL A 579 -25.19 -6.38 22.96
N ASN A 580 -25.34 -5.75 21.79
CA ASN A 580 -25.95 -4.43 21.65
C ASN A 580 -26.89 -4.41 20.42
N ALA A 581 -27.46 -3.24 20.10
CA ALA A 581 -28.39 -3.10 18.97
C ALA A 581 -27.78 -3.43 17.59
N ALA A 582 -26.44 -3.42 17.47
CA ALA A 582 -25.73 -3.74 16.23
C ALA A 582 -25.26 -5.21 16.15
N SER A 583 -25.48 -6.02 17.19
CA SER A 583 -25.16 -7.45 17.20
C SER A 583 -26.12 -8.24 16.29
N PRO A 584 -25.66 -9.30 15.60
CA PRO A 584 -26.55 -10.19 14.86
C PRO A 584 -27.41 -11.03 15.81
N ALA A 585 -28.40 -11.71 15.24
CA ALA A 585 -29.13 -12.75 15.95
C ALA A 585 -28.18 -13.89 16.33
N LEU A 586 -28.24 -14.31 17.59
CA LEU A 586 -27.53 -15.49 18.07
C LEU A 586 -28.40 -16.74 17.88
N PRO A 587 -27.80 -17.93 17.76
CA PRO A 587 -28.55 -19.18 17.76
C PRO A 587 -29.44 -19.30 19.00
N ASP A 588 -30.68 -19.77 18.83
CA ASP A 588 -31.60 -20.01 19.95
C ASP A 588 -31.14 -21.24 20.77
N THR A 589 -30.30 -20.99 21.76
CA THR A 589 -29.69 -21.99 22.64
C THR A 589 -30.06 -21.78 24.11
N GLY A 590 -31.09 -20.97 24.39
CA GLY A 590 -31.52 -20.66 25.76
C GLY A 590 -30.54 -19.76 26.54
N LEU A 591 -29.67 -19.02 25.84
CA LEU A 591 -28.72 -18.09 26.44
C LEU A 591 -29.42 -16.90 27.09
N ARG A 592 -28.87 -16.45 28.23
CA ARG A 592 -29.27 -15.16 28.81
C ARG A 592 -28.59 -14.04 28.06
N ILE A 593 -29.37 -13.10 27.52
CA ILE A 593 -28.85 -11.96 26.76
C ILE A 593 -28.80 -10.73 27.67
N VAL A 594 -27.64 -10.08 27.72
CA VAL A 594 -27.44 -8.79 28.40
C VAL A 594 -27.11 -7.72 27.36
N ASN A 595 -27.95 -6.69 27.26
CA ASN A 595 -27.77 -5.61 26.29
C ASN A 595 -26.96 -4.46 26.90
N CYS A 596 -25.70 -4.27 26.48
CA CYS A 596 -24.84 -3.19 26.96
C CYS A 596 -25.09 -1.83 26.27
N GLY A 597 -25.92 -1.80 25.22
CA GLY A 597 -26.32 -0.58 24.53
C GLY A 597 -27.32 0.28 25.32
N GLN A 598 -28.02 -0.31 26.30
CA GLN A 598 -29.00 0.38 27.15
C GLN A 598 -28.39 1.00 28.42
N LEU A 599 -27.07 0.90 28.59
CA LEU A 599 -26.40 1.52 29.73
C LEU A 599 -26.50 3.05 29.61
N PRO A 600 -26.95 3.75 30.67
CA PRO A 600 -27.14 5.20 30.60
C PRO A 600 -25.83 5.97 30.32
N ASP A 601 -25.93 7.22 29.88
CA ASP A 601 -24.75 8.08 29.82
C ASP A 601 -24.39 8.67 31.20
N ARG A 602 -23.26 9.37 31.28
CA ARG A 602 -22.64 9.82 32.55
C ARG A 602 -23.43 10.91 33.28
N ASP A 603 -24.21 11.72 32.57
CA ASP A 603 -24.83 12.92 33.14
C ASP A 603 -25.80 12.57 34.28
N GLY A 604 -25.53 13.12 35.48
CA GLY A 604 -26.38 12.97 36.67
C GLY A 604 -26.09 11.73 37.54
N ARG A 605 -24.99 11.02 37.31
CA ARG A 605 -24.66 9.79 38.05
C ARG A 605 -23.72 10.01 39.25
N PRO A 606 -23.86 9.22 40.34
CA PRO A 606 -22.87 9.16 41.40
C PRO A 606 -21.52 8.64 40.88
N GLU A 607 -20.43 8.94 41.59
CA GLU A 607 -19.09 8.42 41.28
C GLU A 607 -19.10 6.89 41.20
N ALA A 608 -18.31 6.32 40.28
CA ALA A 608 -18.21 4.87 40.10
C ALA A 608 -17.71 4.20 41.38
N CYS A 609 -18.30 3.06 41.74
CA CYS A 609 -17.80 2.26 42.84
C CYS A 609 -16.79 1.25 42.31
N TRP A 610 -15.64 1.73 41.81
CA TRP A 610 -14.62 0.85 41.23
C TRP A 610 -14.00 -0.07 42.29
N ARG A 611 -14.59 -1.26 42.45
CA ARG A 611 -14.17 -2.30 43.40
C ARG A 611 -13.96 -3.62 42.66
N PRO A 612 -12.84 -3.76 41.92
CA PRO A 612 -12.54 -5.02 41.27
C PRO A 612 -12.38 -6.13 42.32
N GLN A 613 -12.96 -7.29 42.04
CA GLN A 613 -12.78 -8.45 42.91
C GLN A 613 -11.32 -8.92 42.83
N GLU A 614 -10.66 -9.07 43.99
CA GLU A 614 -9.33 -9.66 44.03
C GLU A 614 -9.37 -11.06 43.41
N SER A 615 -8.47 -11.27 42.44
CA SER A 615 -8.38 -12.52 41.69
C SER A 615 -6.94 -13.03 41.76
N ALA A 616 -6.78 -14.33 41.98
CA ALA A 616 -5.47 -14.95 41.94
C ALA A 616 -4.84 -14.81 40.54
N ALA A 617 -3.50 -14.77 40.47
CA ALA A 617 -2.78 -14.56 39.21
C ALA A 617 -3.03 -15.69 38.18
N ASP A 618 -3.33 -16.90 38.65
CA ASP A 618 -3.66 -18.08 37.85
C ASP A 618 -5.16 -18.18 37.49
N ALA A 619 -6.01 -17.31 38.03
CA ALA A 619 -7.42 -17.25 37.66
C ALA A 619 -7.57 -16.94 36.15
N PRO A 620 -8.47 -17.61 35.41
CA PRO A 620 -8.68 -17.33 33.99
C PRO A 620 -9.24 -15.91 33.77
N ALA A 621 -8.67 -15.19 32.82
CA ALA A 621 -9.12 -13.88 32.36
C ALA A 621 -9.98 -13.98 31.10
N TYR A 622 -9.52 -14.77 30.13
CA TYR A 622 -10.22 -14.93 28.85
C TYR A 622 -9.94 -16.29 28.20
N MET A 623 -10.80 -16.64 27.23
CA MET A 623 -10.60 -17.78 26.34
C MET A 623 -10.64 -17.34 24.88
N ILE A 624 -9.62 -17.74 24.11
CA ILE A 624 -9.60 -17.61 22.65
C ILE A 624 -9.65 -19.00 22.04
N PHE A 625 -10.42 -19.14 20.97
CA PHE A 625 -10.56 -20.41 20.27
C PHE A 625 -9.55 -20.51 19.11
N THR A 626 -8.85 -21.64 19.04
CA THR A 626 -7.96 -21.98 17.93
C THR A 626 -8.43 -23.24 17.21
N SER A 627 -8.07 -23.37 15.93
CA SER A 627 -8.37 -24.54 15.10
C SER A 627 -7.76 -25.80 15.71
N GLY A 628 -8.49 -26.91 15.70
CA GLY A 628 -8.05 -28.16 16.33
C GLY A 628 -7.62 -29.24 15.34
N THR A 629 -6.54 -29.96 15.67
CA THR A 629 -6.05 -31.13 14.92
C THR A 629 -7.07 -32.25 14.75
N THR A 630 -8.10 -32.32 15.61
CA THR A 630 -9.23 -33.27 15.54
C THR A 630 -10.44 -32.72 14.77
N GLY A 631 -10.34 -31.53 14.18
CA GLY A 631 -11.41 -30.84 13.46
C GLY A 631 -12.43 -30.11 14.34
N GLN A 632 -12.17 -29.96 15.65
CA GLN A 632 -13.01 -29.22 16.60
C GLN A 632 -12.22 -28.07 17.23
N PRO A 633 -12.81 -26.87 17.41
CA PRO A 633 -12.10 -25.71 17.93
C PRO A 633 -11.74 -25.90 19.42
N LYS A 634 -10.52 -25.53 19.79
CA LYS A 634 -9.97 -25.67 21.16
C LYS A 634 -9.97 -24.32 21.86
N ALA A 635 -10.49 -24.25 23.08
CA ALA A 635 -10.43 -23.03 23.89
C ALA A 635 -9.13 -22.98 24.71
N VAL A 636 -8.31 -21.95 24.47
CA VAL A 636 -7.08 -21.68 25.22
C VAL A 636 -7.40 -20.78 26.41
N GLU A 637 -7.11 -21.23 27.63
CA GLU A 637 -7.39 -20.49 28.85
C GLU A 637 -6.18 -19.64 29.28
N ILE A 638 -6.35 -18.31 29.24
CA ILE A 638 -5.30 -17.35 29.63
C ILE A 638 -5.61 -16.78 31.00
N SER A 639 -4.60 -16.72 31.87
CA SER A 639 -4.74 -16.24 33.23
C SER A 639 -4.64 -14.72 33.34
N ARG A 640 -5.11 -14.17 34.46
CA ARG A 640 -4.99 -12.73 34.76
C ARG A 640 -3.55 -12.27 34.86
N GLY A 641 -2.69 -13.08 35.49
CA GLY A 641 -1.26 -12.80 35.61
C GLY A 641 -0.55 -12.79 34.26
N ALA A 642 -0.90 -13.73 33.37
CA ALA A 642 -0.37 -13.77 32.02
C ALA A 642 -0.77 -12.53 31.21
N LEU A 643 -2.06 -12.15 31.25
CA LEU A 643 -2.58 -10.95 30.61
C LEU A 643 -1.90 -9.68 31.13
N ALA A 644 -1.76 -9.53 32.46
CA ALA A 644 -1.11 -8.37 33.07
C ALA A 644 0.39 -8.29 32.69
N ASN A 645 1.09 -9.42 32.69
CA ASN A 645 2.49 -9.49 32.26
C ASN A 645 2.65 -9.03 30.81
N TYR A 646 1.83 -9.56 29.89
CA TYR A 646 1.82 -9.12 28.50
C TYR A 646 1.52 -7.62 28.38
N ALA A 647 0.43 -7.15 29.00
CA ALA A 647 -0.05 -5.78 28.85
C ALA A 647 1.02 -4.73 29.22
N VAL A 648 1.69 -4.91 30.36
CA VAL A 648 2.73 -3.98 30.83
C VAL A 648 4.01 -4.10 30.01
N ALA A 649 4.42 -5.33 29.67
CA ALA A 649 5.63 -5.53 28.90
C ALA A 649 5.47 -5.02 27.46
N ALA A 650 4.32 -5.24 26.80
CA ALA A 650 3.99 -4.69 25.49
C ALA A 650 3.90 -3.17 25.50
N ALA A 651 3.18 -2.59 26.47
CA ALA A 651 3.11 -1.14 26.59
C ALA A 651 4.50 -0.50 26.70
N ARG A 652 5.41 -1.14 27.45
CA ARG A 652 6.79 -0.67 27.64
C ARG A 652 7.64 -0.84 26.39
N HIS A 653 7.72 -2.04 25.83
CA HIS A 653 8.61 -2.35 24.70
C HIS A 653 8.14 -1.72 23.39
N PHE A 654 6.83 -1.53 23.23
CA PHE A 654 6.25 -0.88 22.06
C PHE A 654 6.08 0.63 22.24
N GLN A 655 6.55 1.19 23.37
CA GLN A 655 6.51 2.62 23.69
C GLN A 655 5.09 3.23 23.66
N ILE A 656 4.11 2.44 24.11
CA ILE A 656 2.73 2.90 24.26
C ILE A 656 2.63 3.77 25.51
N THR A 657 2.44 5.06 25.27
CA THR A 657 2.31 6.10 26.30
C THR A 657 0.89 6.65 26.35
N ALA A 658 0.58 7.48 27.34
CA ALA A 658 -0.74 8.12 27.44
C ALA A 658 -1.12 8.99 26.22
N SER A 659 -0.13 9.47 25.44
CA SER A 659 -0.38 10.18 24.18
C SER A 659 -0.58 9.27 22.98
N ALA A 660 -0.39 7.95 23.12
CA ALA A 660 -0.52 7.02 22.03
C ALA A 660 -2.00 6.86 21.61
N ARG A 661 -2.17 6.75 20.31
CA ARG A 661 -3.39 6.35 19.61
C ARG A 661 -3.12 5.01 18.93
N VAL A 662 -3.66 3.95 19.52
CA VAL A 662 -3.41 2.54 19.16
C VAL A 662 -4.58 2.03 18.32
N SER A 663 -4.28 1.43 17.17
CA SER A 663 -5.31 0.86 16.28
C SER A 663 -5.97 -0.38 16.88
N GLN A 664 -7.28 -0.55 16.66
CA GLN A 664 -8.00 -1.76 17.02
C GLN A 664 -8.67 -2.40 15.80
N ILE A 665 -7.84 -2.95 14.91
CA ILE A 665 -8.24 -3.46 13.60
C ILE A 665 -8.42 -4.99 13.61
N SER A 666 -7.69 -5.70 14.47
CA SER A 666 -7.73 -7.16 14.56
C SER A 666 -9.15 -7.74 14.68
N GLY A 667 -9.36 -8.92 14.07
CA GLY A 667 -10.62 -9.66 14.19
C GLY A 667 -10.92 -10.00 15.66
N PHE A 668 -12.20 -10.02 16.05
CA PHE A 668 -12.54 -10.07 17.48
C PHE A 668 -12.23 -11.43 18.13
N GLY A 669 -12.30 -12.52 17.35
CA GLY A 669 -11.88 -13.85 17.79
C GLY A 669 -10.36 -14.06 17.76
N PHE A 670 -9.57 -13.07 17.34
CA PHE A 670 -8.12 -13.14 17.33
C PHE A 670 -7.56 -12.50 18.61
N ASP A 671 -6.61 -13.18 19.26
CA ASP A 671 -6.04 -12.78 20.55
C ASP A 671 -5.29 -11.43 20.50
N VAL A 672 -4.74 -11.04 19.35
CA VAL A 672 -4.19 -9.69 19.13
C VAL A 672 -5.23 -8.61 19.42
N SER A 673 -6.53 -8.84 19.19
CA SER A 673 -7.55 -7.84 19.57
C SER A 673 -7.64 -7.63 21.09
N VAL A 674 -7.42 -8.69 21.89
CA VAL A 674 -7.32 -8.61 23.35
C VAL A 674 -6.01 -7.96 23.75
N GLY A 675 -4.91 -8.30 23.07
CA GLY A 675 -3.61 -7.69 23.26
C GLY A 675 -3.62 -6.18 23.04
N ASP A 676 -4.20 -5.72 21.92
CA ASP A 676 -4.35 -4.32 21.55
C ASP A 676 -5.12 -3.55 22.65
N MET A 677 -6.20 -4.12 23.20
CA MET A 677 -6.91 -3.53 24.35
C MET A 677 -6.01 -3.46 25.58
N ALA A 678 -5.36 -4.56 25.92
CA ALA A 678 -4.59 -4.69 27.16
C ALA A 678 -3.38 -3.75 27.18
N MET A 679 -2.60 -3.69 26.10
CA MET A 679 -1.41 -2.84 26.01
C MET A 679 -1.76 -1.35 25.97
N ALA A 680 -2.84 -0.97 25.27
CA ALA A 680 -3.31 0.42 25.26
C ALA A 680 -3.78 0.86 26.65
N LEU A 681 -4.62 0.05 27.30
CA LEU A 681 -5.15 0.34 28.63
C LEU A 681 -4.07 0.39 29.70
N ALA A 682 -3.09 -0.52 29.66
CA ALA A 682 -1.94 -0.50 30.57
C ALA A 682 -1.10 0.78 30.40
N GLY A 683 -0.91 1.25 29.17
CA GLY A 683 -0.17 2.49 28.85
C GLY A 683 -0.91 3.79 29.15
N GLY A 684 -2.21 3.75 29.48
CA GLY A 684 -3.03 4.96 29.63
C GLY A 684 -3.41 5.59 28.28
N ALA A 685 -3.29 4.83 27.18
CA ALA A 685 -3.43 5.29 25.81
C ALA A 685 -4.88 5.26 25.30
N CYS A 686 -5.11 5.91 24.16
CA CYS A 686 -6.39 5.84 23.47
C CYS A 686 -6.41 4.68 22.47
N LEU A 687 -7.36 3.75 22.63
CA LEU A 687 -7.67 2.71 21.66
C LEU A 687 -8.65 3.24 20.60
N VAL A 688 -8.33 3.08 19.31
CA VAL A 688 -9.10 3.69 18.22
C VAL A 688 -9.64 2.62 17.26
N TYR A 689 -10.97 2.53 17.17
CA TYR A 689 -11.67 1.59 16.31
C TYR A 689 -11.95 2.19 14.92
N PRO A 690 -11.68 1.46 13.82
CA PRO A 690 -12.22 1.77 12.51
C PRO A 690 -13.71 1.38 12.42
N SER A 691 -14.44 1.96 11.47
CA SER A 691 -15.67 1.34 10.95
C SER A 691 -15.36 0.06 10.17
N ASP A 692 -16.37 -0.78 9.91
CA ASP A 692 -16.15 -2.02 9.13
C ASP A 692 -15.58 -1.74 7.74
N LEU A 693 -16.04 -0.69 7.06
CA LEU A 693 -15.49 -0.25 5.77
C LEU A 693 -14.03 0.22 5.88
N GLN A 694 -13.68 0.90 6.98
CA GLN A 694 -12.31 1.37 7.24
C GLN A 694 -11.38 0.22 7.64
N ALA A 695 -11.91 -0.87 8.18
CA ALA A 695 -11.14 -2.04 8.58
C ALA A 695 -10.76 -2.95 7.40
N ILE A 696 -11.34 -2.73 6.21
CA ILE A 696 -11.00 -3.48 4.99
C ILE A 696 -9.54 -3.19 4.61
N PRO A 697 -8.66 -4.21 4.59
CA PRO A 697 -7.27 -4.06 4.18
C PRO A 697 -7.13 -3.34 2.84
N GLY A 698 -6.10 -2.49 2.71
CA GLY A 698 -5.84 -1.71 1.50
C GLY A 698 -6.09 -0.21 1.66
N PRO A 699 -6.59 0.49 0.61
CA PRO A 699 -6.85 1.92 0.66
C PRO A 699 -7.72 2.41 1.85
N PRO A 700 -8.75 1.66 2.31
CA PRO A 700 -9.55 2.09 3.46
C PRO A 700 -8.75 2.18 4.77
N VAL A 701 -7.91 1.19 5.08
CA VAL A 701 -7.01 1.23 6.24
C VAL A 701 -6.03 2.40 6.13
N GLY A 702 -5.48 2.66 4.94
CA GLY A 702 -4.63 3.84 4.69
C GLY A 702 -5.31 5.17 5.04
N ARG A 703 -6.59 5.32 4.68
CA ARG A 703 -7.40 6.49 5.05
C ARG A 703 -7.66 6.54 6.55
N PHE A 704 -7.95 5.40 7.17
CA PHE A 704 -8.17 5.31 8.61
C PHE A 704 -6.94 5.76 9.39
N ILE A 705 -5.73 5.30 9.02
CA ILE A 705 -4.46 5.73 9.64
C ILE A 705 -4.34 7.25 9.66
N ALA A 706 -4.61 7.89 8.52
CA ALA A 706 -4.52 9.34 8.37
C ALA A 706 -5.62 10.08 9.16
N GLN A 707 -6.89 9.69 8.99
CA GLN A 707 -8.04 10.35 9.61
C GLN A 707 -8.03 10.22 11.14
N ALA A 708 -7.71 9.04 11.64
CA ALA A 708 -7.65 8.76 13.07
C ALA A 708 -6.35 9.24 13.72
N ARG A 709 -5.39 9.77 12.93
CA ARG A 709 -4.04 10.19 13.37
C ARG A 709 -3.38 9.12 14.24
N LEU A 710 -3.38 7.88 13.75
CA LEU A 710 -2.81 6.76 14.50
C LEU A 710 -1.32 6.98 14.74
N THR A 711 -0.88 6.60 15.94
CA THR A 711 0.54 6.62 16.32
C THR A 711 1.16 5.22 16.32
N HIS A 712 0.33 4.21 16.62
CA HIS A 712 0.68 2.80 16.66
C HIS A 712 -0.32 2.04 15.81
N LEU A 713 0.19 1.36 14.78
CA LEU A 713 -0.59 0.49 13.90
C LEU A 713 -0.21 -0.96 14.17
N SER A 714 -1.19 -1.79 14.49
CA SER A 714 -1.06 -3.23 14.74
C SER A 714 -1.80 -3.98 13.63
N LEU A 715 -1.08 -4.77 12.82
CA LEU A 715 -1.62 -5.52 11.68
C LEU A 715 -0.84 -6.81 11.43
N THR A 716 -1.40 -7.70 10.61
CA THR A 716 -0.61 -8.81 10.04
C THR A 716 0.26 -8.30 8.88
N PRO A 717 1.41 -8.95 8.58
CA PRO A 717 2.22 -8.64 7.40
C PRO A 717 1.40 -8.58 6.10
N SER A 718 0.52 -9.55 5.85
CA SER A 718 -0.32 -9.60 4.65
C SER A 718 -1.29 -8.42 4.56
N ALA A 719 -1.94 -8.05 5.67
CA ALA A 719 -2.84 -6.89 5.68
C ALA A 719 -2.08 -5.58 5.44
N LEU A 720 -0.88 -5.43 6.00
CA LEU A 720 -0.02 -4.27 5.81
C LEU A 720 0.51 -4.14 4.37
N ALA A 721 0.79 -5.26 3.71
CA ALA A 721 1.35 -5.28 2.36
C ALA A 721 0.45 -4.60 1.32
N ILE A 722 -0.86 -4.78 1.44
CA ILE A 722 -1.82 -4.24 0.47
C ILE A 722 -2.29 -2.82 0.78
N VAL A 723 -1.96 -2.26 1.95
CA VAL A 723 -2.22 -0.84 2.26
C VAL A 723 -1.36 0.02 1.32
N PRO A 724 -1.93 0.94 0.50
CA PRO A 724 -1.16 1.79 -0.41
C PRO A 724 -0.15 2.67 0.33
N GLN A 725 0.94 3.03 -0.35
CA GLN A 725 1.96 3.89 0.24
C GLN A 725 1.45 5.34 0.27
N ALA A 726 1.42 5.93 1.45
CA ALA A 726 1.11 7.33 1.68
C ALA A 726 1.97 7.85 2.85
N GLU A 727 2.14 9.17 2.93
CA GLU A 727 2.76 9.78 4.11
C GLU A 727 1.77 9.76 5.29
N HIS A 728 2.20 9.14 6.39
CA HIS A 728 1.47 9.12 7.66
C HIS A 728 2.38 9.74 8.72
N PRO A 729 2.39 11.08 8.87
CA PRO A 729 3.35 11.79 9.72
C PRO A 729 3.14 11.55 11.22
N HIS A 730 1.91 11.17 11.63
CA HIS A 730 1.61 10.83 13.02
C HIS A 730 1.96 9.38 13.38
N LEU A 731 2.15 8.51 12.38
CA LEU A 731 2.41 7.09 12.60
C LEU A 731 3.87 6.88 12.96
N THR A 732 4.13 6.59 14.23
CA THR A 732 5.49 6.43 14.80
C THR A 732 5.91 4.97 14.92
N HIS A 733 4.95 4.07 15.14
CA HIS A 733 5.17 2.65 15.41
C HIS A 733 4.29 1.80 14.50
N VAL A 734 4.90 0.78 13.89
CA VAL A 734 4.19 -0.26 13.13
C VAL A 734 4.55 -1.60 13.76
N ILE A 735 3.54 -2.27 14.29
CA ILE A 735 3.63 -3.59 14.92
C ILE A 735 3.04 -4.58 13.94
N VAL A 736 3.83 -5.59 13.58
CA VAL A 736 3.35 -6.74 12.80
C VAL A 736 3.48 -8.02 13.59
N ALA A 737 2.44 -8.86 13.52
CA ALA A 737 2.38 -10.14 14.22
C ALA A 737 1.55 -11.17 13.44
N GLY A 738 1.61 -12.43 13.87
CA GLY A 738 0.79 -13.53 13.35
C GLY A 738 1.34 -14.24 12.10
N GLU A 739 2.26 -13.63 11.33
CA GLU A 739 2.86 -14.23 10.13
C GLU A 739 4.37 -13.95 10.07
N ALA A 740 5.07 -14.66 9.17
CA ALA A 740 6.46 -14.33 8.87
C ALA A 740 6.51 -12.96 8.18
N CYS A 741 7.25 -12.01 8.73
CA CYS A 741 7.38 -10.68 8.16
C CYS A 741 8.45 -10.66 7.04
N PRO A 742 8.08 -10.33 5.78
CA PRO A 742 9.04 -10.19 4.70
C PRO A 742 9.91 -8.91 4.88
N PRO A 743 11.20 -8.94 4.50
CA PRO A 743 12.08 -7.77 4.57
C PRO A 743 11.56 -6.55 3.80
N ALA A 744 10.86 -6.76 2.69
CA ALA A 744 10.28 -5.70 1.87
C ALA A 744 9.27 -4.83 2.65
N LEU A 745 8.54 -5.39 3.62
CA LEU A 745 7.65 -4.61 4.48
C LEU A 745 8.43 -3.72 5.44
N VAL A 746 9.52 -4.23 6.00
CA VAL A 746 10.41 -3.45 6.88
C VAL A 746 11.04 -2.29 6.11
N GLU A 747 11.49 -2.52 4.88
CA GLU A 747 12.01 -1.47 4.00
C GLU A 747 10.98 -0.36 3.74
N ARG A 748 9.74 -0.77 3.52
CA ARG A 748 8.64 0.13 3.16
C ARG A 748 8.12 0.93 4.35
N TRP A 749 7.95 0.28 5.49
CA TRP A 749 7.25 0.84 6.65
C TRP A 749 8.16 1.22 7.82
N GLY A 750 9.40 0.74 7.84
CA GLY A 750 10.38 1.03 8.90
C GLY A 750 11.20 2.31 8.68
N LYS A 751 11.13 2.94 7.50
CA LYS A 751 11.79 4.25 7.29
C LYS A 751 11.07 5.34 8.09
N GLY A 752 11.82 6.00 8.99
CA GLY A 752 11.30 7.09 9.82
C GLY A 752 10.34 6.64 10.95
N ARG A 753 10.26 5.34 11.23
CA ARG A 753 9.34 4.74 12.22
C ARG A 753 10.02 3.59 12.96
N THR A 754 9.53 3.26 14.15
CA THR A 754 9.89 2.02 14.83
C THR A 754 9.05 0.89 14.24
N PHE A 755 9.69 -0.03 13.51
CA PHE A 755 9.03 -1.23 12.98
C PHE A 755 9.29 -2.41 13.91
N ILE A 756 8.23 -3.01 14.42
CA ILE A 756 8.28 -4.07 15.42
C ILE A 756 7.70 -5.33 14.80
N ASN A 757 8.51 -6.39 14.73
CA ASN A 757 8.04 -7.73 14.40
C ASN A 757 7.85 -8.49 15.72
N ALA A 758 6.59 -8.71 16.09
CA ALA A 758 6.21 -9.41 17.29
C ALA A 758 5.79 -10.85 16.97
N TYR A 759 6.05 -11.76 17.90
CA TYR A 759 5.78 -13.19 17.73
C TYR A 759 5.22 -13.78 19.01
N GLY A 760 4.11 -14.49 18.90
CA GLY A 760 3.65 -15.42 19.92
C GLY A 760 2.50 -16.27 19.42
N PRO A 761 2.38 -17.51 19.92
CA PRO A 761 1.17 -18.28 19.85
C PRO A 761 0.16 -17.82 20.93
N THR A 762 -1.13 -18.09 20.71
CA THR A 762 -2.18 -17.83 21.70
C THR A 762 -1.89 -18.44 23.06
N GLU A 763 -1.28 -19.63 23.06
CA GLU A 763 -0.86 -20.39 24.23
C GLU A 763 0.25 -19.74 25.07
N ALA A 764 0.88 -18.68 24.58
CA ALA A 764 1.86 -17.87 25.29
C ALA A 764 1.42 -16.40 25.46
N THR A 765 0.10 -16.16 25.38
CA THR A 765 -0.56 -14.85 25.57
C THR A 765 -0.14 -13.81 24.54
N VAL A 766 -0.80 -13.84 23.38
CA VAL A 766 -0.66 -12.85 22.29
C VAL A 766 0.74 -12.84 21.67
N GLU A 767 1.72 -12.20 22.30
CA GLU A 767 3.12 -12.15 21.85
C GLU A 767 4.07 -12.46 23.01
N ALA A 768 5.05 -13.31 22.76
CA ALA A 768 6.06 -13.71 23.73
C ALA A 768 7.46 -13.21 23.38
N LEU A 769 7.72 -12.91 22.10
CA LEU A 769 8.98 -12.41 21.57
C LEU A 769 8.75 -11.16 20.71
N PHE A 770 9.74 -10.28 20.62
CA PHE A 770 9.72 -9.17 19.66
C PHE A 770 11.11 -8.78 19.17
N ALA A 771 11.16 -8.22 17.96
CA ALA A 771 12.33 -7.56 17.40
C ALA A 771 11.98 -6.16 16.89
N ILE A 772 12.87 -5.18 17.12
CA ILE A 772 12.86 -3.92 16.39
C ILE A 772 13.61 -4.14 15.09
N CYS A 773 12.89 -4.13 13.97
CA CYS A 773 13.45 -4.36 12.65
C CYS A 773 13.83 -3.04 11.98
N ALA A 774 14.95 -3.06 11.25
CA ALA A 774 15.44 -1.91 10.51
C ALA A 774 15.63 -2.28 9.03
N PRO A 775 15.38 -1.34 8.10
CA PRO A 775 15.74 -1.48 6.70
C PRO A 775 17.18 -2.01 6.51
N GLY A 776 17.35 -2.99 5.62
CA GLY A 776 18.61 -3.63 5.28
C GLY A 776 19.12 -4.65 6.30
N LYS A 777 18.39 -4.92 7.39
CA LYS A 777 18.76 -5.93 8.39
C LYS A 777 17.92 -7.21 8.24
N PRO A 778 18.46 -8.39 8.59
CA PRO A 778 17.67 -9.61 8.67
C PRO A 778 16.48 -9.45 9.60
N VAL A 779 15.31 -9.98 9.20
CA VAL A 779 14.10 -9.93 10.01
C VAL A 779 14.12 -11.09 11.01
N ALA A 780 14.13 -10.75 12.29
CA ALA A 780 14.10 -11.70 13.40
C ALA A 780 12.72 -11.68 14.10
N ILE A 781 12.37 -12.76 14.80
CA ILE A 781 11.28 -12.76 15.80
C ILE A 781 11.76 -12.30 17.18
N GLY A 782 13.09 -12.19 17.33
CA GLY A 782 13.70 -11.37 18.36
C GLY A 782 13.92 -12.07 19.70
N ARG A 783 13.65 -11.36 20.79
CA ARG A 783 13.97 -11.80 22.17
C ARG A 783 12.70 -11.83 23.03
N PRO A 784 12.71 -12.62 24.12
CA PRO A 784 11.54 -12.70 25.00
C PRO A 784 11.17 -11.37 25.64
N PHE A 785 9.87 -11.19 25.83
CA PHE A 785 9.29 -10.15 26.69
C PHE A 785 9.71 -10.33 28.15
N ASP A 786 9.39 -9.34 28.98
CA ASP A 786 9.69 -9.36 30.41
C ASP A 786 9.10 -10.61 31.06
N ASN A 787 9.92 -11.22 31.93
CA ASN A 787 9.62 -12.45 32.65
C ASN A 787 9.38 -13.69 31.78
N MET A 788 9.33 -13.55 30.46
CA MET A 788 9.25 -14.67 29.52
C MET A 788 10.64 -15.22 29.21
N GLY A 789 10.66 -16.46 28.74
CA GLY A 789 11.86 -17.09 28.20
C GLY A 789 11.54 -17.94 26.99
N ALA A 790 12.58 -18.22 26.22
CA ALA A 790 12.53 -19.06 25.04
C ALA A 790 13.74 -19.98 24.99
N CYS A 791 13.54 -21.18 24.49
CA CYS A 791 14.61 -22.14 24.27
C CYS A 791 14.39 -22.92 22.99
N LEU A 792 15.48 -23.45 22.43
CA LEU A 792 15.44 -24.33 21.26
C LEU A 792 15.69 -25.76 21.73
N MET A 793 14.77 -26.67 21.40
CA MET A 793 14.82 -28.06 21.80
C MET A 793 14.85 -29.01 20.61
N ASP A 794 15.45 -30.18 20.79
CA ASP A 794 15.37 -31.28 19.83
C ASP A 794 14.12 -32.15 20.05
N GLU A 795 13.97 -33.19 19.21
CA GLU A 795 12.82 -34.11 19.24
C GLU A 795 12.70 -34.90 20.57
N THR A 796 13.77 -34.95 21.36
CA THR A 796 13.82 -35.63 22.67
C THR A 796 13.61 -34.67 23.84
N LEU A 797 13.23 -33.41 23.57
CA LEU A 797 13.09 -32.32 24.54
C LEU A 797 14.39 -32.01 25.29
N GLN A 798 15.54 -32.23 24.66
CA GLN A 798 16.83 -31.74 25.13
C GLN A 798 17.15 -30.41 24.45
N LEU A 799 17.95 -29.55 25.10
CA LEU A 799 18.37 -28.30 24.48
C LEU A 799 19.20 -28.56 23.22
N ALA A 800 18.85 -27.89 22.13
CA ALA A 800 19.66 -27.88 20.92
C ALA A 800 21.04 -27.30 21.22
N ALA A 801 22.09 -27.78 20.54
CA ALA A 801 23.42 -27.21 20.69
C ALA A 801 23.44 -25.73 20.23
N PRO A 802 24.27 -24.85 20.85
CA PRO A 802 24.36 -23.45 20.46
C PRO A 802 24.56 -23.26 18.95
N GLY A 803 23.67 -22.48 18.32
CA GLY A 803 23.66 -22.22 16.87
C GLY A 803 22.97 -23.27 16.00
N GLN A 804 22.52 -24.40 16.56
CA GLN A 804 21.68 -25.38 15.84
C GLN A 804 20.22 -24.92 15.77
N GLU A 805 19.52 -25.42 14.76
CA GLU A 805 18.08 -25.23 14.62
C GLU A 805 17.35 -26.19 15.57
N GLY A 806 16.19 -25.79 16.09
CA GLY A 806 15.38 -26.62 16.99
C GLY A 806 13.92 -26.17 17.05
N GLU A 807 13.10 -26.94 17.76
CA GLU A 807 11.75 -26.55 18.13
C GLU A 807 11.81 -25.39 19.12
N LEU A 808 11.16 -24.27 18.78
CA LEU A 808 11.00 -23.14 19.67
C LEU A 808 10.04 -23.52 20.81
N CYS A 809 10.52 -23.45 22.05
CA CYS A 809 9.73 -23.67 23.25
C CYS A 809 9.73 -22.40 24.11
N LEU A 810 8.56 -22.00 24.59
CA LEU A 810 8.36 -20.79 25.38
C LEU A 810 8.11 -21.13 26.84
N PHE A 811 8.53 -20.28 27.78
CA PHE A 811 8.27 -20.45 29.20
C PHE A 811 8.12 -19.12 29.92
N GLY A 812 7.56 -19.16 31.13
CA GLY A 812 7.33 -17.97 31.95
C GLY A 812 5.86 -17.73 32.28
N PRO A 813 5.54 -16.61 32.95
CA PRO A 813 4.20 -16.34 33.47
C PRO A 813 3.16 -16.03 32.38
N GLY A 814 3.58 -15.77 31.15
CA GLY A 814 2.69 -15.56 30.00
C GLY A 814 2.13 -16.85 29.38
N LEU A 815 2.52 -18.04 29.87
CA LEU A 815 1.95 -19.29 29.38
C LEU A 815 0.47 -19.43 29.79
N ALA A 816 -0.34 -19.96 28.87
CA ALA A 816 -1.71 -20.36 29.13
C ALA A 816 -1.79 -21.41 30.24
N ASN A 817 -2.89 -21.42 30.97
CA ASN A 817 -3.22 -22.48 31.93
C ASN A 817 -3.33 -23.83 31.21
N GLY A 818 -3.86 -23.83 29.98
CA GLY A 818 -3.98 -24.99 29.13
C GLY A 818 -5.16 -24.88 28.18
N TYR A 819 -5.63 -26.03 27.71
CA TYR A 819 -6.84 -26.13 26.89
C TYR A 819 -8.02 -26.59 27.76
N ARG A 820 -9.13 -25.84 27.69
CA ARG A 820 -10.35 -26.13 28.44
C ARG A 820 -10.82 -27.56 28.15
N HIS A 821 -11.07 -28.34 29.21
CA HIS A 821 -11.54 -29.73 29.15
C HIS A 821 -10.65 -30.70 28.35
N LEU A 822 -9.39 -30.36 28.09
CA LEU A 822 -8.44 -31.18 27.34
C LEU A 822 -7.10 -31.36 28.11
N PRO A 823 -7.12 -32.01 29.28
CA PRO A 823 -5.93 -32.16 30.13
C PRO A 823 -4.82 -33.01 29.50
N ALA A 824 -5.17 -34.04 28.73
CA ALA A 824 -4.18 -34.88 28.04
C ALA A 824 -3.40 -34.08 26.98
N LEU A 825 -4.09 -33.29 26.16
CA LEU A 825 -3.46 -32.39 25.18
C LEU A 825 -2.64 -31.29 25.89
N THR A 826 -3.15 -30.78 27.00
CA THR A 826 -2.44 -29.79 27.82
C THR A 826 -1.13 -30.36 28.35
N GLY A 827 -1.12 -31.58 28.91
CA GLY A 827 0.12 -32.21 29.37
C GLY A 827 1.13 -32.48 28.25
N GLN A 828 0.64 -32.80 27.03
CA GLN A 828 1.50 -33.02 25.87
C GLN A 828 2.14 -31.73 25.33
N GLN A 829 1.38 -30.64 25.28
CA GLN A 829 1.85 -29.36 24.73
C GLN A 829 2.53 -28.47 25.76
N PHE A 830 2.22 -28.68 27.04
CA PHE A 830 2.84 -27.97 28.15
C PHE A 830 3.62 -28.89 29.10
N PRO A 831 4.63 -29.62 28.61
CA PRO A 831 5.40 -30.51 29.46
C PRO A 831 6.27 -29.73 30.45
N VAL A 832 6.74 -30.44 31.47
CA VAL A 832 7.70 -29.93 32.44
C VAL A 832 9.05 -30.57 32.14
N VAL A 833 10.08 -29.75 31.94
CA VAL A 833 11.43 -30.17 31.58
C VAL A 833 12.47 -29.46 32.45
N ASP A 834 13.67 -30.00 32.56
CA ASP A 834 14.75 -29.32 33.28
C ASP A 834 15.50 -28.37 32.35
N ILE A 835 15.48 -27.07 32.65
CA ILE A 835 16.20 -26.05 31.88
C ILE A 835 17.39 -25.55 32.72
N PRO A 836 18.64 -25.67 32.22
CA PRO A 836 19.82 -25.16 32.89
C PRO A 836 19.65 -23.72 33.39
N GLY A 837 19.89 -23.51 34.68
CA GLY A 837 19.77 -22.20 35.34
C GLY A 837 18.34 -21.75 35.67
N GLN A 838 17.29 -22.43 35.18
CA GLN A 838 15.90 -22.24 35.63
C GLN A 838 15.38 -23.42 36.48
N GLY A 839 15.98 -24.61 36.33
CA GLY A 839 15.52 -25.85 36.96
C GLY A 839 14.31 -26.43 36.24
N THR A 840 13.51 -27.21 36.97
CA THR A 840 12.27 -27.82 36.49
C THR A 840 11.26 -26.74 36.09
N THR A 841 11.01 -26.61 34.78
CA THR A 841 10.28 -25.51 34.16
C THR A 841 9.17 -26.04 33.26
N ARG A 842 7.95 -25.49 33.40
CA ARG A 842 6.86 -25.73 32.45
C ARG A 842 7.11 -24.93 31.17
N ILE A 843 7.16 -25.61 30.04
CA ILE A 843 7.32 -25.00 28.72
C ILE A 843 6.03 -25.12 27.92
N TYR A 844 5.88 -24.33 26.86
CA TYR A 844 4.93 -24.57 25.77
C TYR A 844 5.70 -24.91 24.50
N ARG A 845 5.35 -26.04 23.88
CA ARG A 845 5.90 -26.50 22.61
C ARG A 845 5.16 -25.83 21.45
N THR A 846 5.84 -24.98 20.69
CA THR A 846 5.19 -24.17 19.66
C THR A 846 4.95 -24.92 18.35
N GLY A 847 5.70 -26.01 18.09
CA GLY A 847 5.83 -26.64 16.78
C GLY A 847 6.44 -25.75 15.70
N ASP A 848 7.01 -24.58 16.06
CA ASP A 848 7.75 -23.69 15.17
C ASP A 848 9.25 -24.03 15.23
N ARG A 849 9.90 -24.07 14.06
CA ARG A 849 11.35 -24.23 13.94
C ARG A 849 12.02 -22.87 13.97
N ALA A 850 13.06 -22.72 14.77
CA ALA A 850 13.81 -21.47 14.90
C ALA A 850 15.31 -21.72 15.11
N LYS A 851 16.11 -20.66 14.96
CA LYS A 851 17.53 -20.65 15.33
C LYS A 851 17.95 -19.31 15.90
N ALA A 852 19.05 -19.30 16.66
CA ALA A 852 19.67 -18.06 17.09
C ALA A 852 20.45 -17.40 15.93
N GLY A 853 20.17 -16.12 15.69
CA GLY A 853 20.95 -15.26 14.79
C GLY A 853 22.32 -14.89 15.38
N SER A 854 23.14 -14.22 14.58
CA SER A 854 24.49 -13.81 14.98
C SER A 854 24.52 -12.76 16.11
N ASP A 855 23.41 -12.05 16.32
CA ASP A 855 23.19 -11.10 17.41
C ASP A 855 22.45 -11.72 18.63
N GLY A 856 22.22 -13.03 18.58
CA GLY A 856 21.48 -13.80 19.58
C GLY A 856 19.96 -13.60 19.53
N ALA A 857 19.40 -12.86 18.57
CA ALA A 857 17.96 -12.81 18.35
C ALA A 857 17.47 -14.09 17.67
N LEU A 858 16.26 -14.56 18.00
CA LEU A 858 15.69 -15.73 17.35
C LEU A 858 15.18 -15.39 15.94
N VAL A 859 15.45 -16.28 14.99
CA VAL A 859 14.99 -16.22 13.61
C VAL A 859 14.03 -17.37 13.37
N TYR A 860 12.85 -17.07 12.84
CA TYR A 860 11.83 -18.04 12.47
C TYR A 860 12.21 -18.77 11.18
N LEU A 861 12.04 -20.10 11.14
CA LEU A 861 12.43 -20.96 10.00
C LEU A 861 11.27 -21.78 9.43
N GLY A 862 10.04 -21.58 9.92
CA GLY A 862 8.84 -22.32 9.48
C GLY A 862 8.25 -23.21 10.57
N ARG A 863 7.27 -24.04 10.17
CA ARG A 863 6.61 -25.02 11.06
C ARG A 863 7.22 -26.40 10.92
N MET A 864 7.14 -27.18 11.99
CA MET A 864 7.51 -28.61 12.01
C MET A 864 6.32 -29.51 11.64
N ASP A 865 5.10 -29.02 11.80
CA ASP A 865 3.85 -29.73 11.48
C ASP A 865 3.20 -29.22 10.17
N SER A 866 2.02 -29.74 9.84
CA SER A 866 1.27 -29.37 8.64
C SER A 866 0.34 -28.17 8.80
N GLN A 867 0.48 -27.41 9.89
CA GLN A 867 -0.39 -26.28 10.17
C GLN A 867 -0.01 -25.09 9.28
N LEU A 868 -1.01 -24.36 8.78
CA LEU A 868 -0.83 -23.26 7.85
C LEU A 868 -1.04 -21.93 8.59
N LYS A 869 -0.26 -20.90 8.24
CA LYS A 869 -0.51 -19.51 8.62
C LYS A 869 -1.00 -18.78 7.39
N PHE A 870 -2.25 -18.32 7.39
CA PHE A 870 -2.86 -17.64 6.24
C PHE A 870 -3.68 -16.43 6.70
N ASN A 871 -3.37 -15.24 6.18
CA ASN A 871 -3.99 -13.97 6.57
C ASN A 871 -3.98 -13.72 8.10
N GLY A 872 -2.92 -14.17 8.77
CA GLY A 872 -2.75 -14.11 10.23
C GLY A 872 -3.46 -15.19 11.01
N TYR A 873 -4.29 -16.02 10.36
CA TYR A 873 -5.00 -17.11 11.02
C TYR A 873 -4.16 -18.38 11.06
N ARG A 874 -4.23 -19.06 12.20
CA ARG A 874 -3.65 -20.39 12.42
C ARG A 874 -4.66 -21.45 11.95
N ILE A 875 -4.40 -22.04 10.79
CA ILE A 875 -5.31 -22.96 10.09
C ILE A 875 -4.80 -24.39 10.21
N GLU A 876 -5.62 -25.26 10.78
CA GLU A 876 -5.39 -26.70 10.73
C GLU A 876 -5.92 -27.23 9.39
N ALA A 877 -5.03 -27.62 8.49
CA ALA A 877 -5.42 -28.17 7.19
C ALA A 877 -6.40 -29.36 7.34
N GLY A 878 -6.22 -30.16 8.39
CA GLY A 878 -7.10 -31.29 8.71
C GLY A 878 -8.57 -30.89 8.98
N GLU A 879 -8.84 -29.72 9.53
CA GLU A 879 -10.21 -29.23 9.78
C GLU A 879 -10.92 -28.94 8.44
N VAL A 880 -10.20 -28.31 7.50
CA VAL A 880 -10.69 -28.02 6.15
C VAL A 880 -10.84 -29.30 5.34
N GLU A 881 -9.85 -30.21 5.41
CA GLU A 881 -9.87 -31.52 4.76
C GLU A 881 -11.05 -32.36 5.23
N ALA A 882 -11.33 -32.38 6.54
CA ALA A 882 -12.48 -33.10 7.10
C ALA A 882 -13.83 -32.49 6.69
N ALA A 883 -13.90 -31.17 6.49
CA ALA A 883 -15.09 -30.52 5.94
C ALA A 883 -15.27 -30.87 4.45
N LEU A 884 -14.19 -30.86 3.67
CA LEU A 884 -14.19 -31.26 2.25
C LEU A 884 -14.64 -32.72 2.06
N CYS A 885 -14.14 -33.64 2.88
CA CYS A 885 -14.54 -35.06 2.82
C CYS A 885 -15.99 -35.32 3.28
N ARG A 886 -16.68 -34.35 3.89
CA ARG A 886 -18.11 -34.46 4.20
C ARG A 886 -19.01 -34.11 3.01
N LEU A 887 -18.45 -33.53 1.95
CA LEU A 887 -19.21 -33.10 0.77
C LEU A 887 -19.54 -34.34 -0.10
N PRO A 888 -20.77 -34.44 -0.64
CA PRO A 888 -21.15 -35.54 -1.52
C PRO A 888 -20.20 -35.66 -2.72
N GLY A 889 -19.64 -36.83 -2.98
CA GLY A 889 -18.77 -37.05 -4.14
C GLY A 889 -17.26 -36.94 -3.88
N VAL A 890 -16.82 -36.44 -2.72
CA VAL A 890 -15.39 -36.34 -2.37
C VAL A 890 -14.94 -37.58 -1.59
N ILE A 891 -13.92 -38.30 -2.09
CA ILE A 891 -13.33 -39.48 -1.43
C ILE A 891 -12.16 -39.11 -0.51
N ASP A 892 -11.30 -38.19 -0.95
CA ASP A 892 -10.13 -37.75 -0.19
C ASP A 892 -9.84 -36.28 -0.53
N ALA A 893 -9.22 -35.56 0.40
CA ALA A 893 -8.85 -34.17 0.20
C ALA A 893 -7.55 -33.82 0.93
N ALA A 894 -6.77 -32.91 0.36
CA ALA A 894 -5.62 -32.30 0.99
C ALA A 894 -5.59 -30.79 0.76
N VAL A 895 -5.32 -30.02 1.82
CA VAL A 895 -5.21 -28.56 1.72
C VAL A 895 -3.75 -28.15 1.85
N SER A 896 -3.31 -27.27 0.94
CA SER A 896 -1.99 -26.64 0.99
C SER A 896 -2.10 -25.12 0.85
N LEU A 897 -1.05 -24.44 1.32
CA LEU A 897 -0.86 -23.00 1.12
C LEU A 897 0.16 -22.83 0.00
N ALA A 898 -0.21 -22.07 -1.03
CA ALA A 898 0.74 -21.64 -2.04
C ALA A 898 1.14 -20.19 -1.75
N SER A 899 2.42 -19.99 -1.46
CA SER A 899 3.01 -18.66 -1.24
C SER A 899 3.81 -18.23 -2.46
N SER A 900 3.78 -16.93 -2.77
CA SER A 900 4.42 -16.37 -3.96
C SER A 900 5.04 -15.00 -3.65
N PRO A 901 6.25 -14.70 -4.17
CA PRO A 901 6.79 -13.34 -4.12
C PRO A 901 6.00 -12.36 -4.98
N HIS A 902 5.16 -12.86 -5.89
CA HIS A 902 4.51 -12.10 -6.96
C HIS A 902 3.00 -11.96 -6.79
N SER A 903 2.38 -12.75 -5.90
CA SER A 903 0.94 -12.79 -5.67
C SER A 903 0.63 -13.06 -4.19
N PRO A 904 -0.54 -12.64 -3.67
CA PRO A 904 -0.95 -13.00 -2.31
C PRO A 904 -1.03 -14.50 -2.13
N ASP A 905 -0.67 -14.99 -0.95
CA ASP A 905 -0.79 -16.39 -0.58
C ASP A 905 -2.23 -16.91 -0.85
N ARG A 906 -2.36 -18.18 -1.25
CA ARG A 906 -3.67 -18.79 -1.53
C ARG A 906 -3.79 -20.18 -0.91
N LEU A 907 -4.93 -20.43 -0.27
CA LEU A 907 -5.33 -21.78 0.11
C LEU A 907 -5.84 -22.56 -1.11
N ILE A 908 -5.29 -23.75 -1.32
CA ILE A 908 -5.63 -24.67 -2.40
C ILE A 908 -6.17 -25.97 -1.81
N ALA A 909 -7.40 -26.36 -2.18
CA ALA A 909 -8.00 -27.65 -1.90
C ALA A 909 -7.74 -28.62 -3.04
N HIS A 910 -7.04 -29.71 -2.77
CA HIS A 910 -6.83 -30.81 -3.70
C HIS A 910 -7.88 -31.87 -3.39
N VAL A 911 -8.76 -32.17 -4.34
CA VAL A 911 -9.93 -33.04 -4.10
C VAL A 911 -9.90 -34.26 -5.00
N VAL A 912 -10.12 -35.44 -4.42
CA VAL A 912 -10.29 -36.71 -5.13
C VAL A 912 -11.77 -37.03 -5.20
N MET A 913 -12.29 -37.18 -6.42
CA MET A 913 -13.72 -37.38 -6.68
C MET A 913 -14.09 -38.86 -6.81
N MET A 914 -15.32 -39.21 -6.47
CA MET A 914 -15.88 -40.54 -6.74
C MET A 914 -15.96 -40.81 -8.26
N PRO A 915 -15.61 -42.04 -8.72
CA PRO A 915 -15.78 -42.42 -10.11
C PRO A 915 -17.22 -42.20 -10.59
N GLY A 916 -17.41 -41.39 -11.63
CA GLY A 916 -18.73 -41.07 -12.19
C GLY A 916 -19.54 -40.03 -11.41
N ALA A 917 -19.01 -39.47 -10.32
CA ALA A 917 -19.62 -38.30 -9.68
C ALA A 917 -19.45 -37.05 -10.55
N PRO A 918 -20.45 -36.15 -10.60
CA PRO A 918 -20.30 -34.88 -11.28
C PRO A 918 -19.16 -34.07 -10.67
N LEU A 919 -18.44 -33.29 -11.50
CA LEU A 919 -17.50 -32.29 -10.98
C LEU A 919 -18.27 -31.34 -10.07
N LEU A 920 -17.78 -31.17 -8.85
CA LEU A 920 -18.40 -30.28 -7.87
C LEU A 920 -18.12 -28.83 -8.28
N ASP A 921 -19.18 -28.03 -8.32
CA ASP A 921 -19.09 -26.60 -8.58
C ASP A 921 -18.31 -25.92 -7.43
N PRO A 922 -17.16 -25.24 -7.72
CA PRO A 922 -16.41 -24.51 -6.70
C PRO A 922 -17.23 -23.51 -5.88
N VAL A 923 -18.31 -22.96 -6.45
CA VAL A 923 -19.21 -22.03 -5.76
C VAL A 923 -20.07 -22.78 -4.75
N GLU A 924 -20.62 -23.92 -5.15
CA GLU A 924 -21.39 -24.80 -4.28
C GLU A 924 -20.50 -25.39 -3.17
N LEU A 925 -19.27 -25.80 -3.49
CA LEU A 925 -18.26 -26.23 -2.52
C LEU A 925 -17.99 -25.15 -1.47
N ARG A 926 -17.76 -23.91 -1.91
CA ARG A 926 -17.56 -22.78 -0.99
C ARG A 926 -18.79 -22.52 -0.14
N ALA A 927 -19.98 -22.51 -0.73
CA ALA A 927 -21.23 -22.29 0.00
C ALA A 927 -21.50 -23.38 1.05
N GLN A 928 -21.21 -24.64 0.73
CA GLN A 928 -21.33 -25.77 1.66
C GLN A 928 -20.26 -25.69 2.76
N LEU A 929 -19.00 -25.37 2.41
CA LEU A 929 -17.94 -25.19 3.40
C LEU A 929 -18.22 -24.01 4.35
N LEU A 930 -18.76 -22.89 3.85
CA LEU A 930 -19.12 -21.72 4.64
C LEU A 930 -20.20 -21.99 5.69
N GLN A 931 -20.94 -23.09 5.59
CA GLN A 931 -21.91 -23.49 6.63
C GLN A 931 -21.22 -24.07 7.87
N HIS A 932 -19.99 -24.57 7.74
CA HIS A 932 -19.27 -25.28 8.79
C HIS A 932 -17.93 -24.64 9.15
N LEU A 933 -17.32 -23.93 8.21
CA LEU A 933 -16.02 -23.30 8.35
C LEU A 933 -16.15 -21.77 8.32
N PRO A 934 -15.33 -21.04 9.10
CA PRO A 934 -15.13 -19.61 8.91
C PRO A 934 -14.67 -19.29 7.48
N SER A 935 -15.06 -18.13 6.97
CA SER A 935 -14.73 -17.70 5.59
C SER A 935 -13.24 -17.72 5.26
N TRP A 936 -12.37 -17.40 6.23
CA TRP A 936 -10.91 -17.43 6.06
C TRP A 936 -10.31 -18.83 5.99
N MET A 937 -11.03 -19.88 6.41
CA MET A 937 -10.61 -21.29 6.25
C MET A 937 -11.02 -21.88 4.91
N VAL A 938 -11.95 -21.23 4.20
CA VAL A 938 -12.50 -21.75 2.94
C VAL A 938 -11.49 -21.56 1.81
N PRO A 939 -11.02 -22.64 1.16
CA PRO A 939 -10.02 -22.54 0.09
C PRO A 939 -10.47 -21.69 -1.08
N SER A 940 -9.51 -21.00 -1.69
CA SER A 940 -9.80 -20.10 -2.82
C SER A 940 -9.71 -20.80 -4.18
N VAL A 941 -8.98 -21.93 -4.23
CA VAL A 941 -8.74 -22.75 -5.40
C VAL A 941 -9.14 -24.18 -5.06
N PHE A 942 -9.94 -24.81 -5.92
CA PHE A 942 -10.30 -26.23 -5.81
C PHE A 942 -9.72 -26.94 -7.02
N LEU A 943 -8.78 -27.85 -6.79
CA LEU A 943 -8.04 -28.56 -7.81
C LEU A 943 -8.37 -30.07 -7.73
N PRO A 944 -9.15 -30.61 -8.68
CA PRO A 944 -9.37 -32.03 -8.77
C PRO A 944 -8.06 -32.76 -9.07
N VAL A 945 -7.72 -33.78 -8.30
CA VAL A 945 -6.53 -34.62 -8.49
C VAL A 945 -6.91 -36.10 -8.53
N PRO A 946 -6.16 -36.94 -9.27
CA PRO A 946 -6.47 -38.37 -9.36
C PRO A 946 -6.29 -39.09 -8.01
N GLU A 947 -5.31 -38.68 -7.21
CA GLU A 947 -5.04 -39.21 -5.87
C GLU A 947 -4.28 -38.19 -5.01
N ILE A 948 -4.29 -38.39 -3.68
CA ILE A 948 -3.46 -37.62 -2.74
C ILE A 948 -2.13 -38.37 -2.51
N PRO A 949 -0.98 -37.80 -2.91
CA PRO A 949 0.34 -38.42 -2.72
C PRO A 949 0.67 -38.60 -1.24
N ARG A 950 1.42 -39.65 -0.93
CA ARG A 950 1.83 -40.01 0.44
C ARG A 950 3.35 -40.16 0.54
N ASN A 951 3.93 -39.71 1.65
CA ASN A 951 5.35 -39.85 1.92
C ASN A 951 5.71 -41.27 2.41
N ALA A 952 7.00 -41.54 2.63
CA ALA A 952 7.52 -42.84 3.08
C ALA A 952 6.90 -43.34 4.41
N ASN A 953 6.30 -42.45 5.21
CA ASN A 953 5.63 -42.77 6.47
C ASN A 953 4.10 -42.91 6.32
N GLY A 954 3.58 -42.94 5.09
CA GLY A 954 2.14 -43.07 4.78
C GLY A 954 1.30 -41.81 5.05
N LYS A 955 1.93 -40.68 5.44
CA LYS A 955 1.27 -39.38 5.65
C LYS A 955 1.10 -38.63 4.32
N ARG A 956 0.08 -37.76 4.21
CA ARG A 956 -0.16 -36.91 3.04
C ARG A 956 1.09 -36.07 2.73
N ASP A 957 1.63 -36.21 1.52
CA ASP A 957 2.79 -35.44 1.07
C ASP A 957 2.33 -34.17 0.36
N ARG A 958 2.21 -33.08 1.12
CA ARG A 958 1.78 -31.79 0.58
C ARG A 958 2.81 -31.14 -0.35
N SER A 959 4.08 -31.54 -0.27
CA SER A 959 5.13 -31.02 -1.14
C SER A 959 5.08 -31.63 -2.54
N ALA A 960 4.48 -32.82 -2.67
CA ALA A 960 4.24 -33.50 -3.93
C ALA A 960 2.88 -33.14 -4.56
N LEU A 961 2.05 -32.31 -3.90
CA LEU A 961 0.78 -31.87 -4.45
C LEU A 961 1.01 -30.84 -5.57
N PRO A 962 0.27 -30.93 -6.68
CA PRO A 962 0.42 -30.01 -7.80
C PRO A 962 -0.02 -28.60 -7.39
N VAL A 963 0.91 -27.65 -7.41
CA VAL A 963 0.58 -26.22 -7.32
C VAL A 963 0.52 -25.67 -8.74
N PRO A 964 -0.61 -25.07 -9.17
CA PRO A 964 -0.69 -24.47 -10.49
C PRO A 964 0.43 -23.41 -10.65
N PRO A 965 1.27 -23.47 -11.71
CA PRO A 965 2.34 -22.49 -11.93
C PRO A 965 1.87 -21.03 -11.85
N GLN A 966 0.60 -20.79 -12.17
CA GLN A 966 -0.10 -19.51 -12.12
C GLN A 966 -0.24 -18.93 -10.70
N VAL A 967 -0.09 -19.75 -9.65
CA VAL A 967 -0.12 -19.30 -8.25
C VAL A 967 1.27 -18.92 -7.75
N THR A 968 2.35 -19.38 -8.40
CA THR A 968 3.74 -19.27 -7.89
C THR A 968 4.72 -18.56 -8.81
N GLN A 969 4.36 -18.26 -10.06
CA GLN A 969 5.24 -17.64 -11.07
C GLN A 969 4.78 -16.23 -11.47
N PRO A 970 5.70 -15.32 -11.86
CA PRO A 970 5.34 -13.98 -12.34
C PRO A 970 4.63 -14.02 -13.71
N PRO A 971 3.80 -13.00 -14.03
CA PRO A 971 3.15 -12.89 -15.33
C PRO A 971 4.14 -12.62 -16.48
N ASP A 972 3.97 -13.30 -17.63
CA ASP A 972 4.75 -13.07 -18.87
C ASP A 972 4.17 -11.93 -19.72
N ALA A 973 5.00 -11.27 -20.55
CA ALA A 973 4.57 -10.21 -21.46
C ALA A 973 3.82 -10.74 -22.71
N ARG A 974 2.67 -10.12 -23.00
CA ARG A 974 1.73 -10.29 -24.14
C ARG A 974 2.02 -11.36 -25.20
N THR A 975 1.89 -12.64 -24.83
CA THR A 975 1.66 -13.74 -25.77
C THR A 975 0.44 -14.54 -25.33
N THR A 976 -0.50 -14.79 -26.24
CA THR A 976 -1.63 -15.70 -26.01
C THR A 976 -1.21 -17.10 -26.44
N GLY A 977 -1.20 -18.06 -25.51
CA GLY A 977 -0.81 -19.45 -25.74
C GLY A 977 -1.93 -20.33 -26.31
N THR A 978 -3.20 -19.91 -26.17
CA THR A 978 -4.38 -20.67 -26.63
C THR A 978 -5.37 -19.82 -27.44
N ALA A 979 -6.20 -20.48 -28.27
CA ALA A 979 -7.26 -19.80 -29.04
C ALA A 979 -8.33 -19.15 -28.13
N THR A 980 -8.55 -19.75 -26.96
CA THR A 980 -9.47 -19.24 -25.93
C THR A 980 -8.91 -17.98 -25.28
N GLU A 981 -7.62 -17.97 -24.89
CA GLU A 981 -6.95 -16.75 -24.42
C GLU A 981 -7.01 -15.61 -25.44
N ALA A 982 -6.74 -15.89 -26.72
CA ALA A 982 -6.78 -14.87 -27.77
C ALA A 982 -8.18 -14.24 -27.93
N LYS A 983 -9.23 -15.07 -27.84
CA LYS A 983 -10.61 -14.61 -27.95
C LYS A 983 -11.08 -13.88 -26.68
N LEU A 984 -10.64 -14.31 -25.50
CA LEU A 984 -10.88 -13.60 -24.25
C LEU A 984 -10.18 -12.23 -24.21
N MET A 985 -8.92 -12.16 -24.65
CA MET A 985 -8.20 -10.88 -24.79
C MET A 985 -8.95 -9.92 -25.73
N ALA A 986 -9.49 -10.41 -26.84
CA ALA A 986 -10.29 -9.60 -27.75
C ALA A 986 -11.61 -9.11 -27.13
N LEU A 987 -12.26 -9.92 -26.29
CA LEU A 987 -13.45 -9.51 -25.53
C LEU A 987 -13.11 -8.48 -24.46
N ILE A 988 -11.98 -8.63 -23.78
CA ILE A 988 -11.48 -7.65 -22.79
C ILE A 988 -11.16 -6.32 -23.46
N ASP A 989 -10.45 -6.34 -24.59
CA ASP A 989 -10.14 -5.12 -25.35
C ASP A 989 -11.42 -4.42 -25.86
N ARG A 990 -12.51 -5.18 -26.10
CA ARG A 990 -13.82 -4.64 -26.52
C ARG A 990 -14.58 -4.00 -25.35
N GLU A 991 -14.63 -4.67 -24.21
CA GLU A 991 -15.46 -4.25 -23.05
C GLU A 991 -14.73 -3.24 -22.14
N ALA A 992 -13.42 -3.36 -21.98
CA ALA A 992 -12.59 -2.52 -21.11
C ALA A 992 -11.69 -1.52 -21.87
N GLY A 993 -11.64 -1.59 -23.20
CA GLY A 993 -10.84 -0.73 -24.07
C GLY A 993 -9.52 -1.36 -24.52
N ALA A 994 -9.01 -0.92 -25.68
CA ALA A 994 -7.84 -1.53 -26.30
C ALA A 994 -6.59 -1.45 -25.41
N ASN A 995 -5.96 -2.60 -25.16
CA ASN A 995 -4.81 -2.78 -24.28
C ASN A 995 -5.11 -2.55 -22.78
N ALA A 996 -6.35 -2.77 -22.33
CA ALA A 996 -6.70 -2.71 -20.90
C ALA A 996 -5.81 -3.64 -20.06
N VAL A 997 -5.47 -4.81 -20.60
CA VAL A 997 -4.44 -5.71 -20.07
C VAL A 997 -3.29 -5.87 -21.06
N ALA A 998 -2.07 -5.78 -20.55
CA ALA A 998 -0.81 -5.99 -21.25
C ALA A 998 -0.42 -7.47 -21.38
N GLY A 999 -1.12 -8.41 -20.74
CA GLY A 999 -0.86 -9.85 -20.84
C GLY A 999 -2.02 -10.71 -20.31
N THR A 1000 -2.02 -12.00 -20.64
CA THR A 1000 -3.07 -12.94 -20.18
C THR A 1000 -3.03 -13.18 -18.67
N ARG A 1001 -1.92 -12.85 -18.01
CA ARG A 1001 -1.72 -12.99 -16.56
C ARG A 1001 -1.83 -11.67 -15.79
N ASP A 1002 -2.27 -10.59 -16.45
CA ASP A 1002 -2.50 -9.32 -15.76
C ASP A 1002 -3.77 -9.38 -14.92
N SER A 1003 -3.69 -8.74 -13.77
CA SER A 1003 -4.84 -8.53 -12.91
C SER A 1003 -5.85 -7.60 -13.60
N LEU A 1004 -6.97 -8.17 -14.05
CA LEU A 1004 -8.15 -7.48 -14.56
C LEU A 1004 -8.59 -6.38 -13.57
N ARG A 1005 -8.48 -6.63 -12.26
CA ARG A 1005 -8.76 -5.63 -11.21
C ARG A 1005 -7.74 -4.49 -11.18
N ASP A 1006 -6.45 -4.79 -11.29
CA ASP A 1006 -5.39 -3.76 -11.31
C ASP A 1006 -5.35 -3.00 -12.64
N ALA A 1007 -5.84 -3.63 -13.72
CA ALA A 1007 -6.14 -3.02 -15.01
C ALA A 1007 -7.36 -2.07 -14.96
N GLY A 1008 -7.99 -1.91 -13.79
CA GLY A 1008 -9.10 -0.98 -13.58
C GLY A 1008 -10.45 -1.51 -14.04
N ILE A 1009 -10.57 -2.82 -14.30
CA ILE A 1009 -11.84 -3.49 -14.58
C ILE A 1009 -12.56 -3.66 -13.24
N ASP A 1010 -13.50 -2.75 -12.98
CA ASP A 1010 -14.34 -2.80 -11.79
C ASP A 1010 -15.36 -3.96 -11.85
N SER A 1011 -16.04 -4.23 -10.74
CA SER A 1011 -16.99 -5.35 -10.63
C SER A 1011 -18.09 -5.32 -11.69
N LEU A 1012 -18.49 -4.12 -12.16
CA LEU A 1012 -19.47 -3.96 -13.22
C LEU A 1012 -18.89 -4.34 -14.59
N SER A 1013 -17.68 -3.87 -14.88
CA SER A 1013 -16.96 -4.20 -16.13
C SER A 1013 -16.60 -5.69 -16.20
N MET A 1014 -16.30 -6.31 -15.05
CA MET A 1014 -16.06 -7.74 -14.93
C MET A 1014 -17.33 -8.56 -15.22
N ALA A 1015 -18.47 -8.16 -14.66
CA ALA A 1015 -19.74 -8.83 -14.93
C ALA A 1015 -20.12 -8.76 -16.42
N ASN A 1016 -19.95 -7.60 -17.05
CA ASN A 1016 -20.17 -7.42 -18.50
C ASN A 1016 -19.22 -8.27 -19.34
N LEU A 1017 -17.95 -8.35 -18.94
CA LEU A 1017 -16.96 -9.22 -19.57
C LEU A 1017 -17.37 -10.69 -19.48
N LEU A 1018 -17.80 -11.16 -18.30
CA LEU A 1018 -18.26 -12.54 -18.11
C LEU A 1018 -19.49 -12.86 -18.99
N PHE A 1019 -20.47 -11.96 -19.07
CA PHE A 1019 -21.61 -12.12 -19.99
C PHE A 1019 -21.18 -12.19 -21.46
N ALA A 1020 -20.23 -11.33 -21.87
CA ALA A 1020 -19.71 -11.34 -23.24
C ALA A 1020 -18.96 -12.65 -23.57
N ILE A 1021 -18.34 -13.28 -22.56
CA ILE A 1021 -17.67 -14.58 -22.68
C ILE A 1021 -18.70 -15.71 -22.79
N GLU A 1022 -19.71 -15.71 -21.93
CA GLU A 1022 -20.82 -16.68 -22.01
C GLU A 1022 -21.47 -16.69 -23.40
N ASP A 1023 -21.78 -15.51 -23.94
CA ASP A 1023 -22.35 -15.33 -25.28
C ASP A 1023 -21.37 -15.79 -26.38
N ALA A 1024 -20.10 -15.38 -26.29
CA ALA A 1024 -19.11 -15.68 -27.33
C ALA A 1024 -18.69 -17.16 -27.39
N PHE A 1025 -18.83 -17.91 -26.29
CA PHE A 1025 -18.42 -19.32 -26.18
C PHE A 1025 -19.59 -20.29 -26.00
N GLY A 1026 -20.83 -19.82 -25.83
CA GLY A 1026 -22.01 -20.69 -25.68
C GLY A 1026 -21.97 -21.51 -24.40
N ILE A 1027 -21.47 -20.93 -23.31
CA ILE A 1027 -21.35 -21.54 -21.99
C ILE A 1027 -21.97 -20.63 -20.92
N THR A 1028 -22.23 -21.14 -19.73
CA THR A 1028 -22.63 -20.34 -18.56
C THR A 1028 -21.53 -20.38 -17.51
N LEU A 1029 -21.14 -19.21 -17.02
CA LEU A 1029 -20.15 -18.92 -15.99
C LEU A 1029 -20.89 -18.21 -14.82
N ASP A 1030 -20.95 -18.83 -13.64
CA ASP A 1030 -21.70 -18.29 -12.48
C ASP A 1030 -21.03 -17.04 -11.84
N ALA A 1031 -21.77 -16.24 -11.08
CA ALA A 1031 -21.27 -15.08 -10.32
C ALA A 1031 -20.24 -15.43 -9.23
N GLY A 1032 -20.17 -16.69 -8.77
CA GLY A 1032 -19.06 -17.12 -7.90
C GLY A 1032 -17.69 -17.14 -8.61
N PHE A 1033 -17.66 -16.86 -9.92
CA PHE A 1033 -16.46 -16.58 -10.71
C PHE A 1033 -15.87 -15.18 -10.45
N GLU A 1034 -16.34 -14.39 -9.46
CA GLU A 1034 -15.72 -13.09 -9.12
C GLU A 1034 -14.65 -13.20 -8.01
N ALA A 1035 -14.73 -14.22 -7.15
CA ALA A 1035 -14.01 -14.26 -5.87
C ALA A 1035 -12.56 -14.79 -5.93
N GLY A 1036 -12.06 -15.15 -7.11
CA GLY A 1036 -10.73 -15.78 -7.27
C GLY A 1036 -9.92 -15.32 -8.49
N PHE A 1037 -10.45 -14.40 -9.28
CA PHE A 1037 -9.97 -14.10 -10.62
C PHE A 1037 -9.26 -12.77 -10.61
N ASP A 1038 -8.00 -12.81 -10.99
CA ASP A 1038 -7.28 -11.66 -11.43
C ASP A 1038 -6.93 -11.80 -12.91
N THR A 1039 -6.85 -12.96 -13.56
CA THR A 1039 -6.24 -13.00 -14.91
C THR A 1039 -7.05 -13.67 -16.03
N VAL A 1040 -6.72 -13.32 -17.28
CA VAL A 1040 -7.31 -13.86 -18.53
C VAL A 1040 -6.98 -15.34 -18.74
N GLU A 1041 -5.80 -15.78 -18.33
CA GLU A 1041 -5.32 -17.16 -18.47
C GLU A 1041 -6.11 -18.10 -17.56
N VAL A 1042 -6.37 -17.69 -16.31
CA VAL A 1042 -7.25 -18.45 -15.39
C VAL A 1042 -8.66 -18.54 -15.95
N LEU A 1043 -9.17 -17.45 -16.53
CA LEU A 1043 -10.47 -17.42 -17.19
C LEU A 1043 -10.51 -18.34 -18.42
N ALA A 1044 -9.43 -18.41 -19.21
CA ALA A 1044 -9.31 -19.27 -20.39
C ALA A 1044 -9.35 -20.76 -20.04
N LEU A 1045 -8.61 -21.18 -19.01
CA LEU A 1045 -8.60 -22.56 -18.53
C LEU A 1045 -10.00 -23.03 -18.11
N MET A 1046 -10.78 -22.14 -17.51
CA MET A 1046 -12.14 -22.44 -17.07
C MET A 1046 -13.13 -22.52 -18.23
N VAL A 1047 -13.02 -21.63 -19.21
CA VAL A 1047 -13.77 -21.69 -20.47
C VAL A 1047 -13.47 -23.00 -21.21
N ASP A 1048 -12.20 -23.37 -21.35
CA ASP A 1048 -11.77 -24.60 -22.02
C ASP A 1048 -12.25 -25.87 -21.30
N ALA A 1049 -12.25 -25.87 -19.97
CA ALA A 1049 -12.78 -26.97 -19.17
C ALA A 1049 -14.30 -27.10 -19.35
N ARG A 1050 -15.02 -25.97 -19.45
CA ARG A 1050 -16.48 -25.96 -19.62
C ARG A 1050 -16.91 -26.41 -21.01
N LEU A 1051 -16.16 -26.01 -22.05
CA LEU A 1051 -16.39 -26.46 -23.44
C LEU A 1051 -16.20 -27.97 -23.64
N LYS A 1052 -15.43 -28.63 -22.77
CA LYS A 1052 -15.17 -30.09 -22.82
C LYS A 1052 -16.18 -30.94 -22.05
N ALA A 1053 -17.11 -30.33 -21.29
CA ALA A 1053 -18.11 -31.05 -20.50
C ALA A 1053 -19.41 -31.31 -21.29
N PRO A 1054 -20.07 -32.48 -21.16
CA PRO A 1054 -21.37 -32.73 -21.79
C PRO A 1054 -22.45 -31.78 -21.27
N HIS A 1055 -23.26 -31.22 -22.17
CA HIS A 1055 -24.34 -30.30 -21.86
C HIS A 1055 -25.48 -30.97 -21.06
N ALA A 1056 -25.92 -30.33 -19.98
CA ALA A 1056 -27.13 -30.67 -19.20
C ALA A 1056 -28.09 -29.46 -19.15
N PRO A 1057 -29.41 -29.66 -18.99
CA PRO A 1057 -30.41 -28.66 -19.35
C PRO A 1057 -30.75 -27.61 -18.27
N SER A 1058 -31.14 -26.43 -18.78
CA SER A 1058 -31.86 -25.26 -18.23
C SER A 1058 -31.59 -24.74 -16.81
N SER A 1059 -31.10 -23.50 -16.75
CA SER A 1059 -30.94 -22.63 -15.57
C SER A 1059 -32.24 -22.33 -14.81
N PRO A 1060 -32.17 -22.02 -13.49
CA PRO A 1060 -33.30 -21.53 -12.71
C PRO A 1060 -33.86 -20.20 -13.26
N GLY A 1061 -35.15 -19.95 -13.00
CA GLY A 1061 -35.81 -18.71 -13.40
C GLY A 1061 -35.23 -17.47 -12.71
N ILE A 1062 -35.36 -16.30 -13.35
CA ILE A 1062 -34.79 -15.02 -12.88
C ILE A 1062 -35.19 -14.69 -11.43
N GLU A 1063 -36.39 -15.07 -10.99
CA GLU A 1063 -36.88 -14.82 -9.62
C GLU A 1063 -36.16 -15.66 -8.54
N ASP A 1064 -35.83 -16.91 -8.84
CA ASP A 1064 -35.10 -17.80 -7.92
C ASP A 1064 -33.65 -17.33 -7.77
N ALA A 1065 -33.03 -16.91 -8.87
CA ALA A 1065 -31.69 -16.33 -8.88
C ALA A 1065 -31.62 -14.99 -8.14
N LEU A 1066 -32.63 -14.12 -8.32
CA LEU A 1066 -32.75 -12.86 -7.60
C LEU A 1066 -32.92 -13.07 -6.09
N THR A 1067 -33.78 -14.01 -5.71
CA THR A 1067 -34.03 -14.34 -4.30
C THR A 1067 -32.74 -14.84 -3.65
N ALA A 1068 -32.07 -15.85 -4.24
CA ALA A 1068 -30.82 -16.37 -3.70
C ALA A 1068 -29.72 -15.29 -3.53
N ARG A 1069 -29.66 -14.30 -4.43
CA ARG A 1069 -28.66 -13.22 -4.40
C ARG A 1069 -28.97 -12.12 -3.40
N ILE A 1070 -30.23 -11.80 -3.15
CA ILE A 1070 -30.63 -10.71 -2.23
C ILE A 1070 -30.78 -11.22 -0.79
N MET A 1071 -31.17 -12.49 -0.60
CA MET A 1071 -31.43 -13.11 0.69
C MET A 1071 -30.30 -12.98 1.74
N PRO A 1072 -29.00 -13.18 1.41
CA PRO A 1072 -27.91 -13.01 2.37
C PRO A 1072 -27.81 -11.59 2.94
N TYR A 1073 -28.21 -10.58 2.15
CA TYR A 1073 -28.15 -9.18 2.54
C TYR A 1073 -29.37 -8.73 3.34
N LEU A 1074 -30.48 -9.48 3.32
CA LEU A 1074 -31.66 -9.27 4.16
C LEU A 1074 -31.45 -9.75 5.60
N ALA A 1075 -30.50 -10.66 5.85
CA ALA A 1075 -30.21 -11.22 7.18
C ALA A 1075 -29.42 -10.29 8.13
N THR A 1076 -29.12 -9.05 7.72
CA THR A 1076 -28.20 -8.11 8.41
C THR A 1076 -28.90 -7.04 9.25
N TRP A 1077 -30.19 -7.20 9.60
CA TRP A 1077 -30.96 -6.23 10.39
C TRP A 1077 -31.69 -6.89 11.59
N PRO A 1078 -31.83 -6.23 12.77
CA PRO A 1078 -32.58 -6.77 13.90
C PRO A 1078 -34.07 -6.49 13.67
N GLY A 1079 -34.77 -7.51 13.19
CA GLY A 1079 -36.22 -7.49 13.10
C GLY A 1079 -36.76 -8.89 12.84
N ARG A 1080 -38.07 -9.07 13.01
CA ARG A 1080 -38.67 -10.39 12.75
C ARG A 1080 -38.71 -10.61 11.25
N ARG A 1081 -38.03 -11.65 10.76
CA ARG A 1081 -38.12 -12.10 9.37
C ARG A 1081 -39.54 -12.60 9.08
N LEU A 1082 -40.09 -12.21 7.93
CA LEU A 1082 -41.41 -12.56 7.45
C LEU A 1082 -41.30 -13.14 6.04
N GLY A 1083 -42.03 -14.23 5.78
CA GLY A 1083 -42.09 -14.85 4.45
C GLY A 1083 -40.83 -15.63 4.03
N LYS A 1084 -40.92 -16.25 2.85
CA LYS A 1084 -39.83 -17.07 2.27
C LYS A 1084 -38.71 -16.18 1.72
N ALA A 1085 -39.04 -15.02 1.15
CA ALA A 1085 -38.09 -14.07 0.55
C ALA A 1085 -37.55 -12.99 1.51
N GLY A 1086 -37.78 -13.13 2.83
CA GLY A 1086 -36.97 -12.44 3.84
C GLY A 1086 -37.26 -10.96 4.08
N LEU A 1087 -38.53 -10.55 4.06
CA LEU A 1087 -38.94 -9.26 4.61
C LEU A 1087 -38.58 -9.17 6.09
N VAL A 1088 -38.29 -7.96 6.57
CA VAL A 1088 -37.98 -7.75 7.99
C VAL A 1088 -38.87 -6.65 8.54
N ARG A 1089 -39.37 -6.82 9.77
CA ARG A 1089 -40.23 -5.86 10.50
C ARG A 1089 -39.49 -5.27 11.70
N SER A 1090 -39.64 -3.97 11.92
CA SER A 1090 -39.12 -3.28 13.11
C SER A 1090 -39.80 -3.78 14.41
N LEU A 1091 -39.05 -3.87 15.50
CA LEU A 1091 -39.44 -4.44 16.79
C LEU A 1091 -40.34 -3.50 17.63
N ALA A 1092 -41.36 -2.89 17.02
CA ALA A 1092 -42.38 -2.15 17.75
C ALA A 1092 -43.67 -2.97 17.92
N ASP A 1093 -44.28 -2.86 19.12
CA ASP A 1093 -45.43 -3.61 19.63
C ASP A 1093 -46.62 -3.80 18.66
N GLU A 1094 -47.42 -4.85 18.88
CA GLU A 1094 -48.54 -5.33 18.05
C GLU A 1094 -49.78 -4.40 17.95
N ARG A 1095 -49.63 -3.07 18.08
CA ARG A 1095 -50.75 -2.13 17.90
C ARG A 1095 -51.01 -1.85 16.41
N PRO A 1096 -52.27 -1.70 15.98
CA PRO A 1096 -52.60 -1.32 14.61
C PRO A 1096 -52.16 0.13 14.33
N ARG A 1097 -51.16 0.30 13.46
CA ARG A 1097 -50.55 1.58 13.06
C ARG A 1097 -50.44 1.67 11.53
N PRO A 1098 -50.30 2.87 10.94
CA PRO A 1098 -49.99 3.02 9.51
C PRO A 1098 -48.73 2.22 9.15
N LYS A 1099 -48.80 1.41 8.09
CA LYS A 1099 -47.68 0.56 7.64
C LYS A 1099 -46.92 1.26 6.53
N LEU A 1100 -45.66 1.62 6.81
CA LEU A 1100 -44.74 2.21 5.84
C LEU A 1100 -43.74 1.15 5.39
N PHE A 1101 -43.71 0.86 4.09
CA PHE A 1101 -42.74 -0.07 3.48
C PHE A 1101 -41.62 0.75 2.83
N TRP A 1102 -40.39 0.56 3.30
CA TRP A 1102 -39.24 1.36 2.89
C TRP A 1102 -38.13 0.52 2.28
N CYS A 1103 -37.75 0.85 1.03
CA CYS A 1103 -36.64 0.22 0.33
C CYS A 1103 -35.31 0.94 0.64
N PHE A 1104 -34.41 0.26 1.35
CA PHE A 1104 -33.18 0.86 1.92
C PHE A 1104 -31.89 0.40 1.20
N GLN A 1105 -30.84 1.22 1.32
CA GLN A 1105 -29.51 0.97 0.77
C GLN A 1105 -28.50 0.49 1.82
N ALA A 1106 -28.73 0.73 3.12
CA ALA A 1106 -27.96 0.13 4.21
C ALA A 1106 -28.80 -0.08 5.47
N GLY A 1107 -28.50 -1.13 6.27
CA GLY A 1107 -29.31 -1.49 7.44
C GLY A 1107 -29.41 -0.40 8.51
N HIS A 1108 -28.37 0.44 8.65
CA HIS A 1108 -28.37 1.56 9.59
C HIS A 1108 -29.36 2.69 9.22
N GLU A 1109 -29.69 2.84 7.93
CA GLU A 1109 -30.66 3.84 7.45
C GLU A 1109 -32.05 3.53 7.99
N LEU A 1110 -32.43 2.25 7.93
CA LEU A 1110 -33.73 1.76 8.38
C LEU A 1110 -33.85 1.77 9.91
N SER A 1111 -32.78 1.41 10.64
CA SER A 1111 -32.77 1.46 12.12
C SER A 1111 -33.03 2.86 12.62
N ARG A 1112 -32.27 3.85 12.13
CA ARG A 1112 -32.38 5.24 12.57
C ARG A 1112 -33.71 5.86 12.19
N LEU A 1113 -34.21 5.59 10.98
CA LEU A 1113 -35.54 6.06 10.60
C LEU A 1113 -36.63 5.40 11.46
N SER A 1114 -36.51 4.12 11.79
CA SER A 1114 -37.45 3.45 12.68
C SER A 1114 -37.42 4.03 14.10
N GLU A 1115 -36.24 4.33 14.63
CA GLU A 1115 -36.07 4.95 15.95
C GLU A 1115 -36.74 6.32 16.00
N SER A 1116 -36.50 7.17 14.98
CA SER A 1116 -37.10 8.51 14.90
C SER A 1116 -38.61 8.51 14.61
N LEU A 1117 -39.13 7.53 13.87
CA LEU A 1117 -40.59 7.37 13.68
C LEU A 1117 -41.30 6.90 14.96
N GLY A 1118 -40.57 6.23 15.86
CA GLY A 1118 -41.06 5.79 17.16
C GLY A 1118 -42.40 5.04 17.08
N ASP A 1119 -43.38 5.49 17.87
CA ASP A 1119 -44.69 4.86 17.96
C ASP A 1119 -45.72 5.31 16.91
N ALA A 1120 -45.35 6.24 16.02
CA ALA A 1120 -46.29 6.89 15.11
C ALA A 1120 -46.56 6.07 13.84
N ALA A 1121 -45.64 5.22 13.39
CA ALA A 1121 -45.82 4.36 12.22
C ALA A 1121 -45.08 3.02 12.37
N SER A 1122 -45.58 1.97 11.71
CA SER A 1122 -44.90 0.67 11.63
C SER A 1122 -44.05 0.61 10.37
N LEU A 1123 -42.72 0.55 10.54
CA LEU A 1123 -41.76 0.51 9.44
C LEU A 1123 -41.39 -0.93 9.03
N PHE A 1124 -41.53 -1.23 7.75
CA PHE A 1124 -41.16 -2.50 7.12
C PHE A 1124 -40.02 -2.27 6.12
N GLY A 1125 -38.95 -3.05 6.23
CA GLY A 1125 -37.74 -2.89 5.44
C GLY A 1125 -37.69 -3.80 4.22
N LEU A 1126 -37.38 -3.24 3.05
CA LEU A 1126 -37.08 -3.94 1.81
C LEU A 1126 -35.66 -3.61 1.35
N ARG A 1127 -34.89 -4.60 0.87
CA ARG A 1127 -33.54 -4.33 0.36
C ARG A 1127 -33.60 -3.85 -1.07
N SER A 1128 -32.85 -2.80 -1.42
CA SER A 1128 -32.80 -2.33 -2.80
C SER A 1128 -32.10 -3.31 -3.75
N GLY A 1129 -31.25 -4.23 -3.29
CA GLY A 1129 -30.62 -5.23 -4.17
C GLY A 1129 -29.48 -4.69 -5.04
N HIS A 1130 -29.17 -3.39 -5.00
CA HIS A 1130 -28.08 -2.75 -5.76
C HIS A 1130 -26.67 -3.31 -5.47
N LEU A 1131 -26.48 -3.99 -4.33
CA LEU A 1131 -25.24 -4.68 -3.99
C LEU A 1131 -25.15 -6.10 -4.57
N ALA A 1132 -26.24 -6.60 -5.16
CA ALA A 1132 -26.40 -7.99 -5.50
C ALA A 1132 -26.84 -8.21 -6.96
N VAL A 1133 -27.57 -7.26 -7.58
CA VAL A 1133 -28.21 -7.43 -8.89
C VAL A 1133 -28.23 -6.14 -9.73
N GLU A 1134 -28.11 -6.27 -11.05
CA GLU A 1134 -28.19 -5.15 -12.00
C GLU A 1134 -29.63 -4.69 -12.21
N TYR A 1135 -29.86 -3.38 -12.27
CA TYR A 1135 -31.19 -2.78 -12.44
C TYR A 1135 -31.59 -2.65 -13.90
N SER A 1136 -31.58 -3.78 -14.62
CA SER A 1136 -32.21 -3.86 -15.93
C SER A 1136 -33.73 -3.69 -15.80
N ALA A 1137 -34.39 -3.36 -16.91
CA ALA A 1137 -35.85 -3.23 -16.92
C ALA A 1137 -36.57 -4.53 -16.50
N ASP A 1138 -35.99 -5.69 -16.79
CA ASP A 1138 -36.60 -6.98 -16.48
C ASP A 1138 -36.30 -7.40 -15.03
N THR A 1139 -35.11 -7.10 -14.52
CA THR A 1139 -34.77 -7.29 -13.09
C THR A 1139 -35.64 -6.41 -12.20
N LEU A 1140 -35.83 -5.13 -12.56
CA LEU A 1140 -36.68 -4.21 -11.79
C LEU A 1140 -38.15 -4.65 -11.77
N LYS A 1141 -38.68 -5.16 -12.89
CA LYS A 1141 -40.03 -5.74 -12.94
C LYS A 1141 -40.16 -6.99 -12.08
N ALA A 1142 -39.15 -7.88 -12.11
CA ALA A 1142 -39.15 -9.09 -11.29
C ALA A 1142 -39.07 -8.77 -9.80
N LEU A 1143 -38.21 -7.82 -9.40
CA LEU A 1143 -38.15 -7.31 -8.03
C LEU A 1143 -39.43 -6.60 -7.60
N GLY A 1144 -40.04 -5.84 -8.51
CA GLY A 1144 -41.33 -5.20 -8.29
C GLY A 1144 -42.42 -6.21 -7.96
N ARG A 1145 -42.53 -7.30 -8.74
CA ARG A 1145 -43.47 -8.40 -8.47
C ARG A 1145 -43.19 -9.10 -7.15
N LEU A 1146 -41.94 -9.51 -6.94
CA LEU A 1146 -41.52 -10.17 -5.71
C LEU A 1146 -41.91 -9.36 -4.46
N TYR A 1147 -41.63 -8.06 -4.45
CA TYR A 1147 -41.97 -7.21 -3.32
C TYR A 1147 -43.45 -6.83 -3.23
N ALA A 1148 -44.16 -6.74 -4.36
CA ALA A 1148 -45.61 -6.54 -4.34
C ALA A 1148 -46.35 -7.73 -3.70
N ASP A 1149 -45.94 -8.96 -4.01
CA ASP A 1149 -46.53 -10.17 -3.46
C ASP A 1149 -46.28 -10.27 -1.94
N GLU A 1150 -45.06 -9.96 -1.52
CA GLU A 1150 -44.64 -9.96 -0.12
C GLU A 1150 -45.31 -8.83 0.70
N ILE A 1151 -45.43 -7.62 0.13
CA ILE A 1151 -46.23 -6.53 0.73
C ILE A 1151 -47.70 -6.95 0.88
N THR A 1152 -48.25 -7.64 -0.13
CA THR A 1152 -49.63 -8.12 -0.12
C THR A 1152 -49.89 -9.16 0.96
N ALA A 1153 -48.93 -10.05 1.21
CA ALA A 1153 -49.02 -11.02 2.30
C ALA A 1153 -49.04 -10.35 3.70
N ILE A 1154 -48.25 -9.29 3.91
CA ILE A 1154 -48.16 -8.58 5.20
C ILE A 1154 -49.33 -7.61 5.44
N ALA A 1155 -49.77 -6.94 4.39
CA ALA A 1155 -50.83 -5.96 4.43
C ALA A 1155 -51.86 -6.32 3.36
N PRO A 1156 -52.77 -7.27 3.64
CA PRO A 1156 -53.77 -7.68 2.66
C PRO A 1156 -54.85 -6.61 2.44
N THR A 1157 -55.04 -5.70 3.40
CA THR A 1157 -56.05 -4.64 3.38
C THR A 1157 -55.46 -3.29 3.85
N GLY A 1158 -56.15 -2.19 3.53
CA GLY A 1158 -55.81 -0.83 3.96
C GLY A 1158 -54.97 -0.03 2.96
N PRO A 1159 -54.78 1.28 3.21
CA PRO A 1159 -53.91 2.14 2.42
C PRO A 1159 -52.44 1.77 2.62
N LEU A 1160 -51.69 1.62 1.53
CA LEU A 1160 -50.26 1.29 1.54
C LEU A 1160 -49.43 2.57 1.38
N PHE A 1161 -48.42 2.72 2.24
CA PHE A 1161 -47.43 3.79 2.15
C PHE A 1161 -46.08 3.18 1.79
N LEU A 1162 -45.50 3.67 0.69
CA LEU A 1162 -44.29 3.13 0.10
C LEU A 1162 -43.20 4.19 0.10
N GLY A 1163 -41.94 3.82 0.31
CA GLY A 1163 -40.83 4.76 0.29
C GLY A 1163 -39.50 4.15 -0.12
N GLY A 1164 -38.58 4.97 -0.64
CA GLY A 1164 -37.23 4.51 -0.96
C GLY A 1164 -36.26 5.66 -1.24
N ASN A 1165 -35.00 5.45 -0.90
CA ASN A 1165 -33.90 6.38 -1.17
C ASN A 1165 -33.12 5.97 -2.42
N CYS A 1166 -32.82 6.92 -3.31
CA CYS A 1166 -31.98 6.73 -4.49
C CYS A 1166 -32.38 5.46 -5.27
N GLN A 1167 -31.51 4.47 -5.43
CA GLN A 1167 -31.83 3.25 -6.18
C GLN A 1167 -33.02 2.47 -5.58
N GLY A 1168 -33.24 2.51 -4.26
CA GLY A 1168 -34.42 1.90 -3.64
C GLY A 1168 -35.75 2.53 -4.06
N GLY A 1169 -35.72 3.80 -4.50
CA GLY A 1169 -36.89 4.48 -5.07
C GLY A 1169 -37.36 3.89 -6.41
N LEU A 1170 -36.45 3.34 -7.21
CA LEU A 1170 -36.81 2.70 -8.49
C LEU A 1170 -37.52 1.35 -8.25
N VAL A 1171 -37.02 0.59 -7.29
CA VAL A 1171 -37.59 -0.71 -6.91
C VAL A 1171 -38.96 -0.54 -6.28
N ILE A 1172 -39.12 0.40 -5.34
CA ILE A 1172 -40.40 0.62 -4.67
C ILE A 1172 -41.46 1.18 -5.63
N ARG A 1173 -41.03 1.92 -6.67
CA ARG A 1173 -41.92 2.37 -7.74
C ARG A 1173 -42.48 1.19 -8.54
N GLU A 1174 -41.65 0.25 -8.97
CA GLU A 1174 -42.12 -0.93 -9.70
C GLU A 1174 -43.02 -1.82 -8.84
N ALA A 1175 -42.69 -2.00 -7.55
CA ALA A 1175 -43.56 -2.68 -6.60
C ALA A 1175 -44.91 -1.97 -6.44
N GLY A 1176 -44.91 -0.63 -6.34
CA GLY A 1176 -46.12 0.17 -6.27
C GLY A 1176 -46.98 0.08 -7.54
N LEU A 1177 -46.37 0.08 -8.73
CA LEU A 1177 -47.09 -0.11 -10.00
C LEU A 1177 -47.73 -1.49 -10.06
N GLU A 1178 -47.02 -2.53 -9.62
CA GLU A 1178 -47.56 -3.89 -9.59
C GLU A 1178 -48.70 -4.03 -8.58
N LEU A 1179 -48.56 -3.47 -7.37
CA LEU A 1179 -49.64 -3.39 -6.38
C LEU A 1179 -50.89 -2.70 -6.95
N MET A 1180 -50.73 -1.59 -7.68
CA MET A 1180 -51.85 -0.91 -8.34
C MET A 1180 -52.50 -1.77 -9.43
N ARG A 1181 -51.70 -2.52 -10.23
CA ARG A 1181 -52.24 -3.48 -11.20
C ARG A 1181 -53.03 -4.60 -10.52
N GLN A 1182 -52.61 -5.01 -9.33
CA GLN A 1182 -53.33 -5.95 -8.47
C GLN A 1182 -54.55 -5.32 -7.76
N GLY A 1183 -54.92 -4.07 -8.07
CA GLY A 1183 -56.08 -3.38 -7.51
C GLY A 1183 -55.89 -2.90 -6.06
N ARG A 1184 -54.65 -2.83 -5.56
CA ARG A 1184 -54.34 -2.40 -4.20
C ARG A 1184 -54.35 -0.87 -4.09
N ASN A 1185 -54.82 -0.35 -2.96
CA ASN A 1185 -54.83 1.09 -2.67
C ASN A 1185 -53.45 1.55 -2.15
N VAL A 1186 -52.60 2.06 -3.04
CA VAL A 1186 -51.35 2.73 -2.68
C VAL A 1186 -51.63 4.22 -2.44
N ALA A 1187 -51.64 4.62 -1.17
CA ALA A 1187 -52.05 5.97 -0.76
C ALA A 1187 -50.96 7.02 -0.97
N LEU A 1188 -49.69 6.64 -0.82
CA LEU A 1188 -48.53 7.53 -1.01
C LEU A 1188 -47.28 6.74 -1.38
N THR A 1189 -46.53 7.26 -2.36
CA THR A 1189 -45.18 6.78 -2.70
C THR A 1189 -44.15 7.89 -2.46
N ILE A 1190 -43.16 7.63 -1.61
CA ILE A 1190 -42.11 8.58 -1.22
C ILE A 1190 -40.83 8.25 -2.00
N LEU A 1191 -40.41 9.15 -2.88
CA LEU A 1191 -39.22 8.99 -3.71
C LEU A 1191 -38.18 10.03 -3.31
N MET A 1192 -37.15 9.57 -2.61
CA MET A 1192 -36.10 10.43 -2.09
C MET A 1192 -34.88 10.44 -3.01
N GLU A 1193 -34.34 11.63 -3.31
CA GLU A 1193 -33.07 11.84 -4.03
C GLU A 1193 -33.02 11.17 -5.41
N GLN A 1194 -34.08 11.32 -6.21
CA GLN A 1194 -34.14 10.79 -7.56
C GLN A 1194 -33.62 11.79 -8.60
N GLY A 1195 -32.55 11.43 -9.30
CA GLY A 1195 -32.02 12.23 -10.41
C GLY A 1195 -32.76 12.06 -11.75
N ARG A 1196 -33.63 11.04 -11.87
CA ARG A 1196 -34.47 10.79 -13.03
C ARG A 1196 -35.93 10.79 -12.60
N PHE A 1197 -36.72 11.67 -13.19
CA PHE A 1197 -38.13 11.81 -12.85
C PHE A 1197 -38.96 11.00 -13.86
N PHE A 1198 -39.60 9.94 -13.39
CA PHE A 1198 -40.40 9.03 -14.21
C PHE A 1198 -41.87 9.14 -13.79
N HIS A 1199 -42.79 9.16 -14.76
CA HIS A 1199 -44.23 9.25 -14.50
C HIS A 1199 -44.70 8.10 -13.60
N TYR A 1200 -45.40 8.43 -12.51
CA TYR A 1200 -46.05 7.49 -11.60
C TYR A 1200 -47.52 7.94 -11.38
N PRO A 1201 -48.51 7.06 -11.57
CA PRO A 1201 -49.91 7.45 -11.61
C PRO A 1201 -50.55 7.74 -10.23
N GLY A 1202 -49.85 7.46 -9.12
CA GLY A 1202 -50.35 7.71 -7.75
C GLY A 1202 -49.76 8.95 -7.06
N THR A 1203 -50.33 9.31 -5.92
CA THR A 1203 -49.83 10.40 -5.05
C THR A 1203 -48.37 10.14 -4.70
N THR A 1204 -47.50 11.09 -5.01
CA THR A 1204 -46.04 10.93 -4.84
C THR A 1204 -45.45 12.11 -4.07
N LEU A 1205 -44.63 11.82 -3.07
CA LEU A 1205 -43.82 12.80 -2.34
C LEU A 1205 -42.36 12.68 -2.76
N LEU A 1206 -41.82 13.74 -3.36
CA LEU A 1206 -40.41 13.87 -3.72
C LEU A 1206 -39.65 14.57 -2.60
N LEU A 1207 -38.63 13.92 -2.04
CA LEU A 1207 -37.82 14.47 -0.95
C LEU A 1207 -36.39 14.73 -1.40
N PHE A 1208 -35.89 15.94 -1.12
CA PHE A 1208 -34.52 16.36 -1.42
C PHE A 1208 -33.78 16.93 -0.22
N GLY A 1209 -32.48 16.68 -0.14
CA GLY A 1209 -31.57 17.32 0.79
C GLY A 1209 -31.27 18.77 0.43
N ALA A 1210 -31.26 19.66 1.41
CA ALA A 1210 -30.89 21.06 1.23
C ALA A 1210 -29.47 21.21 0.62
N GLY A 1211 -28.53 20.35 1.03
CA GLY A 1211 -27.16 20.30 0.52
C GLY A 1211 -26.93 19.24 -0.57
N SER A 1212 -27.98 18.66 -1.14
CA SER A 1212 -27.83 17.64 -2.18
C SER A 1212 -27.39 18.26 -3.51
N TYR A 1213 -26.49 17.59 -4.24
CA TYR A 1213 -26.20 17.95 -5.63
C TYR A 1213 -27.35 17.60 -6.59
N LEU A 1214 -28.29 16.76 -6.13
CA LEU A 1214 -29.55 16.46 -6.82
C LEU A 1214 -30.65 17.44 -6.44
N ASN A 1215 -30.38 18.40 -5.53
CA ASN A 1215 -31.34 19.43 -5.16
C ASN A 1215 -31.49 20.43 -6.31
N PRO A 1216 -32.63 20.44 -7.02
CA PRO A 1216 -32.84 21.36 -8.12
C PRO A 1216 -32.93 22.83 -7.65
N TYR A 1217 -33.21 23.08 -6.36
CA TYR A 1217 -33.43 24.41 -5.78
C TYR A 1217 -32.13 25.17 -5.48
N GLY A 1218 -30.99 24.48 -5.34
CA GLY A 1218 -29.67 25.12 -5.18
C GLY A 1218 -29.13 25.76 -6.47
N GLN A 1219 -29.79 25.52 -7.62
CA GLN A 1219 -29.33 25.93 -8.95
C GLN A 1219 -30.39 26.69 -9.78
N MET A 1220 -31.62 26.89 -9.28
CA MET A 1220 -32.74 27.47 -10.07
C MET A 1220 -33.54 28.54 -9.31
N ASN A 1221 -33.92 29.64 -10.01
CA ASN A 1221 -34.58 30.81 -9.41
C ASN A 1221 -36.11 30.67 -9.19
N ALA A 1222 -36.79 29.71 -9.83
CA ALA A 1222 -38.25 29.50 -9.70
C ALA A 1222 -38.66 28.00 -9.73
N PRO A 1223 -38.22 27.21 -8.75
CA PRO A 1223 -38.22 25.75 -8.81
C PRO A 1223 -39.61 25.08 -8.64
N GLU A 1224 -40.59 25.72 -7.99
CA GLU A 1224 -41.98 25.21 -7.91
C GLU A 1224 -42.69 25.16 -9.27
N GLN A 1225 -42.31 26.06 -10.19
CA GLN A 1225 -42.94 26.20 -11.50
C GLN A 1225 -42.48 25.08 -12.45
N VAL A 1226 -41.20 24.69 -12.40
CA VAL A 1226 -40.61 23.63 -13.23
C VAL A 1226 -41.27 22.27 -12.97
N PHE A 1227 -41.53 21.94 -11.71
CA PHE A 1227 -42.16 20.66 -11.35
C PHE A 1227 -43.66 20.61 -11.63
N ARG A 1228 -44.41 21.71 -11.40
CA ARG A 1228 -45.84 21.78 -11.79
C ARG A 1228 -46.03 21.65 -13.31
N THR A 1229 -45.04 22.07 -14.10
CA THR A 1229 -45.08 21.99 -15.57
C THR A 1229 -44.67 20.60 -16.09
N ALA A 1230 -43.71 19.93 -15.43
CA ALA A 1230 -43.25 18.59 -15.80
C ALA A 1230 -44.17 17.46 -15.29
N TYR A 1231 -44.92 17.69 -14.20
CA TYR A 1231 -45.78 16.70 -13.55
C TYR A 1231 -47.13 17.30 -13.11
N PRO A 1232 -48.10 17.42 -14.03
CA PRO A 1232 -49.37 18.12 -13.76
C PRO A 1232 -50.36 17.39 -12.84
N ALA A 1233 -49.96 16.31 -12.14
CA ALA A 1233 -50.85 15.48 -11.33
C ALA A 1233 -50.25 15.14 -9.95
N GLY A 1234 -50.75 15.77 -8.88
CA GLY A 1234 -50.74 15.22 -7.50
C GLY A 1234 -49.37 14.89 -6.86
N HIS A 1235 -48.28 15.53 -7.28
CA HIS A 1235 -46.96 15.33 -6.66
C HIS A 1235 -46.62 16.48 -5.70
N HIS A 1236 -46.05 16.13 -4.55
CA HIS A 1236 -45.58 17.06 -3.52
C HIS A 1236 -44.05 17.02 -3.48
N VAL A 1237 -43.40 18.15 -3.22
CA VAL A 1237 -41.94 18.23 -3.11
C VAL A 1237 -41.59 18.89 -1.79
N GLU A 1238 -40.70 18.27 -1.01
CA GLU A 1238 -40.16 18.87 0.22
C GLU A 1238 -38.63 18.80 0.26
N ILE A 1239 -38.04 19.79 0.93
CA ILE A 1239 -36.59 19.88 1.16
C ILE A 1239 -36.32 19.69 2.65
N ILE A 1240 -35.38 18.81 2.97
CA ILE A 1240 -34.98 18.48 4.35
C ILE A 1240 -33.48 18.80 4.59
N PRO A 1241 -33.05 19.01 5.84
CA PRO A 1241 -31.63 19.19 6.17
C PRO A 1241 -30.76 18.00 5.74
N GLY A 1242 -29.51 18.26 5.36
CA GLY A 1242 -28.52 17.25 4.98
C GLY A 1242 -28.10 17.28 3.51
N ALA A 1243 -26.98 16.61 3.21
CA ALA A 1243 -26.43 16.41 1.86
C ALA A 1243 -26.63 14.95 1.41
N HIS A 1244 -26.41 14.68 0.13
CA HIS A 1244 -26.59 13.34 -0.44
C HIS A 1244 -25.84 12.27 0.36
N GLY A 1245 -26.57 11.27 0.88
CA GLY A 1245 -26.02 10.18 1.71
C GLY A 1245 -25.89 10.50 3.21
N HIS A 1246 -26.24 11.71 3.67
CA HIS A 1246 -26.09 12.15 5.07
C HIS A 1246 -27.44 12.33 5.80
N TYR A 1247 -28.54 11.90 5.20
CA TYR A 1247 -29.91 12.10 5.72
C TYR A 1247 -30.24 11.25 6.93
N PHE A 1248 -29.70 10.03 6.93
CA PHE A 1248 -29.88 9.09 8.02
C PHE A 1248 -28.85 9.32 9.12
N MET A 1249 -28.16 10.47 9.16
CA MET A 1249 -27.33 10.86 10.30
C MET A 1249 -28.21 11.35 11.47
N PRO A 1250 -27.78 11.15 12.72
CA PRO A 1250 -28.57 11.55 13.89
C PRO A 1250 -29.06 13.01 13.83
N GLU A 1251 -28.23 13.92 13.31
CA GLU A 1251 -28.55 15.33 13.18
C GLU A 1251 -29.63 15.66 12.12
N ASN A 1252 -29.96 14.76 11.20
CA ASN A 1252 -30.88 15.01 10.07
C ASN A 1252 -32.11 14.07 10.05
N VAL A 1253 -32.01 12.89 10.68
CA VAL A 1253 -33.02 11.83 10.55
C VAL A 1253 -34.36 12.18 11.21
N ASP A 1254 -34.36 12.97 12.28
CA ASP A 1254 -35.58 13.44 12.93
C ASP A 1254 -36.39 14.39 12.04
N ALA A 1255 -35.71 15.24 11.25
CA ALA A 1255 -36.35 16.12 10.29
C ALA A 1255 -36.96 15.33 9.11
N LEU A 1256 -36.29 14.26 8.68
CA LEU A 1256 -36.83 13.31 7.70
C LEU A 1256 -38.08 12.60 8.25
N ALA A 1257 -38.01 12.05 9.47
CA ALA A 1257 -39.12 11.36 10.11
C ALA A 1257 -40.33 12.28 10.31
N ALA A 1258 -40.11 13.49 10.84
CA ALA A 1258 -41.16 14.50 11.02
C ALA A 1258 -41.84 14.88 9.69
N THR A 1259 -41.07 14.92 8.59
CA THR A 1259 -41.59 15.19 7.26
C THR A 1259 -42.46 14.06 6.75
N ILE A 1260 -42.00 12.81 6.88
CA ILE A 1260 -42.79 11.63 6.50
C ILE A 1260 -44.11 11.60 7.28
N LEU A 1261 -44.08 11.82 8.59
CA LEU A 1261 -45.27 11.78 9.45
C LEU A 1261 -46.35 12.78 9.03
N ARG A 1262 -45.97 14.02 8.63
CA ARG A 1262 -46.93 15.02 8.12
C ARG A 1262 -47.73 14.53 6.90
N HIS A 1263 -47.16 13.64 6.10
CA HIS A 1263 -47.78 13.11 4.88
C HIS A 1263 -48.45 11.75 5.07
N LEU A 1264 -48.22 11.07 6.21
CA LEU A 1264 -48.93 9.83 6.55
C LEU A 1264 -50.36 10.09 7.06
N ASP A 1265 -50.63 11.25 7.65
CA ASP A 1265 -51.97 11.68 8.13
C ASP A 1265 -52.89 12.24 7.01
N TRP A 1266 -52.48 12.10 5.74
CA TRP A 1266 -53.18 12.72 4.61
C TRP A 1266 -54.51 12.01 4.30
N PRO A 1267 -55.66 12.71 4.26
CA PRO A 1267 -56.94 12.09 3.94
C PRO A 1267 -56.95 11.61 2.49
N ALA A 1268 -57.32 10.34 2.28
CA ALA A 1268 -57.52 9.77 0.95
C ALA A 1268 -58.48 10.67 0.13
N PRO A 1269 -58.20 10.98 -1.15
CA PRO A 1269 -59.15 11.69 -1.98
C PRO A 1269 -60.45 10.88 -2.04
N MET A 1270 -61.55 11.48 -1.56
CA MET A 1270 -62.89 10.93 -1.76
C MET A 1270 -63.12 10.68 -3.26
N GLY A 1271 -63.76 9.56 -3.55
CA GLY A 1271 -63.84 8.95 -4.87
C GLY A 1271 -64.15 9.90 -6.02
N ARG A 1272 -63.38 9.78 -7.10
CA ARG A 1272 -63.79 10.23 -8.42
C ARG A 1272 -64.75 9.21 -9.02
N SER A 1273 -66.02 9.29 -8.66
CA SER A 1273 -67.08 9.15 -9.67
C SER A 1273 -67.20 10.50 -10.38
N ASP A 1274 -67.44 10.46 -11.69
CA ASP A 1274 -67.71 11.58 -12.58
C ASP A 1274 -66.51 12.42 -13.01
N PHE A 1275 -65.89 12.02 -14.13
CA PHE A 1275 -65.55 12.99 -15.19
C PHE A 1275 -65.69 12.34 -16.57
N ASN A 1276 -66.78 12.73 -17.23
CA ASN A 1276 -67.13 12.52 -18.63
C ASN A 1276 -66.25 13.45 -19.50
N PRO A 1277 -65.59 12.97 -20.58
CA PRO A 1277 -64.69 13.78 -21.38
C PRO A 1277 -65.45 14.55 -22.46
N ALA A 1278 -66.00 15.72 -22.11
CA ALA A 1278 -66.39 16.75 -23.07
C ALA A 1278 -66.71 18.08 -22.36
N ALA A 1279 -65.72 18.98 -22.27
CA ALA A 1279 -65.85 20.45 -22.29
C ALA A 1279 -64.46 21.08 -22.16
#